data_AF-A0A8K0NB72-F1
#
_entry.id   AF-A0A8K0NB72-F1
#
_cell.length_a   1.000
_cell.length_b   1.000
_cell.length_c   1.000
_cell.angle_alpha   90.00
_cell.angle_beta   90.00
_cell.angle_gamma   90.00
#
_symmetry.space_group_name_H-M   'P 1'
#
loop_
_entity.id
_entity.type
_entity.pdbx_description
1 polymer ?
#
loop_
_entity_poly.entity_id
_entity_poly.type
_entity_poly.pdbx_seq_one_letter_code
_entity_poly.pdbx_strand_id
1 'polypeptide(L)'
;MQSFLRFSFISAGLRLHTVTIDANTTLRCWISNSLPISSDSDPDGRSLKPVLVLIHGFGPSATWQWRHQVRPLSRHFDLVVPDLLFFGGSTTRSPHRSEDFQAATIARLLDALHLSKISVVGTSYGGFVAYHLARALGLERVEWVVIASSDVLKSTGDDRGLAERAGVESVQDLMLPRTAGNLRALIGLSIHRPPRFIPDFVLRDVVGNLYNKNLKEKKELMEAITLGNKDEFQLTPLPQDVLIIWGEYDRIFPLEKAYEIKKRLGEKARLEIMKDTAHVPQMEDPEKFNEILLNFLLGGSIFTHSDSSRDGIMFAELTRETRHNTYSMISMLSLVFEGMGSFCSRQKPYSETDSEENEQGAEIERRIAQETKAEQHIHKLLLLGAGESGKSTIFKQIKLLFRSGFDEAELRSYTLVVHANVYQTIKVKLIGYEQILYDGAKELAQNESDSSKYVMSIENKEIGEKLSDIGSRLDYPYLTKDIAHEIKNLWNDAAIQETYARGNILQVPDCAQYFMENLERLSETDYVPTKEDVLYARVRTTGVVEIQFSPVGESRKSGEVYRLYDVGGQRNERRKWIHLFEGVTAVIFCAAISEYDQMLFEDETKNRMMETKELFDWVLKQACFEKTSFMLFLNKFDIFEKKVQKVPLNVCEWFKDYQPMASGKQEVEHAYEFVKKKFEELYFQSTKPERVDRTFKIYRTTALDQKLVKKTFKLVDETLRRRNLIEAGLFCTVVVFDIFDKLVYMDVNRESLFYRLQYGVCSSRFSTPCYGLLSKEEASEYAKRIEDACFAAANEHFDKEPDGDGSSAVHLSACKTSKLMMEVLKKGPRPKEDGEVAVVSVSLTPGKTVFDISGGRRAFIDAEEARELLSPLTEQGNLYTKICFSDRSFGIDAAHVAEPILTSLKEQLKEVDLSDIVAGRPEDEALEVMRIFSSALEGCVLRYLNLSDNALGEKGVRAFGALLKSQNSLEEVYLMNNGISEEAANTLNELVPSTENAKILHFHNNMSGDEGAAAICQILKRSPALEGFRCSSTRVGSEGGIALSEALETCTRLKKLDLRDNIFGVDARIALSKTFGKLVSLTEVYLSYLNLEDEGVIAIANALKQSVHSLDVLEIAGNEITAKAGPALAECVGSKQLLGKLNLSENELKDEGAVLIAKALEGHSQLKELDLNTNMIRRAGARCLAQVVSNKTDFVLLNINGNAISEEGINEVKEILKAGKNSVGVLGPLDETDPEGEGEEEVEEAEGKEGVSGDGGELELKLQHLKVDQE
;
A
#
# COMPACT_ATOMS: atom_id res chain seq x y z
N MET A 1 -4.34 -2.45 7.13
CA MET A 1 -4.63 -2.85 8.53
C MET A 1 -6.12 -3.01 8.83
N GLN A 2 -6.98 -1.97 8.80
CA GLN A 2 -8.40 -2.13 9.19
C GLN A 2 -9.16 -3.20 8.39
N SER A 3 -8.93 -3.32 7.08
CA SER A 3 -9.59 -4.30 6.21
C SER A 3 -9.38 -5.75 6.69
N PHE A 4 -8.18 -6.09 7.17
CA PHE A 4 -7.84 -7.39 7.75
C PHE A 4 -8.62 -7.67 9.04
N LEU A 5 -8.80 -6.66 9.90
CA LEU A 5 -9.61 -6.79 11.12
C LEU A 5 -11.11 -6.96 10.80
N ARG A 6 -11.62 -6.25 9.78
CA ARG A 6 -12.99 -6.47 9.27
C ARG A 6 -13.15 -7.90 8.71
N PHE A 7 -12.18 -8.40 7.95
CA PHE A 7 -12.19 -9.75 7.41
C PHE A 7 -12.27 -10.84 8.50
N SER A 8 -11.62 -10.64 9.66
CA SER A 8 -11.71 -11.59 10.78
C SER A 8 -13.10 -11.68 11.44
N PHE A 9 -13.94 -10.65 11.29
CA PHE A 9 -15.34 -10.66 11.73
C PHE A 9 -16.26 -11.25 10.65
N ILE A 10 -16.05 -10.87 9.38
CA ILE A 10 -16.83 -11.39 8.24
C ILE A 10 -16.65 -12.90 8.10
N SER A 11 -15.41 -13.39 8.15
CA SER A 11 -15.08 -14.84 8.11
C SER A 11 -15.49 -15.62 9.38
N ALA A 12 -15.98 -14.94 10.41
CA ALA A 12 -16.61 -15.56 11.58
C ALA A 12 -18.15 -15.55 11.52
N GLY A 13 -18.74 -15.08 10.40
CA GLY A 13 -20.18 -15.05 10.17
C GLY A 13 -20.90 -13.78 10.65
N LEU A 14 -20.17 -12.69 10.92
CA LEU A 14 -20.75 -11.43 11.39
C LEU A 14 -20.79 -10.38 10.26
N ARG A 15 -21.92 -9.67 10.14
CA ARG A 15 -22.07 -8.48 9.29
C ARG A 15 -22.03 -7.20 10.11
N LEU A 16 -21.60 -6.11 9.48
CA LEU A 16 -21.59 -4.77 10.08
C LEU A 16 -22.95 -4.10 9.88
N HIS A 17 -23.55 -3.60 10.95
CA HIS A 17 -24.88 -3.01 10.96
C HIS A 17 -24.87 -1.67 11.75
N THR A 18 -25.82 -0.80 11.44
CA THR A 18 -25.93 0.56 12.01
C THR A 18 -27.37 0.80 12.40
N VAL A 19 -27.62 0.95 13.71
CA VAL A 19 -28.96 1.07 14.29
C VAL A 19 -29.13 2.47 14.87
N THR A 20 -30.16 3.19 14.42
CA THR A 20 -30.56 4.47 15.02
C THR A 20 -31.57 4.19 16.13
N ILE A 21 -31.15 4.35 17.38
CA ILE A 21 -31.94 3.97 18.57
C ILE A 21 -32.81 5.13 19.10
N ASP A 22 -32.47 6.37 18.75
CA ASP A 22 -33.32 7.55 18.90
C ASP A 22 -32.87 8.65 17.93
N ALA A 23 -33.66 9.71 17.79
CA ALA A 23 -33.42 10.81 16.84
C ALA A 23 -32.08 11.56 17.01
N ASN A 24 -31.32 11.27 18.08
CA ASN A 24 -30.03 11.87 18.37
C ASN A 24 -28.89 10.84 18.47
N THR A 25 -29.14 9.54 18.33
CA THR A 25 -28.19 8.49 18.72
C THR A 25 -28.19 7.30 17.75
N THR A 26 -27.01 7.00 17.20
CA THR A 26 -26.78 5.92 16.24
C THR A 26 -25.63 5.03 16.73
N LEU A 27 -25.90 3.75 16.89
CA LEU A 27 -24.92 2.74 17.28
C LEU A 27 -24.50 1.90 16.07
N ARG A 28 -23.20 1.67 15.94
CA ARG A 28 -22.62 0.75 14.97
C ARG A 28 -22.20 -0.54 15.67
N CYS A 29 -22.59 -1.68 15.12
CA CYS A 29 -22.35 -2.98 15.74
C CYS A 29 -22.11 -4.07 14.69
N TRP A 30 -21.34 -5.09 15.05
CA TRP A 30 -21.28 -6.34 14.30
C TRP A 30 -22.29 -7.32 14.89
N ILE A 31 -23.06 -7.99 14.02
CA ILE A 31 -24.08 -8.97 14.41
C ILE A 31 -23.93 -10.26 13.61
N SER A 32 -24.16 -11.41 14.26
CA SER A 32 -24.26 -12.71 13.56
C SER A 32 -25.26 -12.65 12.41
N ASN A 33 -24.91 -13.25 11.28
CA ASN A 33 -25.78 -13.29 10.09
C ASN A 33 -27.14 -13.99 10.35
N SER A 34 -27.19 -14.89 11.33
CA SER A 34 -28.35 -15.65 11.80
C SER A 34 -29.44 -14.80 12.50
N LEU A 35 -29.12 -13.59 12.98
CA LEU A 35 -30.10 -12.76 13.69
C LEU A 35 -31.02 -12.06 12.67
N PRO A 36 -32.35 -12.08 12.84
CA PRO A 36 -33.29 -11.34 11.97
C PRO A 36 -33.20 -9.82 12.19
N ILE A 37 -33.60 -9.04 11.19
CA ILE A 37 -33.62 -7.55 11.22
C ILE A 37 -35.05 -6.98 11.04
N SER A 38 -36.01 -7.77 10.56
CA SER A 38 -37.41 -7.39 10.41
C SER A 38 -38.35 -8.30 11.21
N SER A 39 -39.59 -7.86 11.39
CA SER A 39 -40.64 -8.57 12.13
C SER A 39 -41.29 -9.74 11.36
N ASP A 40 -40.80 -10.06 10.17
CA ASP A 40 -41.34 -11.15 9.35
C ASP A 40 -40.77 -12.50 9.82
N SER A 41 -41.66 -13.47 10.03
CA SER A 41 -41.33 -14.77 10.60
C SER A 41 -40.43 -15.60 9.69
N ASP A 42 -39.31 -16.11 10.21
CA ASP A 42 -38.44 -17.09 9.53
C ASP A 42 -39.25 -18.33 9.10
N PRO A 43 -39.35 -18.63 7.78
CA PRO A 43 -40.04 -19.83 7.30
C PRO A 43 -39.31 -21.14 7.63
N ASP A 44 -38.01 -21.10 7.89
CA ASP A 44 -37.10 -22.25 7.88
C ASP A 44 -36.90 -22.90 9.27
N GLY A 45 -37.50 -22.33 10.32
CA GLY A 45 -37.65 -22.94 11.64
C GLY A 45 -36.34 -23.25 12.37
N ARG A 46 -35.27 -22.50 12.12
CA ARG A 46 -33.93 -22.81 12.66
C ARG A 46 -33.82 -22.45 14.14
N SER A 47 -33.15 -23.32 14.90
CA SER A 47 -32.80 -23.02 16.30
C SER A 47 -31.76 -21.90 16.34
N LEU A 48 -32.17 -20.71 16.76
CA LEU A 48 -31.27 -19.61 17.12
C LEU A 48 -30.28 -20.07 18.21
N LYS A 49 -29.06 -19.53 18.21
CA LYS A 49 -28.09 -19.79 19.28
C LYS A 49 -28.36 -18.86 20.47
N PRO A 50 -27.86 -19.18 21.68
CA PRO A 50 -27.84 -18.22 22.78
C PRO A 50 -27.06 -16.95 22.36
N VAL A 51 -27.57 -15.78 22.72
CA VAL A 51 -27.00 -14.49 22.28
C VAL A 51 -25.92 -14.02 23.24
N LEU A 52 -24.77 -13.59 22.71
CA LEU A 52 -23.63 -13.11 23.50
C LEU A 52 -23.18 -11.71 23.05
N VAL A 53 -23.23 -10.76 23.98
CA VAL A 53 -22.86 -9.36 23.77
C VAL A 53 -21.42 -9.11 24.22
N LEU A 54 -20.54 -8.64 23.32
CA LEU A 54 -19.12 -8.41 23.60
C LEU A 54 -18.79 -6.91 23.64
N ILE A 55 -18.64 -6.33 24.84
CA ILE A 55 -18.46 -4.87 25.04
C ILE A 55 -16.98 -4.53 25.28
N HIS A 56 -16.40 -3.75 24.38
CA HIS A 56 -14.96 -3.43 24.36
C HIS A 56 -14.54 -2.41 25.44
N GLY A 57 -13.23 -2.34 25.70
CA GLY A 57 -12.61 -1.41 26.64
C GLY A 57 -12.36 0.00 26.10
N PHE A 58 -11.81 0.87 26.95
CA PHE A 58 -11.49 2.26 26.58
C PHE A 58 -10.23 2.31 25.71
N GLY A 59 -10.32 2.91 24.53
CA GLY A 59 -9.20 3.07 23.59
C GLY A 59 -9.49 2.41 22.23
N PRO A 60 -9.20 1.11 22.06
CA PRO A 60 -9.46 0.39 20.80
C PRO A 60 -10.96 0.26 20.49
N SER A 61 -11.29 0.15 19.20
CA SER A 61 -12.65 -0.20 18.74
C SER A 61 -12.93 -1.70 18.87
N ALA A 62 -14.19 -2.10 18.76
CA ALA A 62 -14.59 -3.49 19.05
C ALA A 62 -13.89 -4.53 18.15
N THR A 63 -13.57 -4.14 16.91
CA THR A 63 -12.83 -4.95 15.92
C THR A 63 -11.37 -5.23 16.28
N TRP A 64 -10.76 -4.40 17.13
CA TRP A 64 -9.42 -4.65 17.66
C TRP A 64 -9.45 -5.55 18.89
N GLN A 65 -10.32 -5.22 19.86
CA GLN A 65 -10.34 -5.87 21.17
C GLN A 65 -10.75 -7.35 21.10
N TRP A 66 -11.72 -7.69 20.25
CA TRP A 66 -12.37 -9.00 20.24
C TRP A 66 -11.96 -9.93 19.09
N ARG A 67 -10.92 -9.58 18.31
CA ARG A 67 -10.51 -10.33 17.10
C ARG A 67 -10.18 -11.82 17.35
N HIS A 68 -9.74 -12.15 18.57
CA HIS A 68 -9.37 -13.53 18.96
C HIS A 68 -10.55 -14.31 19.57
N GLN A 69 -11.61 -13.60 19.96
CA GLN A 69 -12.79 -14.15 20.65
C GLN A 69 -13.92 -14.42 19.66
N VAL A 70 -14.10 -13.58 18.63
CA VAL A 70 -15.24 -13.64 17.71
C VAL A 70 -15.32 -14.96 16.94
N ARG A 71 -14.23 -15.47 16.35
CA ARG A 71 -14.24 -16.75 15.59
C ARG A 71 -14.49 -18.02 16.45
N PRO A 72 -13.93 -18.18 17.67
CA PRO A 72 -14.31 -19.30 18.52
C PRO A 72 -15.70 -19.14 19.14
N LEU A 73 -16.10 -17.95 19.59
CA LEU A 73 -17.40 -17.76 20.24
C LEU A 73 -18.59 -17.85 19.28
N SER A 74 -18.47 -17.41 18.01
CA SER A 74 -19.58 -17.48 17.03
C SER A 74 -19.96 -18.92 16.64
N ARG A 75 -19.13 -19.91 16.99
CA ARG A 75 -19.48 -21.33 16.90
C ARG A 75 -20.63 -21.69 17.84
N HIS A 76 -20.62 -21.15 19.07
CA HIS A 76 -21.55 -21.50 20.15
C HIS A 76 -22.66 -20.48 20.37
N PHE A 77 -22.40 -19.20 20.08
CA PHE A 77 -23.30 -18.07 20.36
C PHE A 77 -23.61 -17.26 19.09
N ASP A 78 -24.76 -16.60 19.08
CA ASP A 78 -25.02 -15.52 18.13
C ASP A 78 -24.49 -14.22 18.72
N LEU A 79 -23.53 -13.58 18.03
CA LEU A 79 -22.74 -12.49 18.60
C LEU A 79 -23.34 -11.13 18.28
N VAL A 80 -23.30 -10.23 19.27
CA VAL A 80 -23.55 -8.79 19.11
C VAL A 80 -22.35 -8.03 19.68
N VAL A 81 -21.62 -7.33 18.81
CA VAL A 81 -20.35 -6.69 19.14
C VAL A 81 -20.43 -5.20 18.78
N PRO A 82 -20.97 -4.36 19.69
CA PRO A 82 -21.16 -2.92 19.46
C PRO A 82 -19.85 -2.14 19.62
N ASP A 83 -19.67 -1.10 18.82
CA ASP A 83 -18.79 0.02 19.19
C ASP A 83 -19.55 0.89 20.22
N LEU A 84 -18.92 1.22 21.35
CA LEU A 84 -19.47 2.16 22.34
C LEU A 84 -19.53 3.58 21.78
N LEU A 85 -20.43 4.43 22.31
CA LEU A 85 -20.55 5.83 21.84
C LEU A 85 -19.23 6.57 21.96
N PHE A 86 -18.89 7.32 20.91
CA PHE A 86 -17.61 8.02 20.69
C PHE A 86 -16.41 7.12 20.35
N PHE A 87 -16.60 5.80 20.26
CA PHE A 87 -15.64 4.84 19.71
C PHE A 87 -16.13 4.28 18.37
N GLY A 88 -15.19 3.80 17.55
CA GLY A 88 -15.48 3.20 16.25
C GLY A 88 -16.41 4.06 15.37
N GLY A 89 -17.59 3.54 15.04
CA GLY A 89 -18.61 4.25 14.26
C GLY A 89 -19.84 4.76 15.03
N SER A 90 -19.86 4.72 16.36
CA SER A 90 -21.04 5.03 17.18
C SER A 90 -21.08 6.49 17.66
N THR A 91 -22.21 7.17 17.48
CA THR A 91 -22.34 8.63 17.70
C THR A 91 -23.62 9.01 18.44
N THR A 92 -23.59 10.13 19.18
CA THR A 92 -24.78 10.76 19.75
C THR A 92 -24.63 12.28 19.84
N ARG A 93 -25.77 12.99 19.75
CA ARG A 93 -25.91 14.41 20.10
C ARG A 93 -26.31 14.64 21.57
N SER A 94 -26.56 13.56 22.33
CA SER A 94 -26.82 13.61 23.77
C SER A 94 -25.66 14.27 24.54
N PRO A 95 -25.93 15.09 25.57
CA PRO A 95 -24.90 15.61 26.46
C PRO A 95 -24.47 14.62 27.56
N HIS A 96 -25.14 13.47 27.70
CA HIS A 96 -24.82 12.48 28.74
C HIS A 96 -23.52 11.71 28.43
N ARG A 97 -22.72 11.40 29.46
CA ARG A 97 -21.31 10.96 29.35
C ARG A 97 -20.94 9.84 30.32
N SER A 98 -21.86 8.97 30.70
CA SER A 98 -21.67 8.00 31.78
C SER A 98 -21.88 6.55 31.34
N GLU A 99 -21.33 5.61 32.13
CA GLU A 99 -21.41 4.16 31.92
C GLU A 99 -22.84 3.61 31.97
N ASP A 100 -23.72 4.23 32.76
CA ASP A 100 -25.16 3.92 32.79
C ASP A 100 -25.89 4.39 31.52
N PHE A 101 -25.52 5.55 30.98
CA PHE A 101 -26.03 6.04 29.70
C PHE A 101 -25.57 5.14 28.54
N GLN A 102 -24.29 4.75 28.51
CA GLN A 102 -23.80 3.75 27.56
C GLN A 102 -24.61 2.44 27.68
N ALA A 103 -24.79 1.91 28.90
CA ALA A 103 -25.57 0.70 29.14
C ALA A 103 -27.04 0.85 28.68
N ALA A 104 -27.68 1.99 28.93
CA ALA A 104 -29.03 2.28 28.45
C ALA A 104 -29.12 2.32 26.92
N THR A 105 -28.09 2.80 26.23
CA THR A 105 -28.04 2.75 24.75
C THR A 105 -27.80 1.34 24.21
N ILE A 106 -27.01 0.50 24.89
CA ILE A 106 -26.90 -0.94 24.55
C ILE A 106 -28.21 -1.68 24.81
N ALA A 107 -28.95 -1.36 25.88
CA ALA A 107 -30.28 -1.92 26.10
C ALA A 107 -31.24 -1.60 24.94
N ARG A 108 -31.29 -0.33 24.50
CA ARG A 108 -32.08 0.08 23.32
C ARG A 108 -31.65 -0.62 22.02
N LEU A 109 -30.35 -0.89 21.84
CA LEU A 109 -29.86 -1.68 20.70
C LEU A 109 -30.41 -3.11 20.73
N LEU A 110 -30.40 -3.76 21.89
CA LEU A 110 -30.96 -5.12 22.04
C LEU A 110 -32.48 -5.14 21.80
N ASP A 111 -33.19 -4.09 22.22
CA ASP A 111 -34.64 -3.96 22.00
C ASP A 111 -34.98 -3.72 20.52
N ALA A 112 -34.19 -2.89 19.84
CA ALA A 112 -34.29 -2.64 18.39
C ALA A 112 -33.91 -3.86 17.53
N LEU A 113 -33.07 -4.76 18.05
CA LEU A 113 -32.77 -6.07 17.46
C LEU A 113 -33.72 -7.19 17.94
N HIS A 114 -34.73 -6.84 18.75
CA HIS A 114 -35.74 -7.76 19.32
C HIS A 114 -35.16 -8.92 20.17
N LEU A 115 -33.99 -8.72 20.77
CA LEU A 115 -33.24 -9.72 21.52
C LEU A 115 -33.71 -9.76 22.99
N SER A 116 -34.60 -10.71 23.30
CA SER A 116 -35.23 -10.82 24.62
C SER A 116 -34.25 -11.22 25.74
N LYS A 117 -33.44 -12.26 25.52
CA LYS A 117 -32.50 -12.81 26.52
C LYS A 117 -31.08 -12.93 25.96
N ILE A 118 -30.08 -12.49 26.74
CA ILE A 118 -28.67 -12.42 26.34
C ILE A 118 -27.72 -12.81 27.49
N SER A 119 -26.46 -13.08 27.14
CA SER A 119 -25.30 -13.04 28.06
C SER A 119 -24.38 -11.89 27.67
N VAL A 120 -23.64 -11.31 28.62
CA VAL A 120 -22.77 -10.14 28.38
C VAL A 120 -21.35 -10.35 28.89
N VAL A 121 -20.37 -10.00 28.05
CA VAL A 121 -18.93 -9.97 28.39
C VAL A 121 -18.43 -8.54 28.20
N GLY A 122 -17.99 -7.91 29.28
CA GLY A 122 -17.37 -6.59 29.26
C GLY A 122 -15.91 -6.64 29.70
N THR A 123 -15.06 -5.82 29.08
CA THR A 123 -13.63 -5.73 29.44
C THR A 123 -13.17 -4.29 29.62
N SER A 124 -12.31 -4.04 30.62
CA SER A 124 -11.91 -2.69 31.06
C SER A 124 -13.16 -1.80 31.20
N TYR A 125 -13.23 -0.65 30.54
CA TYR A 125 -14.45 0.19 30.56
C TYR A 125 -15.75 -0.55 30.15
N GLY A 126 -15.68 -1.51 29.23
CA GLY A 126 -16.84 -2.33 28.84
C GLY A 126 -17.39 -3.19 29.98
N GLY A 127 -16.59 -3.52 30.99
CA GLY A 127 -17.06 -4.24 32.20
C GLY A 127 -17.94 -3.39 33.12
N PHE A 128 -17.71 -2.07 33.15
CA PHE A 128 -18.60 -1.13 33.84
C PHE A 128 -19.96 -1.09 33.13
N VAL A 129 -19.93 -0.94 31.80
CA VAL A 129 -21.14 -0.96 30.96
C VAL A 129 -21.89 -2.30 31.10
N ALA A 130 -21.19 -3.43 31.14
CA ALA A 130 -21.78 -4.76 31.35
C ALA A 130 -22.45 -4.91 32.74
N TYR A 131 -21.81 -4.44 33.82
CA TYR A 131 -22.43 -4.42 35.15
C TYR A 131 -23.69 -3.55 35.19
N HIS A 132 -23.63 -2.34 34.62
CA HIS A 132 -24.79 -1.44 34.57
C HIS A 132 -25.94 -2.01 33.72
N LEU A 133 -25.62 -2.66 32.59
CA LEU A 133 -26.60 -3.34 31.73
C LEU A 133 -27.28 -4.50 32.47
N ALA A 134 -26.52 -5.37 33.12
CA ALA A 134 -27.05 -6.49 33.89
C ALA A 134 -27.93 -6.04 35.07
N ARG A 135 -27.52 -4.96 35.76
CA ARG A 135 -28.30 -4.35 36.85
C ARG A 135 -29.60 -3.69 36.36
N ALA A 136 -29.60 -3.09 35.17
CA ALA A 136 -30.77 -2.43 34.58
C ALA A 136 -31.78 -3.41 33.96
N LEU A 137 -31.30 -4.51 33.35
CA LEU A 137 -32.15 -5.48 32.63
C LEU A 137 -32.56 -6.69 33.46
N GLY A 138 -31.88 -7.00 34.56
CA GLY A 138 -32.24 -8.07 35.49
C GLY A 138 -32.06 -9.50 34.92
N LEU A 139 -32.37 -10.49 35.76
CA LEU A 139 -32.12 -11.92 35.49
C LEU A 139 -33.00 -12.49 34.37
N GLU A 140 -34.16 -11.88 34.09
CA GLU A 140 -35.07 -12.32 33.04
C GLU A 140 -34.49 -12.10 31.63
N ARG A 141 -33.64 -11.07 31.47
CA ARG A 141 -33.03 -10.68 30.19
C ARG A 141 -31.53 -10.90 30.11
N VAL A 142 -30.79 -10.79 31.21
CA VAL A 142 -29.35 -11.05 31.24
C VAL A 142 -29.11 -12.26 32.13
N GLU A 143 -28.57 -13.34 31.55
CA GLU A 143 -28.38 -14.62 32.23
C GLU A 143 -27.01 -14.69 32.91
N TRP A 144 -25.94 -14.55 32.11
CA TRP A 144 -24.55 -14.63 32.54
C TRP A 144 -23.83 -13.30 32.31
N VAL A 145 -23.00 -12.90 33.27
CA VAL A 145 -22.26 -11.62 33.25
C VAL A 145 -20.78 -11.88 33.43
N VAL A 146 -19.94 -11.37 32.53
CA VAL A 146 -18.48 -11.45 32.65
C VAL A 146 -17.86 -10.06 32.71
N ILE A 147 -17.01 -9.85 33.72
CA ILE A 147 -16.33 -8.59 34.04
C ILE A 147 -14.81 -8.84 34.00
N ALA A 148 -14.16 -8.51 32.89
CA ALA A 148 -12.75 -8.80 32.64
C ALA A 148 -11.84 -7.57 32.85
N SER A 149 -10.93 -7.61 33.81
CA SER A 149 -9.97 -6.53 34.14
C SER A 149 -10.66 -5.16 34.26
N SER A 150 -11.69 -5.04 35.09
CA SER A 150 -12.59 -3.87 35.15
C SER A 150 -12.87 -3.44 36.59
N ASP A 151 -12.26 -2.36 37.06
CA ASP A 151 -12.43 -1.87 38.44
C ASP A 151 -13.74 -1.09 38.63
N VAL A 152 -14.86 -1.82 38.77
CA VAL A 152 -16.17 -1.24 39.11
C VAL A 152 -16.25 -0.66 40.55
N LEU A 153 -15.12 -0.59 41.26
CA LEU A 153 -14.93 0.12 42.53
C LEU A 153 -13.90 1.25 42.42
N LYS A 154 -13.57 1.68 41.20
CA LYS A 154 -12.60 2.73 40.92
C LYS A 154 -12.94 4.02 41.66
N SER A 155 -11.91 4.63 42.23
CA SER A 155 -11.96 5.89 42.95
C SER A 155 -10.94 6.90 42.39
N THR A 156 -11.11 8.17 42.74
CA THR A 156 -10.13 9.22 42.43
C THR A 156 -8.82 9.08 43.23
N GLY A 157 -8.72 8.11 44.15
CA GLY A 157 -7.44 7.66 44.72
C GLY A 157 -6.69 6.74 43.76
N ASP A 158 -7.42 5.85 43.08
CA ASP A 158 -6.86 4.91 42.10
C ASP A 158 -6.35 5.63 40.84
N ASP A 159 -6.98 6.76 40.46
CA ASP A 159 -6.44 7.65 39.41
C ASP A 159 -5.05 8.19 39.75
N ARG A 160 -4.88 8.75 40.96
CA ARG A 160 -3.57 9.26 41.39
C ARG A 160 -2.54 8.15 41.44
N GLY A 161 -2.89 7.00 42.04
CA GLY A 161 -2.01 5.83 42.06
C GLY A 161 -1.65 5.30 40.66
N LEU A 162 -2.54 5.40 39.66
CA LEU A 162 -2.24 5.02 38.28
C LEU A 162 -1.32 6.04 37.59
N ALA A 163 -1.56 7.34 37.76
CA ALA A 163 -0.69 8.39 37.23
C ALA A 163 0.73 8.30 37.84
N GLU A 164 0.82 8.06 39.16
CA GLU A 164 2.07 7.81 39.89
C GLU A 164 2.82 6.57 39.36
N ARG A 165 2.13 5.44 39.15
CA ARG A 165 2.74 4.22 38.54
C ARG A 165 3.20 4.43 37.10
N ALA A 166 2.57 5.33 36.36
CA ALA A 166 2.90 5.64 34.98
C ALA A 166 3.95 6.75 34.80
N GLY A 167 4.21 7.56 35.84
CA GLY A 167 5.11 8.71 35.75
C GLY A 167 4.55 9.87 34.91
N VAL A 168 3.23 10.09 34.94
CA VAL A 168 2.55 11.16 34.19
C VAL A 168 1.78 12.10 35.12
N GLU A 169 1.52 13.33 34.66
CA GLU A 169 0.78 14.33 35.46
C GLU A 169 -0.71 14.01 35.60
N SER A 170 -1.32 13.32 34.62
CA SER A 170 -2.72 12.88 34.70
C SER A 170 -2.97 11.54 34.03
N VAL A 171 -3.97 10.80 34.52
CA VAL A 171 -4.47 9.57 33.87
C VAL A 171 -5.02 9.84 32.47
N GLN A 172 -5.44 11.07 32.18
CA GLN A 172 -5.93 11.45 30.85
C GLN A 172 -4.82 11.34 29.81
N ASP A 173 -3.61 11.73 30.18
CA ASP A 173 -2.42 11.64 29.33
C ASP A 173 -1.95 10.20 29.13
N LEU A 174 -2.30 9.28 30.03
CA LEU A 174 -2.03 7.85 29.90
C LEU A 174 -3.07 7.11 29.04
N MET A 175 -4.36 7.36 29.29
CA MET A 175 -5.49 6.64 28.67
C MET A 175 -5.93 7.24 27.33
N LEU A 176 -5.60 8.51 27.07
CA LEU A 176 -5.66 9.17 25.77
C LEU A 176 -4.25 9.61 25.36
N PRO A 177 -3.31 8.66 25.15
CA PRO A 177 -1.90 8.96 24.95
C PRO A 177 -1.70 9.81 23.70
N ARG A 178 -1.03 10.96 23.85
CA ARG A 178 -0.72 11.90 22.76
C ARG A 178 0.70 11.77 22.22
N THR A 179 1.54 10.96 22.87
CA THR A 179 2.96 10.78 22.52
C THR A 179 3.32 9.30 22.51
N ALA A 180 4.42 8.96 21.82
CA ALA A 180 5.01 7.63 21.88
C ALA A 180 5.47 7.24 23.30
N GLY A 181 5.87 8.21 24.13
CA GLY A 181 6.21 7.98 25.54
C GLY A 181 5.00 7.54 26.36
N ASN A 182 3.88 8.26 26.22
CA ASN A 182 2.64 7.97 26.94
C ASN A 182 2.06 6.60 26.52
N LEU A 183 2.05 6.30 25.21
CA LEU A 183 1.58 4.99 24.74
C LEU A 183 2.52 3.85 25.17
N ARG A 184 3.85 4.08 25.22
CA ARG A 184 4.82 3.11 25.76
C ARG A 184 4.59 2.85 27.25
N ALA A 185 4.26 3.89 28.03
CA ALA A 185 3.90 3.75 29.45
C ALA A 185 2.59 2.95 29.62
N LEU A 186 1.55 3.25 28.82
CA LEU A 186 0.30 2.50 28.80
C LEU A 186 0.55 1.01 28.49
N ILE A 187 1.27 0.71 27.41
CA ILE A 187 1.65 -0.66 27.01
C ILE A 187 2.44 -1.37 28.12
N GLY A 188 3.35 -0.67 28.79
CA GLY A 188 4.16 -1.21 29.90
C GLY A 188 3.43 -1.44 31.23
N LEU A 189 2.19 -0.98 31.33
CA LEU A 189 1.28 -1.24 32.46
C LEU A 189 0.13 -2.19 32.07
N SER A 190 -0.23 -2.26 30.79
CA SER A 190 -1.35 -3.08 30.30
C SER A 190 -0.95 -4.49 29.84
N ILE A 191 0.33 -4.75 29.55
CA ILE A 191 0.86 -6.04 29.10
C ILE A 191 1.92 -6.53 30.11
N HIS A 192 1.91 -7.83 30.44
CA HIS A 192 2.79 -8.44 31.45
C HIS A 192 4.27 -8.41 31.03
N ARG A 193 4.60 -8.80 29.79
CA ARG A 193 5.95 -8.70 29.21
C ARG A 193 5.89 -7.95 27.87
N PRO A 194 5.81 -6.62 27.88
CA PRO A 194 5.69 -5.84 26.64
C PRO A 194 6.93 -6.02 25.74
N PRO A 195 6.81 -5.80 24.42
CA PRO A 195 7.95 -5.73 23.51
C PRO A 195 9.08 -4.86 24.05
N ARG A 196 10.30 -5.42 24.11
CA ARG A 196 11.51 -4.70 24.57
C ARG A 196 11.84 -3.48 23.71
N PHE A 197 11.37 -3.44 22.47
CA PHE A 197 11.48 -2.30 21.58
C PHE A 197 10.25 -2.22 20.65
N ILE A 198 9.49 -1.14 20.73
CA ILE A 198 8.64 -0.66 19.63
C ILE A 198 9.23 0.70 19.21
N PRO A 199 9.50 0.95 17.92
CA PRO A 199 9.93 2.26 17.42
C PRO A 199 8.90 3.35 17.69
N ASP A 200 9.35 4.57 18.00
CA ASP A 200 8.44 5.69 18.31
C ASP A 200 7.47 6.05 17.18
N PHE A 201 7.83 5.82 15.90
CA PHE A 201 6.93 6.10 14.78
C PHE A 201 5.71 5.15 14.78
N VAL A 202 5.90 3.85 15.04
CA VAL A 202 4.80 2.88 15.17
C VAL A 202 3.87 3.27 16.33
N LEU A 203 4.41 3.77 17.44
CA LEU A 203 3.61 4.26 18.55
C LEU A 203 2.86 5.56 18.20
N ARG A 204 3.48 6.49 17.46
CA ARG A 204 2.79 7.69 16.94
C ARG A 204 1.67 7.34 15.96
N ASP A 205 1.83 6.34 15.11
CA ASP A 205 0.79 5.87 14.20
C ASP A 205 -0.40 5.23 14.94
N VAL A 206 -0.13 4.46 16.00
CA VAL A 206 -1.18 3.89 16.86
C VAL A 206 -1.93 4.98 17.64
N VAL A 207 -1.22 6.00 18.16
CA VAL A 207 -1.83 7.21 18.74
C VAL A 207 -2.74 7.90 17.72
N GLY A 208 -2.18 8.19 16.53
CA GLY A 208 -2.86 8.91 15.46
C GLY A 208 -4.15 8.25 14.97
N ASN A 209 -4.14 6.92 14.85
CA ASN A 209 -5.26 6.17 14.28
C ASN A 209 -6.34 5.73 15.29
N LEU A 210 -5.99 5.50 16.56
CA LEU A 210 -6.95 5.00 17.57
C LEU A 210 -7.45 6.08 18.54
N TYR A 211 -6.57 6.97 19.00
CA TYR A 211 -6.86 7.84 20.14
C TYR A 211 -7.32 9.23 19.73
N ASN A 212 -6.85 9.78 18.60
CA ASN A 212 -7.11 11.18 18.21
C ASN A 212 -8.56 11.55 17.81
N LYS A 213 -9.45 10.58 17.56
CA LYS A 213 -10.87 10.87 17.27
C LYS A 213 -11.69 11.01 18.56
N ASN A 214 -12.61 11.99 18.59
CA ASN A 214 -13.53 12.28 19.70
C ASN A 214 -12.84 12.51 21.06
N LEU A 215 -11.67 13.18 21.05
CA LEU A 215 -10.83 13.39 22.25
C LEU A 215 -11.55 14.12 23.38
N LYS A 216 -12.44 15.07 23.07
CA LYS A 216 -13.20 15.83 24.05
C LYS A 216 -14.23 14.93 24.73
N GLU A 217 -15.02 14.21 23.95
CA GLU A 217 -16.10 13.35 24.41
C GLU A 217 -15.56 12.14 25.17
N LYS A 218 -14.41 11.59 24.74
CA LYS A 218 -13.68 10.54 25.48
C LYS A 218 -13.10 11.05 26.80
N LYS A 219 -12.60 12.30 26.86
CA LYS A 219 -12.18 12.93 28.12
C LYS A 219 -13.38 13.15 29.04
N GLU A 220 -14.50 13.66 28.52
CA GLU A 220 -15.75 13.83 29.27
C GLU A 220 -16.27 12.49 29.82
N LEU A 221 -16.25 11.42 29.02
CA LEU A 221 -16.52 10.05 29.49
C LEU A 221 -15.60 9.67 30.65
N MET A 222 -14.28 9.87 30.50
CA MET A 222 -13.30 9.43 31.49
C MET A 222 -13.26 10.28 32.77
N GLU A 223 -13.75 11.52 32.71
CA GLU A 223 -14.00 12.36 33.89
C GLU A 223 -15.32 11.97 34.59
N ALA A 224 -16.36 11.60 33.84
CA ALA A 224 -17.64 11.15 34.40
C ALA A 224 -17.56 9.77 35.05
N ILE A 225 -16.83 8.82 34.44
CA ILE A 225 -16.35 7.61 35.11
C ILE A 225 -15.64 8.08 36.38
N THR A 226 -16.12 7.65 37.56
CA THR A 226 -15.60 8.05 38.88
C THR A 226 -16.10 9.40 39.45
N LEU A 227 -16.93 10.20 38.76
CA LEU A 227 -17.48 11.46 39.32
C LEU A 227 -19.01 11.60 39.33
N GLY A 228 -19.77 10.67 38.73
CA GLY A 228 -21.24 10.77 38.60
C GLY A 228 -22.04 11.05 39.89
N ASN A 229 -21.85 10.24 40.95
CA ASN A 229 -22.28 10.57 42.33
C ASN A 229 -21.67 9.56 43.33
N LYS A 230 -20.62 9.96 44.07
CA LYS A 230 -19.92 9.04 45.00
C LYS A 230 -20.71 8.72 46.28
N ASP A 231 -21.70 9.53 46.63
CA ASP A 231 -22.55 9.30 47.80
C ASP A 231 -23.78 8.41 47.50
N GLU A 232 -24.06 8.11 46.21
CA GLU A 232 -25.19 7.26 45.79
C GLU A 232 -24.77 5.93 45.15
N PHE A 233 -23.68 5.88 44.36
CA PHE A 233 -23.30 4.63 43.70
C PHE A 233 -22.67 3.64 44.69
N GLN A 234 -23.43 2.61 45.05
CA GLN A 234 -22.93 1.42 45.73
C GLN A 234 -22.91 0.24 44.76
N LEU A 235 -21.79 -0.50 44.73
CA LEU A 235 -21.71 -1.78 44.03
C LEU A 235 -22.54 -2.82 44.79
N THR A 236 -23.76 -3.07 44.32
CA THR A 236 -24.65 -4.10 44.84
C THR A 236 -24.36 -5.46 44.18
N PRO A 237 -24.59 -6.58 44.88
CA PRO A 237 -24.71 -7.91 44.27
C PRO A 237 -25.65 -7.91 43.05
N LEU A 238 -25.34 -8.76 42.08
CA LEU A 238 -26.21 -9.04 40.93
C LEU A 238 -27.02 -10.32 41.19
N PRO A 239 -28.28 -10.41 40.72
CA PRO A 239 -29.04 -11.66 40.73
C PRO A 239 -28.52 -12.68 39.70
N GLN A 240 -27.83 -12.22 38.66
CA GLN A 240 -27.09 -13.04 37.69
C GLN A 240 -25.89 -13.72 38.33
N ASP A 241 -25.47 -14.83 37.74
CA ASP A 241 -24.17 -15.44 38.03
C ASP A 241 -23.07 -14.67 37.29
N VAL A 242 -21.99 -14.36 38.01
CA VAL A 242 -20.96 -13.41 37.56
C VAL A 242 -19.60 -14.08 37.54
N LEU A 243 -18.89 -13.93 36.43
CA LEU A 243 -17.48 -14.28 36.31
C LEU A 243 -16.63 -13.01 36.26
N ILE A 244 -15.68 -12.89 37.17
CA ILE A 244 -14.62 -11.89 37.14
C ILE A 244 -13.38 -12.58 36.59
N ILE A 245 -12.79 -12.02 35.53
CA ILE A 245 -11.51 -12.49 34.97
C ILE A 245 -10.48 -11.37 35.18
N TRP A 246 -9.28 -11.69 35.66
CA TRP A 246 -8.23 -10.70 35.89
C TRP A 246 -6.85 -11.24 35.57
N GLY A 247 -5.95 -10.43 35.02
CA GLY A 247 -4.55 -10.80 34.89
C GLY A 247 -3.79 -10.66 36.21
N GLU A 248 -2.95 -11.64 36.52
CA GLU A 248 -2.08 -11.68 37.71
C GLU A 248 -1.20 -10.43 37.87
N TYR A 249 -0.85 -9.79 36.74
CA TYR A 249 0.06 -8.63 36.67
C TYR A 249 -0.59 -7.35 36.17
N ASP A 250 -1.91 -7.18 36.29
CA ASP A 250 -2.59 -5.93 35.91
C ASP A 250 -2.08 -4.74 36.76
N ARG A 251 -1.44 -3.76 36.09
CA ARG A 251 -0.95 -2.52 36.72
C ARG A 251 -1.80 -1.29 36.39
N ILE A 252 -2.81 -1.43 35.53
CA ILE A 252 -3.84 -0.43 35.32
C ILE A 252 -4.83 -0.50 36.49
N PHE A 253 -5.41 -1.68 36.73
CA PHE A 253 -6.26 -1.98 37.88
C PHE A 253 -5.65 -3.12 38.72
N PRO A 254 -5.01 -2.80 39.87
CA PRO A 254 -4.34 -3.80 40.70
C PRO A 254 -5.23 -4.96 41.14
N LEU A 255 -4.66 -6.16 41.21
CA LEU A 255 -5.36 -7.43 41.46
C LEU A 255 -6.18 -7.44 42.77
N GLU A 256 -5.80 -6.62 43.75
CA GLU A 256 -6.55 -6.39 45.00
C GLU A 256 -8.00 -5.95 44.74
N LYS A 257 -8.24 -5.18 43.65
CA LYS A 257 -9.58 -4.75 43.24
C LYS A 257 -10.45 -5.93 42.80
N ALA A 258 -9.88 -6.93 42.13
CA ALA A 258 -10.61 -8.14 41.73
C ALA A 258 -11.19 -8.88 42.96
N TYR A 259 -10.39 -9.01 44.02
CA TYR A 259 -10.82 -9.59 45.29
C TYR A 259 -11.88 -8.74 46.01
N GLU A 260 -11.75 -7.40 45.98
CA GLU A 260 -12.75 -6.52 46.60
C GLU A 260 -14.09 -6.55 45.86
N ILE A 261 -14.07 -6.49 44.53
CA ILE A 261 -15.26 -6.62 43.67
C ILE A 261 -15.94 -7.98 43.92
N LYS A 262 -15.17 -9.07 43.93
CA LYS A 262 -15.68 -10.41 44.28
C LYS A 262 -16.33 -10.45 45.66
N LYS A 263 -15.70 -9.81 46.67
CA LYS A 263 -16.23 -9.73 48.04
C LYS A 263 -17.54 -8.94 48.12
N ARG A 264 -17.70 -7.88 47.33
CA ARG A 264 -18.92 -7.04 47.33
C ARG A 264 -20.05 -7.60 46.46
N LEU A 265 -19.74 -8.28 45.35
CA LEU A 265 -20.74 -8.94 44.50
C LEU A 265 -21.30 -10.24 45.13
N GLY A 266 -20.57 -10.85 46.07
CA GLY A 266 -21.06 -11.95 46.89
C GLY A 266 -20.81 -13.34 46.31
N GLU A 267 -21.60 -14.33 46.74
CA GLU A 267 -21.33 -15.75 46.46
C GLU A 267 -21.53 -16.13 44.99
N LYS A 268 -22.38 -15.40 44.25
CA LYS A 268 -22.55 -15.53 42.79
C LYS A 268 -21.37 -15.04 41.95
N ALA A 269 -20.38 -14.39 42.55
CA ALA A 269 -19.18 -13.93 41.85
C ALA A 269 -18.04 -14.95 41.94
N ARG A 270 -17.78 -15.64 40.84
CA ARG A 270 -16.55 -16.42 40.62
C ARG A 270 -15.42 -15.46 40.20
N LEU A 271 -14.21 -15.69 40.70
CA LEU A 271 -13.01 -14.95 40.29
C LEU A 271 -11.98 -15.92 39.72
N GLU A 272 -11.61 -15.72 38.47
CA GLU A 272 -10.53 -16.43 37.78
C GLU A 272 -9.35 -15.48 37.56
N ILE A 273 -8.15 -15.93 37.92
CA ILE A 273 -6.92 -15.14 37.83
C ILE A 273 -6.01 -15.80 36.80
N MET A 274 -5.81 -15.11 35.67
CA MET A 274 -4.98 -15.57 34.57
C MET A 274 -3.51 -15.22 34.84
N LYS A 275 -2.73 -16.27 35.09
CA LYS A 275 -1.27 -16.17 35.28
C LYS A 275 -0.58 -15.60 34.05
N ASP A 276 0.58 -14.98 34.26
CA ASP A 276 1.44 -14.43 33.20
C ASP A 276 0.73 -13.41 32.25
N THR A 277 -0.39 -12.83 32.67
CA THR A 277 -1.12 -11.78 31.93
C THR A 277 -1.40 -10.56 32.81
N ALA A 278 -1.71 -9.41 32.19
CA ALA A 278 -1.96 -8.13 32.85
C ALA A 278 -3.36 -7.57 32.52
N HIS A 279 -3.47 -6.34 32.01
CA HIS A 279 -4.76 -5.66 31.84
C HIS A 279 -5.59 -6.21 30.68
N VAL A 280 -4.95 -6.78 29.65
CA VAL A 280 -5.62 -7.34 28.46
C VAL A 280 -5.44 -8.86 28.34
N PRO A 281 -5.91 -9.66 29.32
CA PRO A 281 -5.67 -11.10 29.35
C PRO A 281 -6.25 -11.83 28.14
N GLN A 282 -7.33 -11.31 27.53
CA GLN A 282 -7.91 -11.84 26.29
C GLN A 282 -7.07 -11.63 25.03
N MET A 283 -6.03 -10.78 25.12
CA MET A 283 -5.08 -10.51 24.05
C MET A 283 -3.70 -11.13 24.32
N GLU A 284 -3.36 -11.36 25.59
CA GLU A 284 -2.09 -11.99 25.99
C GLU A 284 -2.17 -13.51 25.99
N ASP A 285 -3.27 -14.08 26.50
CA ASP A 285 -3.61 -15.50 26.39
C ASP A 285 -5.08 -15.65 25.91
N PRO A 286 -5.33 -15.47 24.61
CA PRO A 286 -6.68 -15.57 24.05
C PRO A 286 -7.26 -16.98 24.18
N GLU A 287 -6.43 -18.02 24.18
CA GLU A 287 -6.86 -19.42 24.26
C GLU A 287 -7.42 -19.73 25.64
N LYS A 288 -6.68 -19.42 26.71
CA LYS A 288 -7.16 -19.62 28.08
C LYS A 288 -8.30 -18.68 28.46
N PHE A 289 -8.33 -17.45 27.93
CA PHE A 289 -9.47 -16.56 28.12
C PHE A 289 -10.76 -17.12 27.48
N ASN A 290 -10.65 -17.65 26.24
CA ASN A 290 -11.78 -18.30 25.56
C ASN A 290 -12.25 -19.57 26.28
N GLU A 291 -11.33 -20.40 26.78
CA GLU A 291 -11.64 -21.59 27.58
C GLU A 291 -12.40 -21.22 28.87
N ILE A 292 -11.92 -20.23 29.61
CA ILE A 292 -12.55 -19.73 30.84
C ILE A 292 -13.96 -19.17 30.56
N LEU A 293 -14.13 -18.41 29.46
CA LEU A 293 -15.44 -17.94 29.02
C LEU A 293 -16.40 -19.09 28.70
N LEU A 294 -15.98 -20.04 27.87
CA LEU A 294 -16.84 -21.14 27.39
C LEU A 294 -17.25 -22.07 28.54
N ASN A 295 -16.32 -22.40 29.45
CA ASN A 295 -16.60 -23.23 30.63
C ASN A 295 -17.66 -22.61 31.57
N PHE A 296 -17.72 -21.28 31.63
CA PHE A 296 -18.74 -20.55 32.41
C PHE A 296 -20.06 -20.42 31.66
N LEU A 297 -20.03 -19.89 30.44
CA LEU A 297 -21.22 -19.58 29.64
C LEU A 297 -21.98 -20.81 29.13
N LEU A 298 -21.37 -22.00 29.15
CA LEU A 298 -21.99 -23.28 28.79
C LEU A 298 -22.35 -24.16 30.01
N GLY A 299 -22.32 -23.61 31.22
CA GLY A 299 -22.96 -24.23 32.39
C GLY A 299 -22.21 -25.39 33.07
N GLY A 300 -20.92 -25.60 32.77
CA GLY A 300 -20.02 -26.47 33.54
C GLY A 300 -20.29 -27.98 33.54
N SER A 301 -21.34 -28.47 32.86
CA SER A 301 -21.83 -29.87 32.97
C SER A 301 -20.99 -30.93 32.21
N ILE A 302 -19.68 -30.70 32.05
CA ILE A 302 -18.76 -31.59 31.34
C ILE A 302 -17.72 -32.21 32.30
N PHE A 303 -17.41 -31.58 33.45
CA PHE A 303 -16.36 -32.05 34.36
C PHE A 303 -16.73 -32.05 35.85
N THR A 304 -17.29 -33.17 36.32
CA THR A 304 -17.29 -33.55 37.75
C THR A 304 -17.06 -35.05 37.92
N HIS A 305 -15.88 -35.45 38.41
CA HIS A 305 -15.50 -36.77 38.98
C HIS A 305 -16.09 -38.04 38.30
N SER A 306 -15.33 -38.97 37.70
CA SER A 306 -14.13 -39.59 38.31
C SER A 306 -13.37 -40.56 37.37
N ASP A 307 -12.33 -40.09 36.68
CA ASP A 307 -11.07 -40.84 36.54
C ASP A 307 -9.94 -39.89 36.10
N SER A 308 -8.71 -40.09 36.56
CA SER A 308 -7.70 -39.02 36.60
C SER A 308 -6.57 -39.14 35.56
N SER A 309 -6.86 -39.60 34.33
CA SER A 309 -5.79 -40.03 33.41
C SER A 309 -6.00 -39.90 31.90
N ARG A 310 -7.14 -39.40 31.38
CA ARG A 310 -7.34 -39.27 29.91
C ARG A 310 -7.84 -37.91 29.40
N ASP A 311 -8.89 -37.31 29.95
CA ASP A 311 -9.50 -36.12 29.34
C ASP A 311 -8.64 -34.84 29.43
N GLY A 312 -7.69 -34.78 30.37
CA GLY A 312 -6.76 -33.67 30.51
C GLY A 312 -5.72 -33.56 29.38
N ILE A 313 -5.63 -34.56 28.50
CA ILE A 313 -4.60 -34.64 27.46
C ILE A 313 -5.05 -33.96 26.16
N MET A 314 -6.32 -34.10 25.76
CA MET A 314 -6.83 -33.51 24.51
C MET A 314 -6.83 -31.96 24.51
N PHE A 315 -6.83 -31.33 25.69
CA PHE A 315 -6.60 -29.88 25.85
C PHE A 315 -5.11 -29.52 26.06
N ALA A 316 -4.26 -30.47 26.48
CA ALA A 316 -2.84 -30.24 26.74
C ALA A 316 -1.96 -30.43 25.49
N GLU A 317 -2.33 -31.33 24.58
CA GLU A 317 -1.63 -31.52 23.30
C GLU A 317 -1.90 -30.32 22.37
N LEU A 318 -3.13 -29.78 22.37
CA LEU A 318 -3.51 -28.54 21.69
C LEU A 318 -2.83 -27.26 22.22
N THR A 319 -2.18 -27.30 23.38
CA THR A 319 -1.50 -26.14 24.02
C THR A 319 0.01 -26.32 24.17
N ARG A 320 0.60 -27.32 23.49
CA ARG A 320 2.03 -27.62 23.64
C ARG A 320 2.93 -27.03 22.56
N GLU A 321 2.41 -26.72 21.37
CA GLU A 321 3.14 -26.01 20.31
C GLU A 321 3.01 -24.48 20.39
N THR A 322 1.93 -23.93 20.98
CA THR A 322 1.72 -22.47 21.08
C THR A 322 2.65 -21.75 22.06
N ARG A 323 3.55 -22.48 22.76
CA ARG A 323 4.58 -21.93 23.66
C ARG A 323 5.77 -21.25 22.97
N HIS A 324 5.58 -20.61 21.81
CA HIS A 324 6.54 -19.67 21.22
C HIS A 324 5.91 -18.54 20.37
N ASN A 325 4.68 -18.05 20.67
CA ASN A 325 4.20 -16.81 20.03
C ASN A 325 3.14 -15.97 20.79
N THR A 326 3.26 -15.81 22.11
CA THR A 326 2.49 -14.78 22.84
C THR A 326 3.19 -13.42 22.76
N TYR A 327 2.64 -12.47 21.98
CA TYR A 327 2.42 -11.04 22.34
C TYR A 327 1.68 -10.33 21.19
N SER A 328 0.41 -9.94 21.44
CA SER A 328 -0.55 -9.51 20.39
C SER A 328 -0.33 -8.11 19.78
N MET A 329 0.92 -7.66 19.68
CA MET A 329 1.36 -6.56 18.81
C MET A 329 2.66 -6.91 18.04
N ILE A 330 3.42 -7.93 18.48
CA ILE A 330 4.72 -8.30 17.92
C ILE A 330 4.61 -9.34 16.81
N SER A 331 3.62 -10.23 16.83
CA SER A 331 3.44 -11.26 15.78
C SER A 331 3.36 -10.68 14.34
N MET A 332 2.94 -9.41 14.19
CA MET A 332 2.90 -8.68 12.91
C MET A 332 4.24 -8.02 12.51
N LEU A 333 5.24 -8.04 13.41
CA LEU A 333 6.58 -7.47 13.26
C LEU A 333 7.70 -8.54 13.33
N SER A 334 7.47 -9.65 14.03
CA SER A 334 8.39 -10.80 14.12
C SER A 334 8.63 -11.43 12.75
N LEU A 335 7.55 -11.58 11.97
CA LEU A 335 7.55 -11.97 10.55
C LEU A 335 8.38 -11.05 9.63
N VAL A 336 8.84 -9.89 10.11
CA VAL A 336 9.69 -8.94 9.36
C VAL A 336 11.16 -9.02 9.79
N PHE A 337 11.49 -9.69 10.91
CA PHE A 337 12.82 -9.66 11.52
C PHE A 337 13.46 -11.02 11.84
N GLU A 338 12.69 -12.09 12.00
CA GLU A 338 13.25 -13.41 12.37
C GLU A 338 13.96 -14.15 11.21
N GLY A 339 13.92 -13.58 10.00
CA GLY A 339 14.67 -14.08 8.83
C GLY A 339 16.18 -13.79 8.83
N MET A 340 16.76 -13.18 9.89
CA MET A 340 18.17 -12.75 9.87
C MET A 340 18.96 -13.08 11.17
N GLY A 341 19.55 -14.28 11.22
CA GLY A 341 20.94 -14.42 11.68
C GLY A 341 21.24 -15.13 13.01
N SER A 342 21.69 -16.37 12.89
CA SER A 342 22.66 -17.08 13.75
C SER A 342 22.26 -17.59 15.15
N PHE A 343 22.49 -18.90 15.36
CA PHE A 343 23.33 -19.31 16.49
C PHE A 343 24.15 -20.58 16.20
N CYS A 344 25.36 -20.41 15.67
CA CYS A 344 26.31 -21.54 15.55
C CYS A 344 26.99 -21.83 16.89
N SER A 345 26.93 -23.08 17.37
CA SER A 345 28.10 -23.93 17.67
C SER A 345 27.90 -24.96 18.79
N ARG A 346 28.21 -26.23 18.48
CA ARG A 346 29.00 -27.14 19.35
C ARG A 346 29.55 -28.30 18.50
N GLN A 347 30.85 -28.56 18.61
CA GLN A 347 31.57 -29.42 17.69
C GLN A 347 31.50 -30.91 18.06
N LYS A 348 31.50 -31.77 17.03
CA LYS A 348 32.11 -33.11 17.01
C LYS A 348 32.64 -33.40 15.59
N PRO A 349 33.50 -34.42 15.37
CA PRO A 349 34.43 -34.44 14.23
C PRO A 349 33.78 -34.88 12.91
N TYR A 350 34.35 -34.38 11.80
CA TYR A 350 33.90 -34.58 10.42
C TYR A 350 34.72 -35.62 9.65
N SER A 351 34.14 -36.08 8.54
CA SER A 351 34.72 -36.96 7.51
C SER A 351 35.21 -36.13 6.31
N GLU A 352 36.10 -36.70 5.48
CA GLU A 352 36.64 -35.99 4.31
C GLU A 352 35.58 -35.65 3.24
N THR A 353 34.52 -36.46 3.11
CA THR A 353 33.40 -36.21 2.19
C THR A 353 32.58 -34.98 2.58
N ASP A 354 32.44 -34.70 3.86
CA ASP A 354 31.68 -33.55 4.36
C ASP A 354 32.36 -32.22 3.96
N SER A 355 33.64 -32.26 3.57
CA SER A 355 34.43 -31.06 3.21
C SER A 355 33.95 -30.41 1.92
N GLU A 356 33.65 -31.19 0.87
CA GLU A 356 33.31 -30.64 -0.45
C GLU A 356 31.87 -30.08 -0.49
N GLU A 357 30.93 -30.74 0.19
CA GLU A 357 29.55 -30.25 0.32
C GLU A 357 29.48 -28.99 1.20
N ASN A 358 30.25 -28.93 2.31
CA ASN A 358 30.35 -27.70 3.10
C ASN A 358 31.04 -26.56 2.34
N GLU A 359 32.00 -26.82 1.45
CA GLU A 359 32.58 -25.75 0.60
C GLU A 359 31.57 -25.21 -0.42
N GLN A 360 30.73 -26.05 -1.02
CA GLN A 360 29.68 -25.57 -1.94
C GLN A 360 28.55 -24.84 -1.20
N GLY A 361 28.07 -25.38 -0.08
CA GLY A 361 27.09 -24.70 0.78
C GLY A 361 27.61 -23.35 1.29
N ALA A 362 28.85 -23.31 1.77
CA ALA A 362 29.48 -22.07 2.22
C ALA A 362 29.71 -21.07 1.08
N GLU A 363 29.98 -21.50 -0.16
CA GLU A 363 30.06 -20.60 -1.33
C GLU A 363 28.68 -20.03 -1.72
N ILE A 364 27.60 -20.81 -1.58
CA ILE A 364 26.22 -20.33 -1.83
C ILE A 364 25.79 -19.34 -0.74
N GLU A 365 25.96 -19.67 0.55
CA GLU A 365 25.71 -18.72 1.66
C GLU A 365 26.55 -17.45 1.49
N ARG A 366 27.82 -17.60 1.06
CA ARG A 366 28.74 -16.50 0.80
C ARG A 366 28.32 -15.64 -0.39
N ARG A 367 27.61 -16.18 -1.38
CA ARG A 367 26.99 -15.40 -2.47
C ARG A 367 25.75 -14.66 -1.99
N ILE A 368 24.82 -15.35 -1.34
CA ILE A 368 23.60 -14.74 -0.79
C ILE A 368 23.95 -13.63 0.22
N ALA A 369 24.96 -13.85 1.07
CA ALA A 369 25.47 -12.83 1.99
C ALA A 369 26.26 -11.71 1.29
N GLN A 370 26.89 -11.95 0.13
CA GLN A 370 27.49 -10.89 -0.70
C GLN A 370 26.43 -10.06 -1.42
N GLU A 371 25.36 -10.68 -1.93
CA GLU A 371 24.26 -10.04 -2.64
C GLU A 371 23.39 -9.23 -1.69
N THR A 372 22.97 -9.81 -0.56
CA THR A 372 22.26 -9.09 0.52
C THR A 372 23.07 -7.90 1.02
N LYS A 373 24.39 -8.05 1.15
CA LYS A 373 25.29 -6.96 1.52
C LYS A 373 25.47 -5.93 0.40
N ALA A 374 25.49 -6.35 -0.86
CA ALA A 374 25.52 -5.44 -2.00
C ALA A 374 24.23 -4.60 -2.05
N GLU A 375 23.06 -5.19 -1.79
CA GLU A 375 21.79 -4.46 -1.72
C GLU A 375 21.73 -3.47 -0.55
N GLN A 376 22.34 -3.79 0.61
CA GLN A 376 22.54 -2.83 1.70
C GLN A 376 23.41 -1.61 1.31
N HIS A 377 24.18 -1.71 0.21
CA HIS A 377 24.95 -0.60 -0.37
C HIS A 377 24.24 0.09 -1.55
N ILE A 378 22.96 -0.24 -1.81
CA ILE A 378 22.15 0.40 -2.86
C ILE A 378 21.35 1.59 -2.29
N HIS A 379 21.37 2.71 -3.00
CA HIS A 379 20.68 3.94 -2.62
C HIS A 379 19.72 4.39 -3.74
N LYS A 380 18.42 4.47 -3.41
CA LYS A 380 17.35 4.81 -4.35
C LYS A 380 17.13 6.32 -4.40
N LEU A 381 17.34 6.91 -5.57
CA LEU A 381 17.22 8.34 -5.86
C LEU A 381 16.07 8.57 -6.86
N LEU A 382 15.19 9.54 -6.60
CA LEU A 382 14.04 9.83 -7.46
C LEU A 382 14.09 11.29 -7.95
N LEU A 383 14.04 11.51 -9.27
CA LEU A 383 13.96 12.85 -9.88
C LEU A 383 12.50 13.30 -9.99
N LEU A 384 12.10 14.31 -9.22
CA LEU A 384 10.75 14.90 -9.26
C LEU A 384 10.78 16.37 -9.69
N GLY A 385 9.62 16.92 -10.05
CA GLY A 385 9.45 18.31 -10.50
C GLY A 385 8.62 18.43 -11.77
N ALA A 386 8.21 19.65 -12.12
CA ALA A 386 7.25 19.95 -13.18
C ALA A 386 7.72 19.55 -14.60
N GLY A 387 6.86 19.75 -15.60
CA GLY A 387 7.25 19.67 -17.00
C GLY A 387 8.49 20.55 -17.28
N GLU A 388 9.34 20.11 -18.21
CA GLU A 388 10.49 20.90 -18.73
C GLU A 388 11.57 21.34 -17.71
N SER A 389 11.44 21.00 -16.42
CA SER A 389 12.35 21.47 -15.35
C SER A 389 13.78 20.91 -15.41
N GLY A 390 14.09 20.09 -16.43
CA GLY A 390 15.42 19.57 -16.75
C GLY A 390 15.80 18.25 -16.09
N LYS A 391 14.85 17.52 -15.46
CA LYS A 391 15.07 16.18 -14.87
C LYS A 391 15.80 15.23 -15.83
N SER A 392 15.25 15.04 -17.04
CA SER A 392 15.80 14.14 -18.05
C SER A 392 17.15 14.61 -18.60
N THR A 393 17.42 15.92 -18.62
CA THR A 393 18.76 16.45 -18.94
C THR A 393 19.78 16.11 -17.85
N ILE A 394 19.38 16.22 -16.57
CA ILE A 394 20.19 15.79 -15.42
C ILE A 394 20.45 14.28 -15.47
N PHE A 395 19.43 13.47 -15.76
CA PHE A 395 19.55 12.02 -15.96
C PHE A 395 20.52 11.66 -17.09
N LYS A 396 20.39 12.31 -18.26
CA LYS A 396 21.32 12.19 -19.40
C LYS A 396 22.77 12.55 -19.00
N GLN A 397 23.00 13.63 -18.24
CA GLN A 397 24.33 13.98 -17.72
C GLN A 397 24.90 12.90 -16.80
N ILE A 398 24.09 12.32 -15.92
CA ILE A 398 24.50 11.28 -14.97
C ILE A 398 24.91 10.01 -15.72
N LYS A 399 24.17 9.63 -16.78
CA LYS A 399 24.55 8.57 -17.72
C LYS A 399 25.87 8.90 -18.45
N LEU A 400 26.08 10.15 -18.88
CA LEU A 400 27.35 10.61 -19.48
C LEU A 400 28.54 10.65 -18.50
N LEU A 401 28.28 10.88 -17.21
CA LEU A 401 29.32 11.10 -16.20
C LEU A 401 29.77 9.82 -15.49
N PHE A 402 28.86 8.85 -15.27
CA PHE A 402 29.09 7.71 -14.38
C PHE A 402 28.78 6.33 -15.01
N ARG A 403 28.29 6.30 -16.25
CA ARG A 403 28.17 5.08 -17.11
C ARG A 403 29.11 5.22 -18.32
N SER A 404 29.01 4.30 -19.28
CA SER A 404 29.67 4.38 -20.60
C SER A 404 29.24 5.59 -21.45
N GLY A 405 28.19 6.31 -21.04
CA GLY A 405 27.50 7.33 -21.84
C GLY A 405 26.45 6.71 -22.74
N PHE A 406 26.34 7.24 -23.96
CA PHE A 406 25.55 6.69 -25.06
C PHE A 406 26.49 5.94 -26.01
N ASP A 407 26.06 4.79 -26.53
CA ASP A 407 26.74 4.08 -27.63
C ASP A 407 26.30 4.62 -29.01
N GLU A 408 26.90 4.14 -30.09
CA GLU A 408 26.64 4.67 -31.43
C GLU A 408 25.22 4.36 -31.94
N ALA A 409 24.62 3.24 -31.55
CA ALA A 409 23.25 2.89 -31.94
C ALA A 409 22.24 3.77 -31.18
N GLU A 410 22.47 3.99 -29.88
CA GLU A 410 21.68 4.92 -29.09
C GLU A 410 21.85 6.37 -29.59
N LEU A 411 23.06 6.82 -29.95
CA LEU A 411 23.24 8.15 -30.55
C LEU A 411 22.47 8.29 -31.88
N ARG A 412 22.50 7.27 -32.75
CA ARG A 412 21.78 7.27 -34.03
C ARG A 412 20.26 7.28 -33.88
N SER A 413 19.69 6.75 -32.80
CA SER A 413 18.24 6.84 -32.56
C SER A 413 17.77 8.27 -32.30
N TYR A 414 18.65 9.14 -31.76
CA TYR A 414 18.35 10.56 -31.56
C TYR A 414 18.37 11.40 -32.84
N THR A 415 18.81 10.89 -34.00
CA THR A 415 18.89 11.70 -35.24
C THR A 415 17.54 12.30 -35.62
N LEU A 416 16.49 11.48 -35.65
CA LEU A 416 15.13 11.93 -35.96
C LEU A 416 14.55 12.85 -34.87
N VAL A 417 14.92 12.65 -33.61
CA VAL A 417 14.50 13.52 -32.49
C VAL A 417 15.08 14.92 -32.64
N VAL A 418 16.38 15.03 -32.95
CA VAL A 418 17.06 16.32 -33.16
C VAL A 418 16.50 17.02 -34.39
N HIS A 419 16.26 16.29 -35.49
CA HIS A 419 15.61 16.85 -36.68
C HIS A 419 14.18 17.34 -36.38
N ALA A 420 13.37 16.56 -35.67
CA ALA A 420 12.03 16.97 -35.24
C ALA A 420 12.07 18.24 -34.36
N ASN A 421 13.01 18.34 -33.41
CA ASN A 421 13.17 19.55 -32.59
C ASN A 421 13.56 20.79 -33.40
N VAL A 422 14.34 20.64 -34.48
CA VAL A 422 14.64 21.73 -35.44
C VAL A 422 13.37 22.23 -36.11
N TYR A 423 12.54 21.35 -36.67
CA TYR A 423 11.27 21.74 -37.32
C TYR A 423 10.27 22.34 -36.33
N GLN A 424 10.10 21.71 -35.16
CA GLN A 424 9.22 22.20 -34.08
C GLN A 424 9.59 23.61 -33.63
N THR A 425 10.87 23.95 -33.57
CA THR A 425 11.33 25.31 -33.23
C THR A 425 10.86 26.36 -34.26
N ILE A 426 10.62 25.96 -35.51
CA ILE A 426 10.25 26.86 -36.60
C ILE A 426 8.73 26.91 -36.81
N LYS A 427 8.03 25.76 -36.93
CA LYS A 427 6.59 25.78 -37.24
C LYS A 427 5.76 24.48 -37.02
N VAL A 428 4.47 24.73 -36.74
CA VAL A 428 3.25 23.90 -36.90
C VAL A 428 2.83 22.92 -35.80
N LYS A 429 1.87 23.39 -35.00
CA LYS A 429 0.51 22.83 -34.81
C LYS A 429 0.32 21.31 -35.02
N LEU A 430 0.52 20.57 -33.92
CA LEU A 430 -0.33 19.40 -33.63
C LEU A 430 -1.73 19.87 -33.16
N ILE A 431 -2.67 18.93 -32.99
CA ILE A 431 -4.10 19.21 -32.87
C ILE A 431 -4.44 19.98 -31.57
N GLY A 432 -4.55 21.31 -31.68
CA GLY A 432 -5.03 22.20 -30.61
C GLY A 432 -3.97 23.14 -30.08
N TYR A 433 -4.06 24.42 -30.48
CA TYR A 433 -3.30 25.57 -29.95
C TYR A 433 -1.76 25.60 -30.18
N GLU A 434 -1.16 26.64 -29.61
CA GLU A 434 0.23 27.14 -29.66
C GLU A 434 0.83 27.66 -30.99
N GLN A 435 1.47 28.83 -30.86
CA GLN A 435 2.38 29.50 -31.80
C GLN A 435 3.83 29.23 -31.36
N ILE A 436 4.82 29.31 -32.26
CA ILE A 436 6.25 29.25 -31.87
C ILE A 436 7.05 30.43 -32.44
N LEU A 437 7.43 30.41 -33.74
CA LEU A 437 8.16 31.55 -34.35
C LEU A 437 7.48 32.12 -35.60
N TYR A 438 7.28 31.36 -36.67
CA TYR A 438 6.65 31.93 -37.88
C TYR A 438 5.20 32.36 -37.65
N ASP A 439 4.39 31.49 -37.03
CA ASP A 439 2.98 31.83 -36.77
C ASP A 439 2.84 32.88 -35.66
N GLY A 440 3.78 32.93 -34.71
CA GLY A 440 3.86 34.00 -33.72
C GLY A 440 4.15 35.37 -34.36
N ALA A 441 5.10 35.43 -35.30
CA ALA A 441 5.35 36.64 -36.07
C ALA A 441 4.11 37.06 -36.89
N LYS A 442 3.41 36.09 -37.48
CA LYS A 442 2.18 36.31 -38.25
C LYS A 442 1.03 36.85 -37.39
N GLU A 443 0.90 36.43 -36.14
CA GLU A 443 -0.17 36.89 -35.23
C GLU A 443 0.18 38.22 -34.55
N LEU A 444 1.42 38.40 -34.08
CA LEU A 444 1.89 39.68 -33.57
C LEU A 444 1.80 40.79 -34.65
N ALA A 445 2.04 40.46 -35.93
CA ALA A 445 1.82 41.39 -37.05
C ALA A 445 0.34 41.79 -37.29
N GLN A 446 -0.62 41.10 -36.67
CA GLN A 446 -2.05 41.43 -36.75
C GLN A 446 -2.57 42.12 -35.47
N ASN A 447 -2.08 41.69 -34.30
CA ASN A 447 -2.66 42.06 -33.01
C ASN A 447 -1.88 43.14 -32.23
N GLU A 448 -0.61 43.42 -32.57
CA GLU A 448 0.20 44.42 -31.86
C GLU A 448 0.11 45.85 -32.42
N SER A 449 0.28 46.81 -31.51
CA SER A 449 0.22 48.25 -31.81
C SER A 449 1.40 48.77 -32.64
N ASP A 450 2.52 48.04 -32.67
CA ASP A 450 3.69 48.27 -33.52
C ASP A 450 3.94 47.06 -34.43
N SER A 451 2.89 46.62 -35.11
CA SER A 451 2.89 45.48 -36.05
C SER A 451 3.98 45.53 -37.13
N SER A 452 4.50 46.73 -37.42
CA SER A 452 5.54 47.00 -38.42
C SER A 452 6.80 46.13 -38.27
N LYS A 453 7.15 45.75 -37.03
CA LYS A 453 8.34 44.96 -36.69
C LYS A 453 8.19 43.46 -36.96
N TYR A 454 6.96 42.95 -37.01
CA TYR A 454 6.66 41.53 -37.15
C TYR A 454 6.35 41.14 -38.61
N VAL A 455 6.45 42.08 -39.56
CA VAL A 455 6.20 41.83 -40.99
C VAL A 455 7.41 41.17 -41.66
N MET A 456 7.39 39.84 -41.74
CA MET A 456 8.36 39.06 -42.52
C MET A 456 8.44 39.49 -43.98
N SER A 457 9.64 39.34 -44.57
CA SER A 457 9.89 39.57 -46.00
C SER A 457 9.06 38.62 -46.90
N ILE A 458 8.84 39.01 -48.16
CA ILE A 458 8.00 38.23 -49.11
C ILE A 458 8.63 36.85 -49.37
N GLU A 459 9.95 36.81 -49.57
CA GLU A 459 10.73 35.60 -49.84
C GLU A 459 10.69 34.62 -48.64
N ASN A 460 10.82 35.11 -47.41
CA ASN A 460 10.73 34.28 -46.21
C ASN A 460 9.28 33.84 -45.88
N LYS A 461 8.24 34.54 -46.38
CA LYS A 461 6.85 34.11 -46.23
C LYS A 461 6.59 32.80 -46.97
N GLU A 462 7.02 32.69 -48.22
CA GLU A 462 6.89 31.46 -49.02
C GLU A 462 7.68 30.30 -48.38
N ILE A 463 8.89 30.55 -47.86
CA ILE A 463 9.69 29.56 -47.13
C ILE A 463 8.94 29.04 -45.89
N GLY A 464 8.37 29.93 -45.06
CA GLY A 464 7.64 29.51 -43.86
C GLY A 464 6.21 29.00 -44.11
N GLU A 465 5.67 29.14 -45.32
CA GLU A 465 4.50 28.36 -45.76
C GLU A 465 4.93 26.96 -46.22
N LYS A 466 6.03 26.82 -46.99
CA LYS A 466 6.60 25.52 -47.37
C LYS A 466 6.99 24.65 -46.17
N LEU A 467 7.62 25.25 -45.15
CA LEU A 467 7.98 24.57 -43.90
C LEU A 467 6.74 24.23 -43.04
N SER A 468 5.60 24.88 -43.30
CA SER A 468 4.32 24.60 -42.63
C SER A 468 3.82 23.20 -42.92
N ASP A 469 3.80 22.83 -44.21
CA ASP A 469 3.24 21.57 -44.71
C ASP A 469 4.15 20.35 -44.42
N ILE A 470 5.27 20.59 -43.72
CA ILE A 470 6.18 19.58 -43.18
C ILE A 470 5.82 19.28 -41.72
N GLY A 471 5.60 20.30 -40.88
CA GLY A 471 5.29 20.12 -39.46
C GLY A 471 3.90 19.53 -39.18
N SER A 472 2.96 19.62 -40.14
CA SER A 472 1.63 18.99 -40.07
C SER A 472 1.64 17.47 -40.35
N ARG A 473 2.78 16.79 -40.21
CA ARG A 473 2.95 15.35 -40.48
C ARG A 473 3.29 14.61 -39.20
N LEU A 474 2.84 13.36 -39.10
CA LEU A 474 3.21 12.45 -38.00
C LEU A 474 4.71 12.12 -38.02
N ASP A 475 5.28 11.95 -39.22
CA ASP A 475 6.71 11.73 -39.42
C ASP A 475 7.41 12.98 -39.97
N TYR A 476 8.39 13.50 -39.21
CA TYR A 476 9.27 14.57 -39.69
C TYR A 476 10.33 14.00 -40.66
N PRO A 477 10.54 14.62 -41.84
CA PRO A 477 11.58 14.18 -42.77
C PRO A 477 12.97 14.53 -42.27
N TYR A 478 13.98 13.75 -42.65
CA TYR A 478 15.39 14.09 -42.36
C TYR A 478 15.74 15.52 -42.83
N LEU A 479 16.46 16.26 -41.99
CA LEU A 479 16.94 17.61 -42.29
C LEU A 479 18.00 17.56 -43.41
N THR A 480 17.65 18.03 -44.60
CA THR A 480 18.59 18.16 -45.72
C THR A 480 19.25 19.54 -45.73
N LYS A 481 20.39 19.68 -46.42
CA LYS A 481 21.12 20.96 -46.53
C LYS A 481 20.27 22.10 -47.11
N ASP A 482 19.42 21.78 -48.08
CA ASP A 482 18.53 22.77 -48.71
C ASP A 482 17.49 23.30 -47.71
N ILE A 483 16.86 22.39 -46.95
CA ILE A 483 15.88 22.73 -45.90
C ILE A 483 16.58 23.47 -44.74
N ALA A 484 17.79 23.05 -44.35
CA ALA A 484 18.57 23.73 -43.34
C ALA A 484 18.97 25.16 -43.76
N HIS A 485 19.24 25.39 -45.05
CA HIS A 485 19.49 26.72 -45.59
C HIS A 485 18.22 27.59 -45.59
N GLU A 486 17.07 27.04 -45.99
CA GLU A 486 15.76 27.72 -45.90
C GLU A 486 15.41 28.11 -44.46
N ILE A 487 15.56 27.18 -43.51
CA ILE A 487 15.37 27.44 -42.07
C ILE A 487 16.34 28.53 -41.58
N LYS A 488 17.62 28.48 -41.99
CA LYS A 488 18.62 29.49 -41.62
C LYS A 488 18.26 30.88 -42.16
N ASN A 489 17.73 30.98 -43.38
CA ASN A 489 17.32 32.25 -43.97
C ASN A 489 16.09 32.83 -43.25
N LEU A 490 15.12 31.98 -42.87
CA LEU A 490 13.95 32.38 -42.08
C LEU A 490 14.33 32.79 -40.65
N TRP A 491 15.20 32.05 -39.97
CA TRP A 491 15.70 32.38 -38.62
C TRP A 491 16.38 33.75 -38.56
N ASN A 492 17.06 34.17 -39.64
CA ASN A 492 17.71 35.48 -39.73
C ASN A 492 16.75 36.63 -40.12
N ASP A 493 15.46 36.38 -40.36
CA ASP A 493 14.49 37.47 -40.61
C ASP A 493 14.28 38.29 -39.32
N ALA A 494 14.25 39.62 -39.46
CA ALA A 494 14.10 40.53 -38.33
C ALA A 494 12.79 40.29 -37.56
N ALA A 495 11.71 39.92 -38.25
CA ALA A 495 10.43 39.60 -37.62
C ALA A 495 10.51 38.31 -36.78
N ILE A 496 11.29 37.32 -37.21
CA ILE A 496 11.50 36.07 -36.47
C ILE A 496 12.39 36.31 -35.24
N GLN A 497 13.42 37.15 -35.35
CA GLN A 497 14.25 37.54 -34.20
C GLN A 497 13.49 38.37 -33.16
N GLU A 498 12.66 39.33 -33.58
CA GLU A 498 11.80 40.11 -32.65
C GLU A 498 10.72 39.22 -32.00
N THR A 499 10.24 38.19 -32.70
CA THR A 499 9.31 37.18 -32.16
C THR A 499 10.01 36.27 -31.15
N TYR A 500 11.22 35.79 -31.45
CA TYR A 500 12.05 35.01 -30.52
C TYR A 500 12.37 35.80 -29.24
N ALA A 501 12.55 37.12 -29.34
CA ALA A 501 12.72 38.00 -28.17
C ALA A 501 11.50 38.03 -27.23
N ARG A 502 10.31 37.59 -27.68
CA ARG A 502 9.07 37.41 -26.89
C ARG A 502 8.75 35.95 -26.58
N GLY A 503 9.73 35.04 -26.69
CA GLY A 503 9.57 33.61 -26.45
C GLY A 503 9.12 33.20 -25.04
N ASN A 504 9.04 34.14 -24.08
CA ASN A 504 8.39 33.91 -22.78
C ASN A 504 6.86 33.87 -22.86
N ILE A 505 6.26 34.50 -23.86
CA ILE A 505 4.82 34.41 -24.19
C ILE A 505 4.58 33.20 -25.09
N LEU A 506 5.46 32.98 -26.07
CA LEU A 506 5.30 32.01 -27.16
C LEU A 506 5.90 30.62 -26.87
N GLN A 507 6.05 30.27 -25.58
CA GLN A 507 6.48 28.94 -25.10
C GLN A 507 7.75 28.34 -25.76
N VAL A 508 8.63 29.18 -26.31
CA VAL A 508 9.72 28.73 -27.20
C VAL A 508 10.73 27.87 -26.43
N PRO A 509 11.08 26.65 -26.91
CA PRO A 509 12.01 25.77 -26.20
C PRO A 509 13.41 26.37 -26.01
N ASP A 510 13.99 26.21 -24.80
CA ASP A 510 15.33 26.72 -24.46
C ASP A 510 16.46 26.22 -25.41
N CYS A 511 16.26 25.09 -26.09
CA CYS A 511 17.20 24.51 -27.06
C CYS A 511 17.16 25.15 -28.45
N ALA A 512 16.21 26.05 -28.73
CA ALA A 512 15.99 26.68 -30.04
C ALA A 512 17.28 27.26 -30.63
N GLN A 513 17.94 28.17 -29.90
CA GLN A 513 19.15 28.84 -30.38
C GLN A 513 20.30 27.86 -30.66
N TYR A 514 20.50 26.83 -29.82
CA TYR A 514 21.55 25.83 -30.03
C TYR A 514 21.37 25.11 -31.37
N PHE A 515 20.15 24.67 -31.67
CA PHE A 515 19.87 23.98 -32.93
C PHE A 515 19.98 24.92 -34.15
N MET A 516 19.52 26.17 -34.04
CA MET A 516 19.64 27.15 -35.13
C MET A 516 21.09 27.56 -35.44
N GLU A 517 21.96 27.61 -34.42
CA GLU A 517 23.40 27.84 -34.59
C GLU A 517 24.14 26.63 -35.21
N ASN A 518 23.55 25.43 -35.18
CA ASN A 518 24.18 24.18 -35.62
C ASN A 518 23.63 23.58 -36.94
N LEU A 519 22.60 24.19 -37.54
CA LEU A 519 21.84 23.65 -38.70
C LEU A 519 22.69 22.96 -39.78
N GLU A 520 23.79 23.57 -40.21
CA GLU A 520 24.68 23.00 -41.24
C GLU A 520 25.20 21.61 -40.86
N ARG A 521 25.72 21.47 -39.63
CA ARG A 521 26.21 20.19 -39.07
C ARG A 521 25.10 19.16 -38.89
N LEU A 522 23.89 19.62 -38.51
CA LEU A 522 22.72 18.76 -38.32
C LEU A 522 22.16 18.22 -39.65
N SER A 523 22.52 18.86 -40.77
CA SER A 523 22.03 18.55 -42.12
C SER A 523 22.99 17.70 -42.99
N GLU A 524 24.07 17.19 -42.40
CA GLU A 524 25.00 16.27 -43.08
C GLU A 524 24.39 14.88 -43.29
N THR A 525 24.67 14.25 -44.43
CA THR A 525 24.07 12.97 -44.84
C THR A 525 24.50 11.78 -43.98
N ASP A 526 25.61 11.89 -43.27
CA ASP A 526 26.16 10.93 -42.33
C ASP A 526 26.06 11.40 -40.87
N TYR A 527 25.23 12.42 -40.59
CA TYR A 527 25.06 13.00 -39.26
C TYR A 527 24.71 11.95 -38.19
N VAL A 528 25.59 11.85 -37.18
CA VAL A 528 25.36 11.16 -35.91
C VAL A 528 25.30 12.20 -34.80
N PRO A 529 24.23 12.24 -33.99
CA PRO A 529 24.13 13.11 -32.83
C PRO A 529 25.33 13.04 -31.90
N THR A 530 25.83 14.21 -31.54
CA THR A 530 26.84 14.35 -30.50
C THR A 530 26.20 14.16 -29.13
N LYS A 531 27.05 13.92 -28.12
CA LYS A 531 26.62 13.87 -26.71
C LYS A 531 26.01 15.18 -26.22
N GLU A 532 26.27 16.30 -26.90
CA GLU A 532 25.69 17.61 -26.62
C GLU A 532 24.31 17.76 -27.30
N ASP A 533 24.16 17.36 -28.58
CA ASP A 533 22.85 17.32 -29.25
C ASP A 533 21.82 16.52 -28.43
N VAL A 534 22.22 15.35 -27.90
CA VAL A 534 21.37 14.51 -27.06
C VAL A 534 20.99 15.19 -25.74
N LEU A 535 21.81 16.10 -25.20
CA LEU A 535 21.47 16.88 -23.99
C LEU A 535 20.47 18.00 -24.27
N TYR A 536 20.55 18.65 -25.44
CA TYR A 536 19.59 19.66 -25.90
C TYR A 536 18.29 19.04 -26.48
N ALA A 537 18.32 17.78 -26.93
CA ALA A 537 17.18 17.09 -27.51
C ALA A 537 16.01 16.95 -26.51
N ARG A 538 14.88 17.57 -26.86
CA ARG A 538 13.62 17.63 -26.11
C ARG A 538 12.76 16.42 -26.49
N VAL A 539 12.72 15.43 -25.59
CA VAL A 539 11.85 14.26 -25.65
C VAL A 539 10.80 14.38 -24.54
N ARG A 540 9.54 14.02 -24.82
CA ARG A 540 8.49 13.90 -23.82
C ARG A 540 8.68 12.59 -23.05
N THR A 541 9.14 12.67 -21.80
CA THR A 541 9.35 11.48 -20.95
C THR A 541 8.01 10.88 -20.54
N THR A 542 7.59 9.81 -21.23
CA THR A 542 6.42 8.98 -20.89
C THR A 542 6.87 7.75 -20.12
N GLY A 543 6.34 7.52 -18.92
CA GLY A 543 6.70 6.39 -18.06
C GLY A 543 7.91 6.67 -17.14
N VAL A 544 8.69 5.62 -16.87
CA VAL A 544 9.77 5.59 -15.88
C VAL A 544 11.04 5.04 -16.52
N VAL A 545 12.20 5.65 -16.24
CA VAL A 545 13.51 5.17 -16.72
C VAL A 545 14.51 5.07 -15.55
N GLU A 546 15.20 3.94 -15.42
CA GLU A 546 16.23 3.72 -14.38
C GLU A 546 17.66 3.76 -14.96
N ILE A 547 18.61 4.35 -14.23
CA ILE A 547 20.05 4.04 -14.38
C ILE A 547 20.69 3.74 -13.02
N GLN A 548 21.64 2.79 -13.01
CA GLN A 548 22.44 2.45 -11.83
C GLN A 548 23.90 2.90 -12.01
N PHE A 549 24.50 3.56 -11.03
CA PHE A 549 25.90 4.05 -11.11
C PHE A 549 26.59 4.13 -9.75
N SER A 550 27.92 4.20 -9.74
CA SER A 550 28.73 4.35 -8.51
C SER A 550 29.36 5.75 -8.40
N PRO A 551 29.63 6.23 -7.17
CA PRO A 551 30.17 7.57 -6.91
C PRO A 551 31.63 7.78 -7.38
N VAL A 552 32.04 9.06 -7.41
CA VAL A 552 33.24 9.52 -8.11
C VAL A 552 34.50 9.51 -7.23
N GLY A 553 35.61 9.02 -7.79
CA GLY A 553 36.96 9.20 -7.26
C GLY A 553 37.47 8.00 -6.45
N GLU A 554 38.31 8.28 -5.45
CA GLU A 554 38.92 7.25 -4.58
C GLU A 554 37.87 6.41 -3.81
N SER A 555 36.64 6.91 -3.72
CA SER A 555 35.47 6.24 -3.13
C SER A 555 35.02 4.96 -3.86
N ARG A 556 35.61 4.58 -5.00
CA ARG A 556 35.37 3.26 -5.64
C ARG A 556 35.60 2.06 -4.71
N LYS A 557 36.28 2.25 -3.57
CA LYS A 557 36.47 1.23 -2.51
C LYS A 557 35.28 1.06 -1.55
N SER A 558 34.24 1.91 -1.62
CA SER A 558 33.10 1.90 -0.68
C SER A 558 32.04 0.84 -0.96
N GLY A 559 31.91 0.38 -2.21
CA GLY A 559 30.87 -0.57 -2.64
C GLY A 559 29.51 0.06 -2.93
N GLU A 560 29.33 1.36 -2.71
CA GLU A 560 28.05 2.05 -2.88
C GLU A 560 27.59 2.15 -4.35
N VAL A 561 26.28 1.94 -4.56
CA VAL A 561 25.61 2.03 -5.87
C VAL A 561 24.33 2.87 -5.74
N TYR A 562 24.16 3.85 -6.61
CA TYR A 562 22.94 4.64 -6.70
C TYR A 562 22.05 4.08 -7.84
N ARG A 563 20.78 3.78 -7.54
CA ARG A 563 19.72 3.57 -8.55
C ARG A 563 18.93 4.86 -8.67
N LEU A 564 18.93 5.48 -9.85
CA LEU A 564 18.28 6.75 -10.13
C LEU A 564 17.13 6.56 -11.11
N TYR A 565 15.97 7.13 -10.76
CA TYR A 565 14.74 7.04 -11.55
C TYR A 565 14.35 8.42 -12.08
N ASP A 566 14.15 8.54 -13.40
CA ASP A 566 13.52 9.70 -14.06
C ASP A 566 12.08 9.37 -14.45
N VAL A 567 11.21 10.37 -14.38
CA VAL A 567 9.76 10.23 -14.58
C VAL A 567 9.16 11.47 -15.29
N GLY A 568 8.07 11.27 -16.01
CA GLY A 568 7.31 12.37 -16.62
C GLY A 568 6.86 13.42 -15.58
N GLY A 569 7.09 14.70 -15.88
CA GLY A 569 6.77 15.83 -14.97
C GLY A 569 5.43 16.52 -15.23
N GLN A 570 4.84 16.26 -16.39
CA GLN A 570 3.54 16.77 -16.82
C GLN A 570 2.40 16.15 -15.99
N ARG A 571 1.31 16.90 -15.76
CA ARG A 571 0.20 16.53 -14.86
C ARG A 571 -0.25 15.07 -15.07
N ASN A 572 -0.51 14.68 -16.32
CA ASN A 572 -0.99 13.34 -16.70
C ASN A 572 0.00 12.19 -16.38
N GLU A 573 1.31 12.47 -16.31
CA GLU A 573 2.32 11.45 -15.98
C GLU A 573 2.49 11.25 -14.45
N ARG A 574 2.03 12.21 -13.63
CA ARG A 574 2.27 12.19 -12.17
C ARG A 574 1.57 11.02 -11.47
N ARG A 575 0.49 10.45 -12.04
CA ARG A 575 -0.16 9.24 -11.52
C ARG A 575 0.80 8.04 -11.41
N LYS A 576 1.79 7.95 -12.30
CA LYS A 576 2.80 6.88 -12.34
C LYS A 576 3.86 7.00 -11.23
N TRP A 577 3.95 8.13 -10.53
CA TRP A 577 4.99 8.38 -9.53
C TRP A 577 4.85 7.50 -8.28
N ILE A 578 3.62 7.20 -7.85
CA ILE A 578 3.34 6.61 -6.53
C ILE A 578 3.96 5.22 -6.35
N HIS A 579 4.02 4.42 -7.43
CA HIS A 579 4.63 3.08 -7.44
C HIS A 579 6.15 3.11 -7.16
N LEU A 580 6.81 4.26 -7.32
CA LEU A 580 8.25 4.41 -7.08
C LEU A 580 8.59 4.91 -5.68
N PHE A 581 7.61 5.37 -4.91
CA PHE A 581 7.84 6.10 -3.65
C PHE A 581 8.35 5.23 -2.49
N GLU A 582 8.18 3.91 -2.55
CA GLU A 582 8.70 2.99 -1.53
C GLU A 582 10.23 2.88 -1.58
N GLY A 583 10.87 2.84 -0.41
CA GLY A 583 12.33 2.65 -0.27
C GLY A 583 13.21 3.82 -0.74
N VAL A 584 12.66 5.00 -1.06
CA VAL A 584 13.43 6.14 -1.60
C VAL A 584 14.34 6.78 -0.53
N THR A 585 15.66 6.69 -0.75
CA THR A 585 16.71 7.26 0.11
C THR A 585 16.73 8.79 0.03
N ALA A 586 16.58 9.35 -1.17
CA ALA A 586 16.46 10.80 -1.39
C ALA A 586 15.63 11.16 -2.63
N VAL A 587 14.88 12.26 -2.53
CA VAL A 587 14.22 12.92 -3.65
C VAL A 587 15.10 14.08 -4.12
N ILE A 588 15.43 14.08 -5.42
CA ILE A 588 16.04 15.21 -6.12
C ILE A 588 14.91 15.96 -6.83
N PHE A 589 14.49 17.10 -6.30
CA PHE A 589 13.43 17.90 -6.89
C PHE A 589 14.05 18.97 -7.80
N CYS A 590 13.72 18.95 -9.08
CA CYS A 590 14.24 19.90 -10.07
C CYS A 590 13.21 21.01 -10.34
N ALA A 591 13.56 22.23 -9.95
CA ALA A 591 12.78 23.45 -10.19
C ALA A 591 13.52 24.35 -11.18
N ALA A 592 12.90 24.70 -12.30
CA ALA A 592 13.51 25.62 -13.27
C ALA A 592 13.26 27.07 -12.84
N ILE A 593 14.28 27.70 -12.25
CA ILE A 593 14.12 29.04 -11.68
C ILE A 593 13.98 30.15 -12.72
N SER A 594 14.22 29.87 -14.01
CA SER A 594 14.06 30.80 -15.12
C SER A 594 12.63 30.97 -15.64
N GLU A 595 11.65 30.26 -15.09
CA GLU A 595 10.28 30.14 -15.63
C GLU A 595 9.24 30.97 -14.83
N TYR A 596 9.69 31.99 -14.11
CA TYR A 596 8.84 32.86 -13.26
C TYR A 596 7.95 33.83 -14.05
N ASP A 597 8.22 34.01 -15.34
CA ASP A 597 7.57 34.90 -16.31
C ASP A 597 6.84 34.12 -17.44
N GLN A 598 6.65 32.81 -17.27
CA GLN A 598 6.07 31.89 -18.25
C GLN A 598 4.82 31.20 -17.69
N MET A 599 3.87 30.87 -18.57
CA MET A 599 2.68 30.06 -18.25
C MET A 599 2.91 28.58 -18.59
N LEU A 600 2.06 27.68 -18.10
CA LEU A 600 2.14 26.26 -18.46
C LEU A 600 1.68 26.01 -19.91
N PHE A 601 2.32 25.05 -20.57
CA PHE A 601 1.81 24.39 -21.79
C PHE A 601 0.46 23.67 -21.55
N GLU A 602 0.22 23.27 -20.30
CA GLU A 602 -0.94 22.48 -19.88
C GLU A 602 -2.15 23.35 -19.49
N ASP A 603 -1.95 24.68 -19.40
CA ASP A 603 -2.80 25.63 -18.66
C ASP A 603 -2.26 27.06 -18.90
N GLU A 604 -2.76 27.75 -19.93
CA GLU A 604 -2.27 29.07 -20.34
C GLU A 604 -2.47 30.16 -19.26
N THR A 605 -3.36 29.93 -18.29
CA THR A 605 -3.62 30.88 -17.20
C THR A 605 -2.57 30.82 -16.09
N LYS A 606 -1.97 29.64 -15.88
CA LYS A 606 -1.18 29.37 -14.67
C LYS A 606 0.33 29.47 -14.90
N ASN A 607 0.96 30.31 -14.09
CA ASN A 607 2.40 30.53 -14.10
C ASN A 607 3.20 29.27 -13.70
N ARG A 608 4.25 28.92 -14.47
CA ARG A 608 5.05 27.70 -14.26
C ARG A 608 5.73 27.63 -12.90
N MET A 609 6.11 28.78 -12.32
CA MET A 609 6.72 28.83 -10.98
C MET A 609 5.69 28.60 -9.87
N MET A 610 4.42 28.99 -10.07
CA MET A 610 3.33 28.69 -9.12
C MET A 610 3.02 27.19 -9.11
N GLU A 611 2.89 26.56 -10.28
CA GLU A 611 2.78 25.08 -10.39
C GLU A 611 3.99 24.38 -9.74
N THR A 612 5.21 24.89 -9.95
CA THR A 612 6.43 24.31 -9.36
C THR A 612 6.44 24.41 -7.82
N LYS A 613 5.96 25.52 -7.26
CA LYS A 613 5.78 25.76 -5.83
C LYS A 613 4.75 24.79 -5.23
N GLU A 614 3.56 24.69 -5.84
CA GLU A 614 2.48 23.80 -5.38
C GLU A 614 2.88 22.32 -5.48
N LEU A 615 3.53 21.92 -6.57
CA LEU A 615 4.05 20.56 -6.75
C LEU A 615 5.13 20.22 -5.71
N PHE A 616 6.00 21.17 -5.34
CA PHE A 616 6.98 20.97 -4.29
C PHE A 616 6.32 20.79 -2.91
N ASP A 617 5.36 21.65 -2.58
CA ASP A 617 4.54 21.55 -1.36
C ASP A 617 3.78 20.21 -1.27
N TRP A 618 3.11 19.80 -2.35
CA TRP A 618 2.43 18.51 -2.46
C TRP A 618 3.40 17.33 -2.26
N VAL A 619 4.60 17.37 -2.86
CA VAL A 619 5.64 16.33 -2.66
C VAL A 619 6.12 16.29 -1.20
N LEU A 620 6.35 17.42 -0.55
CA LEU A 620 6.82 17.46 0.85
C LEU A 620 5.80 16.89 1.85
N LYS A 621 4.51 17.06 1.55
CA LYS A 621 3.38 16.58 2.35
C LYS A 621 3.22 15.05 2.33
N GLN A 622 3.67 14.36 1.28
CA GLN A 622 3.48 12.92 1.10
C GLN A 622 4.01 12.08 2.28
N ALA A 623 3.26 11.04 2.66
CA ALA A 623 3.56 10.20 3.82
C ALA A 623 4.76 9.26 3.58
N CYS A 624 4.89 8.72 2.36
CA CYS A 624 6.00 7.85 1.94
C CYS A 624 7.38 8.48 2.17
N PHE A 625 7.51 9.80 2.00
CA PHE A 625 8.77 10.52 2.14
C PHE A 625 9.06 10.97 3.59
N GLU A 626 8.44 10.36 4.61
CA GLU A 626 8.57 10.86 5.98
C GLU A 626 10.01 10.89 6.50
N LYS A 627 10.85 9.93 6.08
CA LYS A 627 12.26 9.80 6.46
C LYS A 627 13.22 10.06 5.27
N THR A 628 12.72 10.59 4.16
CA THR A 628 13.50 10.74 2.91
C THR A 628 14.25 12.07 2.89
N SER A 629 15.49 12.06 2.38
CA SER A 629 16.29 13.30 2.22
C SER A 629 15.78 14.11 1.03
N PHE A 630 15.76 15.44 1.14
CA PHE A 630 15.28 16.33 0.07
C PHE A 630 16.41 17.20 -0.49
N MET A 631 16.56 17.16 -1.81
CA MET A 631 17.62 17.84 -2.53
C MET A 631 17.01 18.68 -3.65
N LEU A 632 16.84 19.97 -3.40
CA LEU A 632 16.25 20.90 -4.35
C LEU A 632 17.32 21.44 -5.30
N PHE A 633 17.17 21.14 -6.59
CA PHE A 633 18.02 21.64 -7.66
C PHE A 633 17.32 22.84 -8.29
N LEU A 634 17.85 24.04 -8.01
CA LEU A 634 17.44 25.28 -8.67
C LEU A 634 18.17 25.34 -10.02
N ASN A 635 17.47 24.91 -11.07
CA ASN A 635 17.99 24.62 -12.40
C ASN A 635 17.73 25.77 -13.39
N LYS A 636 18.43 25.75 -14.55
CA LYS A 636 18.43 26.81 -15.57
C LYS A 636 18.98 28.16 -15.05
N PHE A 637 19.94 28.12 -14.10
CA PHE A 637 20.53 29.34 -13.51
C PHE A 637 21.19 30.26 -14.55
N ASP A 638 21.75 29.71 -15.62
CA ASP A 638 22.36 30.39 -16.77
C ASP A 638 21.34 31.15 -17.66
N ILE A 639 20.08 30.73 -17.66
CA ILE A 639 18.97 31.46 -18.29
C ILE A 639 18.44 32.52 -17.31
N PHE A 640 18.32 32.15 -16.03
CA PHE A 640 17.92 33.06 -14.94
C PHE A 640 18.83 34.28 -14.82
N GLU A 641 20.17 34.10 -14.82
CA GLU A 641 21.17 35.19 -14.76
C GLU A 641 20.94 36.23 -15.87
N LYS A 642 20.62 35.78 -17.09
CA LYS A 642 20.36 36.64 -18.26
C LYS A 642 18.97 37.28 -18.21
N LYS A 643 17.96 36.57 -17.69
CA LYS A 643 16.56 36.99 -17.70
C LYS A 643 16.24 38.00 -16.60
N VAL A 644 16.75 37.80 -15.38
CA VAL A 644 16.43 38.67 -14.22
C VAL A 644 16.96 40.10 -14.35
N GLN A 645 17.93 40.33 -15.25
CA GLN A 645 18.42 41.67 -15.62
C GLN A 645 17.53 42.38 -16.66
N LYS A 646 16.45 41.73 -17.13
CA LYS A 646 15.50 42.23 -18.14
C LYS A 646 14.06 42.22 -17.63
N VAL A 647 13.67 41.16 -16.94
CA VAL A 647 12.33 40.96 -16.37
C VAL A 647 12.48 40.88 -14.85
N PRO A 648 11.80 41.73 -14.07
CA PRO A 648 11.90 41.69 -12.61
C PRO A 648 11.14 40.49 -12.04
N LEU A 649 11.64 39.91 -10.93
CA LEU A 649 11.03 38.71 -10.32
C LEU A 649 9.56 38.88 -9.93
N ASN A 650 9.14 40.11 -9.60
CA ASN A 650 7.81 40.42 -9.08
C ASN A 650 6.67 40.31 -10.09
N VAL A 651 6.95 39.96 -11.35
CA VAL A 651 5.93 39.48 -12.30
C VAL A 651 5.33 38.13 -11.85
N CYS A 652 6.09 37.31 -11.13
CA CYS A 652 5.59 36.10 -10.50
C CYS A 652 4.89 36.44 -9.19
N GLU A 653 3.67 35.93 -8.99
CA GLU A 653 2.88 36.19 -7.78
C GLU A 653 3.61 35.86 -6.49
N TRP A 654 4.30 34.72 -6.44
CA TRP A 654 5.02 34.26 -5.24
C TRP A 654 6.19 35.18 -4.84
N PHE A 655 6.65 36.03 -5.77
CA PHE A 655 7.78 36.95 -5.62
C PHE A 655 7.36 38.44 -5.68
N LYS A 656 6.06 38.76 -5.55
CA LYS A 656 5.53 40.14 -5.53
C LYS A 656 6.19 41.06 -4.49
N ASP A 657 6.74 40.49 -3.41
CA ASP A 657 7.46 41.17 -2.33
C ASP A 657 8.97 41.34 -2.58
N TYR A 658 9.51 40.90 -3.72
CA TYR A 658 10.91 41.12 -4.07
C TYR A 658 11.22 42.61 -4.31
N GLN A 659 12.30 43.10 -3.70
CA GLN A 659 12.84 44.43 -3.95
C GLN A 659 14.34 44.32 -4.32
N PRO A 660 14.78 44.75 -5.52
CA PRO A 660 16.19 44.72 -5.88
C PRO A 660 16.99 45.75 -5.07
N MET A 661 17.95 45.28 -4.27
CA MET A 661 18.82 46.13 -3.44
C MET A 661 20.14 46.55 -4.12
N ALA A 662 20.43 46.02 -5.30
CA ALA A 662 21.62 46.30 -6.10
C ALA A 662 21.34 46.03 -7.59
N SER A 663 22.22 46.47 -8.48
CA SER A 663 22.07 46.35 -9.94
C SER A 663 23.07 45.39 -10.58
N GLY A 664 22.65 44.62 -11.59
CA GLY A 664 23.54 43.77 -12.40
C GLY A 664 23.99 42.51 -11.65
N LYS A 665 25.30 42.21 -11.57
CA LYS A 665 25.76 40.93 -10.98
C LYS A 665 25.37 40.73 -9.50
N GLN A 666 25.24 41.81 -8.73
CA GLN A 666 24.76 41.73 -7.34
C GLN A 666 23.23 41.51 -7.26
N GLU A 667 22.49 41.95 -8.27
CA GLU A 667 21.05 41.73 -8.42
C GLU A 667 20.74 40.25 -8.67
N VAL A 668 21.50 39.59 -9.55
CA VAL A 668 21.37 38.16 -9.85
C VAL A 668 21.58 37.29 -8.61
N GLU A 669 22.62 37.58 -7.82
CA GLU A 669 22.89 36.85 -6.57
C GLU A 669 21.81 37.12 -5.50
N HIS A 670 21.35 38.38 -5.37
CA HIS A 670 20.25 38.74 -4.47
C HIS A 670 18.92 38.08 -4.86
N ALA A 671 18.61 38.04 -6.17
CA ALA A 671 17.46 37.36 -6.73
C ALA A 671 17.52 35.84 -6.50
N TYR A 672 18.68 35.21 -6.73
CA TYR A 672 18.87 33.79 -6.45
C TYR A 672 18.67 33.46 -4.96
N GLU A 673 19.28 34.24 -4.06
CA GLU A 673 19.19 33.99 -2.62
C GLU A 673 17.77 34.24 -2.08
N PHE A 674 17.03 35.18 -2.67
CA PHE A 674 15.60 35.38 -2.40
C PHE A 674 14.75 34.18 -2.86
N VAL A 675 14.91 33.71 -4.09
CA VAL A 675 14.18 32.52 -4.61
C VAL A 675 14.51 31.29 -3.76
N LYS A 676 15.80 31.08 -3.43
CA LYS A 676 16.24 30.04 -2.49
C LYS A 676 15.52 30.17 -1.14
N LYS A 677 15.51 31.37 -0.54
CA LYS A 677 14.83 31.64 0.75
C LYS A 677 13.34 31.35 0.69
N LYS A 678 12.64 31.65 -0.40
CA LYS A 678 11.22 31.30 -0.60
C LYS A 678 10.99 29.79 -0.58
N PHE A 679 11.87 29.00 -1.19
CA PHE A 679 11.82 27.53 -1.10
C PHE A 679 12.22 26.99 0.28
N GLU A 680 13.14 27.64 1.01
CA GLU A 680 13.45 27.31 2.41
C GLU A 680 12.24 27.59 3.33
N GLU A 681 11.59 28.75 3.17
CA GLU A 681 10.38 29.13 3.90
C GLU A 681 9.23 28.16 3.63
N LEU A 682 8.96 27.82 2.37
CA LEU A 682 7.95 26.83 2.01
C LEU A 682 8.28 25.44 2.58
N TYR A 683 9.54 25.02 2.54
CA TYR A 683 9.97 23.77 3.16
C TYR A 683 9.65 23.74 4.67
N PHE A 684 9.97 24.80 5.41
CA PHE A 684 9.72 24.87 6.85
C PHE A 684 8.24 25.12 7.22
N GLN A 685 7.44 25.71 6.32
CA GLN A 685 5.98 25.85 6.50
C GLN A 685 5.24 24.52 6.28
N SER A 686 5.61 23.77 5.23
CA SER A 686 4.97 22.50 4.87
C SER A 686 5.48 21.31 5.69
N THR A 687 6.64 21.42 6.34
CA THR A 687 7.24 20.37 7.17
C THR A 687 6.88 20.55 8.64
N LYS A 688 6.07 19.62 9.20
CA LYS A 688 5.70 19.61 10.63
C LYS A 688 6.95 19.64 11.53
N PRO A 689 6.91 20.27 12.73
CA PRO A 689 8.06 20.35 13.64
C PRO A 689 8.71 19.01 14.01
N GLU A 690 7.93 17.91 14.04
CA GLU A 690 8.40 16.54 14.30
C GLU A 690 9.21 15.91 13.14
N ARG A 691 9.29 16.58 11.98
CA ARG A 691 9.94 16.10 10.75
C ARG A 691 11.25 16.85 10.42
N VAL A 692 11.73 17.71 11.33
CA VAL A 692 12.90 18.60 11.13
C VAL A 692 14.23 17.84 10.98
N ASP A 693 14.31 16.58 11.42
CA ASP A 693 15.48 15.71 11.23
C ASP A 693 15.71 15.26 9.76
N ARG A 694 14.81 15.59 8.81
CA ARG A 694 15.03 15.34 7.38
C ARG A 694 16.15 16.24 6.85
N THR A 695 17.18 15.64 6.24
CA THR A 695 18.23 16.38 5.53
C THR A 695 17.65 17.12 4.31
N PHE A 696 17.52 18.44 4.41
CA PHE A 696 17.20 19.33 3.28
C PHE A 696 18.45 20.09 2.81
N LYS A 697 18.68 20.13 1.49
CA LYS A 697 19.73 20.94 0.85
C LYS A 697 19.24 21.50 -0.48
N ILE A 698 19.69 22.73 -0.78
CA ILE A 698 19.42 23.44 -2.03
C ILE A 698 20.73 23.60 -2.80
N TYR A 699 20.71 23.34 -4.10
CA TYR A 699 21.86 23.42 -4.98
C TYR A 699 21.55 24.31 -6.20
N ARG A 700 22.46 25.23 -6.53
CA ARG A 700 22.44 25.98 -7.79
C ARG A 700 22.89 25.06 -8.92
N THR A 701 22.10 24.94 -9.97
CA THR A 701 22.36 24.00 -11.08
C THR A 701 22.06 24.61 -12.45
N THR A 702 22.78 24.09 -13.44
CA THR A 702 22.50 24.22 -14.86
C THR A 702 22.71 22.83 -15.43
N ALA A 703 21.63 22.16 -15.86
CA ALA A 703 21.68 20.77 -16.31
C ALA A 703 22.59 20.55 -17.53
N LEU A 704 22.89 21.59 -18.30
CA LEU A 704 23.79 21.52 -19.45
C LEU A 704 25.28 21.62 -19.05
N ASP A 705 25.61 22.20 -17.88
CA ASP A 705 27.00 22.25 -17.39
C ASP A 705 27.37 20.94 -16.67
N GLN A 706 28.01 20.05 -17.44
CA GLN A 706 28.55 18.79 -16.95
C GLN A 706 29.48 18.94 -15.73
N LYS A 707 30.24 20.04 -15.61
CA LYS A 707 31.15 20.30 -14.47
C LYS A 707 30.36 20.66 -13.22
N LEU A 708 29.34 21.51 -13.34
CA LEU A 708 28.46 21.90 -12.24
C LEU A 708 27.59 20.72 -11.78
N VAL A 709 27.03 19.92 -12.70
CA VAL A 709 26.31 18.68 -12.35
C VAL A 709 27.24 17.70 -11.63
N LYS A 710 28.45 17.46 -12.13
CA LYS A 710 29.45 16.59 -11.47
C LYS A 710 29.84 17.08 -10.06
N LYS A 711 30.02 18.40 -9.89
CA LYS A 711 30.29 19.01 -8.57
C LYS A 711 29.10 18.86 -7.62
N THR A 712 27.89 19.05 -8.13
CA THR A 712 26.65 18.93 -7.35
C THR A 712 26.44 17.50 -6.88
N PHE A 713 26.59 16.50 -7.75
CA PHE A 713 26.47 15.09 -7.37
C PHE A 713 27.53 14.62 -6.36
N LYS A 714 28.73 15.22 -6.37
CA LYS A 714 29.71 14.98 -5.30
C LYS A 714 29.24 15.50 -3.94
N LEU A 715 28.58 16.66 -3.91
CA LEU A 715 28.01 17.22 -2.67
C LEU A 715 26.75 16.46 -2.20
N VAL A 716 25.98 15.89 -3.12
CA VAL A 716 24.88 14.95 -2.83
C VAL A 716 25.41 13.68 -2.16
N ASP A 717 26.41 13.04 -2.77
CA ASP A 717 27.10 11.85 -2.26
C ASP A 717 27.70 12.06 -0.85
N GLU A 718 28.42 13.18 -0.65
CA GLU A 718 28.93 13.59 0.68
C GLU A 718 27.83 13.86 1.72
N THR A 719 26.64 14.29 1.28
CA THR A 719 25.50 14.58 2.17
C THR A 719 24.82 13.29 2.62
N LEU A 720 24.64 12.31 1.72
CA LEU A 720 24.03 11.02 2.05
C LEU A 720 24.95 10.17 2.92
N ARG A 721 26.26 10.08 2.62
CA ARG A 721 27.20 9.34 3.48
C ARG A 721 27.24 9.83 4.92
N ARG A 722 27.21 11.16 5.14
CA ARG A 722 27.18 11.74 6.50
C ARG A 722 25.95 11.28 7.28
N ARG A 723 24.79 11.19 6.62
CA ARG A 723 23.56 10.64 7.22
C ARG A 723 23.72 9.15 7.54
N ASN A 724 24.21 8.33 6.61
CA ASN A 724 24.39 6.89 6.82
C ASN A 724 25.32 6.60 8.03
N LEU A 725 26.37 7.40 8.22
CA LEU A 725 27.29 7.28 9.37
C LEU A 725 26.65 7.68 10.72
N ILE A 726 25.67 8.58 10.70
CA ILE A 726 24.88 8.96 11.89
C ILE A 726 23.90 7.84 12.25
N GLU A 727 23.16 7.31 11.26
CA GLU A 727 22.21 6.21 11.46
C GLU A 727 22.91 4.91 11.90
N ALA A 728 24.13 4.63 11.40
CA ALA A 728 24.94 3.48 11.78
C ALA A 728 25.56 3.56 13.20
N GLY A 729 25.33 4.64 13.96
CA GLY A 729 25.76 4.74 15.37
C GLY A 729 27.28 4.87 15.60
N LEU A 730 28.09 4.97 14.54
CA LEU A 730 29.57 5.08 14.55
C LEU A 730 30.11 6.42 15.12
N PHE A 731 29.26 7.17 15.79
CA PHE A 731 29.47 8.59 16.08
C PHE A 731 30.54 8.84 17.16
N CYS A 732 30.91 7.86 17.99
CA CYS A 732 31.92 8.02 19.05
C CYS A 732 33.28 8.53 18.54
N THR A 733 33.71 8.19 17.33
CA THR A 733 34.99 8.66 16.77
C THR A 733 34.90 10.06 16.17
N VAL A 734 33.75 10.40 15.57
CA VAL A 734 33.52 11.69 14.89
C VAL A 734 33.13 12.78 15.90
N VAL A 735 32.39 12.43 16.94
CA VAL A 735 32.07 13.33 18.08
C VAL A 735 33.34 13.82 18.75
N VAL A 736 34.39 13.00 18.87
CA VAL A 736 35.67 13.48 19.41
C VAL A 736 36.25 14.58 18.52
N PHE A 737 36.22 14.46 17.18
CA PHE A 737 36.67 15.54 16.29
C PHE A 737 35.77 16.77 16.27
N ASP A 738 34.45 16.61 16.14
CA ASP A 738 33.51 17.74 16.05
C ASP A 738 33.27 18.44 17.41
N ILE A 739 33.62 17.78 18.52
CA ILE A 739 33.80 18.43 19.82
C ILE A 739 35.23 19.01 19.96
N PHE A 740 36.30 18.41 19.43
CA PHE A 740 37.65 19.01 19.50
C PHE A 740 37.77 20.33 18.73
N ASP A 741 37.19 20.44 17.53
CA ASP A 741 37.09 21.71 16.79
C ASP A 741 36.33 22.81 17.56
N LYS A 742 35.61 22.44 18.64
CA LYS A 742 34.91 23.35 19.56
C LYS A 742 35.56 23.43 20.96
N LEU A 743 36.39 22.46 21.38
CA LEU A 743 37.08 22.41 22.68
C LEU A 743 38.39 23.17 22.73
N VAL A 744 38.94 23.60 21.59
CA VAL A 744 40.05 24.59 21.54
C VAL A 744 39.70 25.91 22.26
N TYR A 745 38.44 26.09 22.70
CA TYR A 745 37.93 27.29 23.37
C TYR A 745 37.50 27.18 24.85
N MET A 746 37.37 26.01 25.50
CA MET A 746 36.85 25.93 26.90
C MET A 746 37.38 24.78 27.79
N ASP A 747 37.80 25.12 29.01
CA ASP A 747 38.20 24.21 30.11
C ASP A 747 37.03 23.40 30.72
N VAL A 748 37.26 22.11 31.06
CA VAL A 748 36.32 21.27 31.85
C VAL A 748 37.07 20.31 32.80
N ASN A 749 36.48 20.01 33.96
CA ASN A 749 37.18 19.48 35.15
C ASN A 749 36.96 17.97 35.43
N ARG A 750 37.80 17.38 36.29
CA ARG A 750 37.99 15.92 36.53
C ARG A 750 36.74 15.10 36.82
N GLU A 751 35.78 15.62 37.59
CA GLU A 751 34.55 14.88 37.98
C GLU A 751 33.69 14.44 36.79
N SER A 752 33.73 15.18 35.67
CA SER A 752 32.99 14.86 34.45
C SER A 752 33.45 13.53 33.80
N LEU A 753 34.72 13.15 34.00
CA LEU A 753 35.26 11.90 33.47
C LEU A 753 34.78 10.68 34.28
N PHE A 754 34.75 10.79 35.61
CA PHE A 754 34.28 9.73 36.50
C PHE A 754 32.81 9.36 36.23
N TYR A 755 31.93 10.36 36.18
CA TYR A 755 30.52 10.14 35.84
C TYR A 755 30.34 9.49 34.47
N ARG A 756 31.13 9.88 33.46
CA ARG A 756 31.09 9.27 32.12
C ARG A 756 31.60 7.83 32.09
N LEU A 757 32.61 7.48 32.89
CA LEU A 757 33.07 6.09 33.04
C LEU A 757 32.02 5.22 33.73
N GLN A 758 31.41 5.71 34.81
CA GLN A 758 30.33 4.99 35.51
C GLN A 758 29.11 4.76 34.59
N TYR A 759 28.75 5.76 33.78
CA TYR A 759 27.71 5.63 32.75
C TYR A 759 28.13 4.66 31.63
N GLY A 760 29.43 4.59 31.29
CA GLY A 760 29.98 3.70 30.29
C GLY A 760 29.86 2.21 30.66
N VAL A 761 30.20 1.83 31.89
CA VAL A 761 30.05 0.43 32.36
C VAL A 761 28.58 0.01 32.49
N CYS A 762 27.71 0.94 32.91
CA CYS A 762 26.29 0.66 33.20
C CYS A 762 25.34 0.87 32.01
N SER A 763 25.83 1.34 30.86
CA SER A 763 25.00 1.60 29.67
C SER A 763 24.70 0.33 28.89
N SER A 764 23.42 0.06 28.63
CA SER A 764 22.94 -1.05 27.80
C SER A 764 23.39 -1.01 26.33
N ARG A 765 24.12 0.03 25.90
CA ARG A 765 24.75 0.09 24.57
C ARG A 765 26.01 -0.77 24.42
N PHE A 766 26.55 -1.34 25.50
CA PHE A 766 27.80 -2.13 25.46
C PHE A 766 27.65 -3.63 25.76
N SER A 767 26.44 -4.13 26.05
CA SER A 767 26.20 -5.55 26.35
C SER A 767 25.91 -6.38 25.10
N THR A 768 26.90 -7.11 24.60
CA THR A 768 26.68 -8.27 23.70
C THR A 768 26.32 -9.53 24.50
N PRO A 769 25.73 -10.58 23.90
CA PRO A 769 25.13 -11.70 24.66
C PRO A 769 26.08 -12.55 25.53
N CYS A 770 27.39 -12.42 25.35
CA CYS A 770 28.35 -13.44 25.77
C CYS A 770 28.77 -13.44 27.26
N TYR A 771 28.46 -12.40 28.04
CA TYR A 771 29.10 -12.20 29.36
C TYR A 771 28.20 -11.80 30.54
N GLY A 772 26.94 -11.43 30.31
CA GLY A 772 25.97 -11.09 31.36
C GLY A 772 26.15 -9.71 32.00
N LEU A 773 25.24 -9.36 32.92
CA LEU A 773 25.20 -8.07 33.63
C LEU A 773 25.81 -8.22 35.04
N LEU A 774 26.68 -7.27 35.40
CA LEU A 774 27.16 -7.07 36.78
C LEU A 774 26.14 -6.26 37.58
N SER A 775 26.10 -6.43 38.91
CA SER A 775 25.31 -5.60 39.80
C SER A 775 25.82 -4.15 39.86
N LYS A 776 24.99 -3.24 40.37
CA LYS A 776 25.31 -1.80 40.45
C LYS A 776 26.46 -1.54 41.43
N GLU A 777 26.53 -2.37 42.46
CA GLU A 777 27.55 -2.42 43.50
C GLU A 777 28.89 -2.90 42.91
N GLU A 778 28.89 -4.06 42.23
CA GLU A 778 30.09 -4.61 41.56
C GLU A 778 30.64 -3.64 40.50
N ALA A 779 29.77 -3.07 39.66
CA ALA A 779 30.16 -2.11 38.63
C ALA A 779 30.83 -0.86 39.24
N SER A 780 30.37 -0.41 40.41
CA SER A 780 30.97 0.74 41.11
C SER A 780 32.32 0.42 41.76
N GLU A 781 32.54 -0.82 42.22
CA GLU A 781 33.84 -1.26 42.74
C GLU A 781 34.87 -1.41 41.61
N TYR A 782 34.46 -1.97 40.47
CA TYR A 782 35.32 -2.11 39.30
C TYR A 782 35.69 -0.76 38.66
N ALA A 783 34.73 0.15 38.47
CA ALA A 783 34.99 1.46 37.87
C ALA A 783 36.04 2.26 38.66
N LYS A 784 35.97 2.24 40.00
CA LYS A 784 36.92 2.95 40.86
C LYS A 784 38.34 2.38 40.77
N ARG A 785 38.49 1.04 40.77
CA ARG A 785 39.80 0.39 40.56
C ARG A 785 40.43 0.72 39.20
N ILE A 786 39.61 0.92 38.16
CA ILE A 786 40.09 1.28 36.83
C ILE A 786 40.61 2.73 36.83
N GLU A 787 39.90 3.68 37.44
CA GLU A 787 40.35 5.08 37.54
C GLU A 787 41.69 5.18 38.28
N ASP A 788 41.77 4.66 39.52
CA ASP A 788 42.96 4.74 40.37
C ASP A 788 44.21 4.19 39.65
N ALA A 789 44.08 3.05 38.97
CA ALA A 789 45.17 2.41 38.25
C ALA A 789 45.61 3.16 36.97
N CYS A 790 44.71 3.90 36.31
CA CYS A 790 45.03 4.66 35.10
C CYS A 790 45.60 6.05 35.42
N PHE A 791 45.15 6.67 36.53
CA PHE A 791 45.68 7.97 36.97
C PHE A 791 47.09 7.83 37.55
N ALA A 792 47.34 6.80 38.37
CA ALA A 792 48.67 6.52 38.91
C ALA A 792 49.72 6.28 37.79
N ALA A 793 49.36 5.50 36.77
CA ALA A 793 50.24 5.20 35.63
C ALA A 793 50.48 6.41 34.70
N ALA A 794 49.57 7.40 34.69
CA ALA A 794 49.74 8.63 33.91
C ALA A 794 50.71 9.59 34.61
N ASN A 795 50.54 9.81 35.92
CA ASN A 795 51.48 10.62 36.71
C ASN A 795 52.90 10.01 36.68
N GLU A 796 53.03 8.69 36.87
CA GLU A 796 54.35 8.03 36.84
C GLU A 796 55.08 8.14 35.48
N HIS A 797 54.33 8.41 34.39
CA HIS A 797 54.91 8.71 33.07
C HIS A 797 55.33 10.19 32.98
N PHE A 798 54.44 11.11 33.36
CA PHE A 798 54.69 12.55 33.33
C PHE A 798 55.87 12.98 34.22
N ASP A 799 56.00 12.36 35.40
CA ASP A 799 57.10 12.58 36.34
C ASP A 799 58.46 12.04 35.82
N LYS A 800 58.47 11.22 34.78
CA LYS A 800 59.69 10.61 34.19
C LYS A 800 60.08 11.25 32.85
N GLU A 801 59.12 11.54 31.99
CA GLU A 801 59.32 12.21 30.71
C GLU A 801 58.30 13.36 30.56
N PRO A 802 58.57 14.54 31.17
CA PRO A 802 57.71 15.72 31.04
C PRO A 802 57.87 16.35 29.66
N ASP A 803 56.90 16.06 28.79
CA ASP A 803 56.75 16.57 27.42
C ASP A 803 56.27 18.04 27.33
N GLY A 804 56.07 18.69 28.47
CA GLY A 804 55.77 20.12 28.58
C GLY A 804 54.29 20.49 28.47
N ASP A 805 53.50 19.68 27.76
CA ASP A 805 52.03 19.82 27.67
C ASP A 805 51.24 18.66 28.30
N GLY A 806 51.89 17.55 28.67
CA GLY A 806 51.27 16.37 29.29
C GLY A 806 50.57 15.43 28.30
N SER A 807 50.64 15.69 26.99
CA SER A 807 49.85 15.01 25.97
C SER A 807 50.13 13.51 25.88
N SER A 808 51.38 13.06 26.05
CA SER A 808 51.73 11.63 26.05
C SER A 808 51.18 10.89 27.26
N ALA A 809 51.23 11.50 28.46
CA ALA A 809 50.70 10.93 29.69
C ALA A 809 49.16 10.78 29.62
N VAL A 810 48.47 11.77 29.05
CA VAL A 810 47.02 11.71 28.79
C VAL A 810 46.68 10.59 27.78
N HIS A 811 47.42 10.50 26.67
CA HIS A 811 47.24 9.44 25.68
C HIS A 811 47.49 8.04 26.27
N LEU A 812 48.48 7.88 27.15
CA LEU A 812 48.76 6.62 27.83
C LEU A 812 47.62 6.23 28.78
N SER A 813 47.05 7.20 29.52
CA SER A 813 45.93 6.98 30.43
C SER A 813 44.68 6.47 29.70
N ALA A 814 44.35 7.06 28.54
CA ALA A 814 43.23 6.63 27.69
C ALA A 814 43.41 5.17 27.20
N CYS A 815 44.60 4.83 26.70
CA CYS A 815 44.94 3.47 26.28
C CYS A 815 44.88 2.44 27.43
N LYS A 816 45.28 2.84 28.65
CA LYS A 816 45.24 1.98 29.85
C LYS A 816 43.81 1.70 30.30
N THR A 817 42.97 2.73 30.32
CA THR A 817 41.55 2.67 30.72
C THR A 817 40.77 1.67 29.86
N SER A 818 40.95 1.74 28.54
CA SER A 818 40.30 0.83 27.57
C SER A 818 40.63 -0.65 27.83
N LYS A 819 41.88 -0.97 28.16
CA LYS A 819 42.30 -2.37 28.42
C LYS A 819 41.65 -2.97 29.68
N LEU A 820 41.66 -2.24 30.80
CA LEU A 820 41.16 -2.78 32.08
C LEU A 820 39.63 -2.98 32.06
N MET A 821 38.90 -2.10 31.36
CA MET A 821 37.46 -2.24 31.10
C MET A 821 37.11 -3.60 30.48
N MET A 822 37.94 -4.06 29.53
CA MET A 822 37.74 -5.31 28.77
C MET A 822 38.09 -6.60 29.53
N GLU A 823 38.73 -6.51 30.70
CA GLU A 823 38.99 -7.69 31.56
C GLU A 823 37.85 -7.94 32.55
N VAL A 824 37.23 -6.87 33.05
CA VAL A 824 36.05 -6.95 33.94
C VAL A 824 34.87 -7.58 33.21
N LEU A 825 34.62 -7.16 31.97
CA LEU A 825 33.52 -7.62 31.12
C LEU A 825 33.57 -9.11 30.71
N LYS A 826 34.55 -9.91 31.16
CA LYS A 826 34.74 -11.31 30.69
C LYS A 826 34.35 -12.43 31.67
N LYS A 827 33.84 -12.13 32.88
CA LYS A 827 33.80 -13.14 33.97
C LYS A 827 32.46 -13.87 34.23
N GLY A 828 31.31 -13.21 34.16
CA GLY A 828 29.96 -13.82 34.13
C GLY A 828 29.41 -14.54 35.41
N PRO A 829 28.07 -14.64 35.57
CA PRO A 829 27.38 -15.36 36.67
C PRO A 829 27.01 -16.84 36.35
N ARG A 830 26.34 -17.57 37.27
CA ARG A 830 26.10 -19.04 37.21
C ARG A 830 24.64 -19.51 37.54
N PRO A 831 24.13 -20.65 36.97
CA PRO A 831 22.72 -21.12 37.09
C PRO A 831 22.50 -22.50 37.78
N LYS A 832 21.24 -23.00 37.85
CA LYS A 832 20.76 -24.36 38.28
C LYS A 832 19.43 -24.82 37.62
N GLU A 833 18.93 -26.04 37.94
CA GLU A 833 18.20 -27.06 37.11
C GLU A 833 16.70 -27.37 37.56
N ASP A 834 15.74 -28.14 36.96
CA ASP A 834 15.46 -28.85 35.65
C ASP A 834 13.94 -29.34 35.51
N GLY A 835 13.47 -30.06 34.44
CA GLY A 835 12.07 -30.67 34.37
C GLY A 835 11.56 -31.47 33.09
N GLU A 836 10.38 -32.19 33.14
CA GLU A 836 9.95 -33.28 32.16
C GLU A 836 8.43 -33.39 31.64
N VAL A 837 7.81 -34.59 31.41
CA VAL A 837 6.89 -34.93 30.23
C VAL A 837 5.58 -35.80 30.45
N ALA A 838 4.59 -35.80 29.51
CA ALA A 838 3.40 -36.72 29.33
C ALA A 838 2.67 -36.64 27.92
N VAL A 839 1.79 -37.61 27.47
CA VAL A 839 1.07 -37.77 26.12
C VAL A 839 -0.17 -38.80 26.15
N VAL A 840 -1.12 -38.86 25.14
CA VAL A 840 -1.86 -40.06 24.52
C VAL A 840 -3.45 -40.14 24.34
N SER A 841 -3.97 -39.88 23.09
CA SER A 841 -4.80 -40.66 22.05
C SER A 841 -6.33 -41.15 22.01
N VAL A 842 -7.04 -40.76 20.90
CA VAL A 842 -7.75 -41.50 19.74
C VAL A 842 -9.10 -42.33 19.77
N SER A 843 -10.04 -42.12 18.77
CA SER A 843 -10.75 -43.12 17.86
C SER A 843 -12.09 -42.68 17.13
N LEU A 844 -12.59 -43.46 16.11
CA LEU A 844 -13.53 -43.05 14.98
C LEU A 844 -14.62 -44.09 14.53
N THR A 845 -15.51 -43.77 13.54
CA THR A 845 -16.27 -44.69 12.60
C THR A 845 -17.08 -43.90 11.48
N PRO A 846 -17.54 -44.50 10.33
CA PRO A 846 -17.48 -43.78 9.01
C PRO A 846 -18.64 -43.90 7.97
N GLY A 847 -18.41 -43.40 6.73
CA GLY A 847 -19.11 -43.74 5.46
C GLY A 847 -19.32 -42.57 4.45
N LYS A 848 -18.53 -42.46 3.35
CA LYS A 848 -18.54 -41.27 2.44
C LYS A 848 -18.16 -41.55 0.95
N THR A 849 -18.41 -40.56 0.07
CA THR A 849 -18.09 -40.57 -1.40
C THR A 849 -17.30 -39.36 -1.93
N VAL A 850 -17.31 -38.24 -1.20
CA VAL A 850 -16.39 -37.11 -1.40
C VAL A 850 -15.47 -37.08 -0.19
N PHE A 851 -14.16 -36.98 -0.43
CA PHE A 851 -13.17 -36.82 0.62
C PHE A 851 -12.62 -35.40 0.55
N ASP A 852 -12.99 -34.59 1.53
CA ASP A 852 -12.61 -33.18 1.61
C ASP A 852 -12.02 -32.93 2.99
N ILE A 853 -10.78 -32.46 3.01
CA ILE A 853 -10.06 -32.06 4.24
C ILE A 853 -9.81 -30.55 4.29
N SER A 854 -10.35 -29.76 3.36
CA SER A 854 -10.14 -28.31 3.24
C SER A 854 -10.96 -27.48 4.26
N GLY A 855 -11.07 -26.16 4.07
CA GLY A 855 -11.94 -25.29 4.88
C GLY A 855 -11.41 -24.94 6.27
N GLY A 856 -10.08 -24.96 6.44
CA GLY A 856 -9.42 -24.75 7.73
C GLY A 856 -8.93 -23.32 7.98
N ARG A 857 -7.83 -23.22 8.72
CA ARG A 857 -6.70 -22.38 8.28
C ARG A 857 -5.74 -23.29 7.51
N ARG A 858 -4.72 -22.74 6.83
CA ARG A 858 -3.58 -23.52 6.34
C ARG A 858 -2.97 -24.31 7.51
N ALA A 859 -2.77 -25.61 7.33
CA ALA A 859 -2.16 -26.52 8.30
C ALA A 859 -0.94 -27.20 7.68
N PHE A 860 0.10 -27.46 8.48
CA PHE A 860 1.29 -28.20 8.07
C PHE A 860 1.12 -29.66 8.48
N ILE A 861 0.89 -30.54 7.51
CA ILE A 861 0.57 -31.95 7.78
C ILE A 861 1.86 -32.75 7.97
N ASP A 862 1.92 -33.51 9.07
CA ASP A 862 2.99 -34.49 9.35
C ASP A 862 2.58 -35.93 9.00
N ALA A 863 3.47 -36.89 9.22
CA ALA A 863 3.24 -38.29 8.85
C ALA A 863 2.15 -39.00 9.68
N GLU A 864 1.93 -38.60 10.93
CA GLU A 864 0.90 -39.20 11.80
C GLU A 864 -0.45 -38.51 11.59
N GLU A 865 -0.48 -37.18 11.44
CA GLU A 865 -1.70 -36.46 11.03
C GLU A 865 -2.17 -36.94 9.64
N ALA A 866 -1.25 -37.14 8.69
CA ALA A 866 -1.59 -37.75 7.39
C ALA A 866 -2.17 -39.16 7.54
N ARG A 867 -1.65 -39.98 8.47
CA ARG A 867 -2.20 -41.33 8.73
C ARG A 867 -3.61 -41.25 9.30
N GLU A 868 -3.88 -40.37 10.26
CA GLU A 868 -5.23 -40.22 10.82
C GLU A 868 -6.20 -39.61 9.79
N LEU A 869 -5.85 -38.47 9.18
CA LEU A 869 -6.70 -37.77 8.21
C LEU A 869 -7.05 -38.64 7.00
N LEU A 870 -6.07 -39.33 6.40
CA LEU A 870 -6.28 -40.12 5.18
C LEU A 870 -6.78 -41.55 5.46
N SER A 871 -6.86 -41.99 6.73
CA SER A 871 -7.39 -43.32 7.07
C SER A 871 -8.76 -43.66 6.45
N PRO A 872 -9.75 -42.73 6.32
CA PRO A 872 -11.06 -43.05 5.74
C PRO A 872 -11.02 -43.40 4.24
N LEU A 873 -9.94 -43.02 3.53
CA LEU A 873 -9.70 -43.40 2.14
C LEU A 873 -9.34 -44.89 1.98
N THR A 874 -8.86 -45.53 3.05
CA THR A 874 -8.42 -46.95 3.05
C THR A 874 -9.54 -47.93 3.44
N GLU A 875 -10.70 -47.43 3.86
CA GLU A 875 -11.82 -48.24 4.33
C GLU A 875 -12.51 -48.99 3.17
N GLN A 876 -12.59 -50.32 3.30
CA GLN A 876 -13.25 -51.18 2.31
C GLN A 876 -14.76 -50.92 2.25
N GLY A 877 -15.21 -50.25 1.18
CA GLY A 877 -16.63 -50.01 0.88
C GLY A 877 -16.95 -48.56 0.54
N ASN A 878 -16.09 -47.60 0.89
CA ASN A 878 -16.20 -46.23 0.38
C ASN A 878 -15.82 -46.18 -1.11
N LEU A 879 -16.43 -45.26 -1.87
CA LEU A 879 -16.16 -45.03 -3.29
C LEU A 879 -15.90 -43.55 -3.53
N TYR A 880 -14.62 -43.16 -3.45
CA TYR A 880 -14.22 -41.76 -3.54
C TYR A 880 -13.95 -41.35 -4.98
N THR A 881 -14.76 -40.42 -5.50
CA THR A 881 -14.62 -39.88 -6.86
C THR A 881 -14.00 -38.48 -6.90
N LYS A 882 -14.00 -37.78 -5.76
CA LYS A 882 -13.40 -36.47 -5.55
C LYS A 882 -12.53 -36.46 -4.30
N ILE A 883 -11.31 -35.93 -4.43
CA ILE A 883 -10.48 -35.48 -3.30
C ILE A 883 -10.31 -33.96 -3.34
N CYS A 884 -10.34 -33.32 -2.16
CA CYS A 884 -9.97 -31.91 -1.99
C CYS A 884 -8.99 -31.77 -0.81
N PHE A 885 -7.74 -31.44 -1.12
CA PHE A 885 -6.64 -31.27 -0.17
C PHE A 885 -6.27 -29.78 0.02
N SER A 886 -7.13 -28.86 -0.41
CA SER A 886 -6.89 -27.41 -0.31
C SER A 886 -6.64 -26.94 1.14
N ASP A 887 -5.80 -25.92 1.33
CA ASP A 887 -5.26 -25.43 2.61
C ASP A 887 -4.39 -26.45 3.41
N ARG A 888 -3.84 -27.52 2.82
CA ARG A 888 -3.09 -28.57 3.55
C ARG A 888 -1.66 -28.73 3.06
N SER A 889 -0.72 -28.10 3.74
CA SER A 889 0.71 -28.10 3.40
C SER A 889 1.38 -29.41 3.84
N PHE A 890 1.44 -30.41 2.96
CA PHE A 890 2.08 -31.71 3.21
C PHE A 890 3.62 -31.58 3.25
N GLY A 891 4.25 -32.34 4.14
CA GLY A 891 5.71 -32.60 4.09
C GLY A 891 6.03 -33.93 3.43
N ILE A 892 7.32 -34.22 3.20
CA ILE A 892 7.76 -35.46 2.51
C ILE A 892 7.19 -36.72 3.18
N ASP A 893 7.34 -36.86 4.50
CA ASP A 893 6.85 -38.05 5.22
C ASP A 893 5.31 -38.18 5.19
N ALA A 894 4.60 -37.05 5.11
CA ALA A 894 3.15 -37.00 4.96
C ALA A 894 2.72 -37.37 3.52
N ALA A 895 3.50 -36.97 2.52
CA ALA A 895 3.28 -37.33 1.12
C ALA A 895 3.52 -38.82 0.87
N HIS A 896 4.55 -39.43 1.45
CA HIS A 896 4.78 -40.89 1.39
C HIS A 896 3.70 -41.71 2.12
N VAL A 897 2.97 -41.12 3.08
CA VAL A 897 1.75 -41.73 3.63
C VAL A 897 0.57 -41.64 2.65
N ALA A 898 0.43 -40.51 1.95
CA ALA A 898 -0.61 -40.33 0.94
C ALA A 898 -0.40 -41.18 -0.33
N GLU A 899 0.85 -41.37 -0.75
CA GLU A 899 1.28 -42.04 -1.99
C GLU A 899 0.61 -43.42 -2.25
N PRO A 900 0.70 -44.43 -1.36
CA PRO A 900 0.07 -45.73 -1.58
C PRO A 900 -1.46 -45.65 -1.51
N ILE A 901 -2.01 -44.72 -0.73
CA ILE A 901 -3.46 -44.51 -0.60
C ILE A 901 -4.01 -43.96 -1.91
N LEU A 902 -3.44 -42.87 -2.44
CA LEU A 902 -3.85 -42.25 -3.70
C LEU A 902 -3.68 -43.20 -4.89
N THR A 903 -2.57 -43.96 -4.92
CA THR A 903 -2.31 -44.98 -5.95
C THR A 903 -3.42 -46.04 -5.99
N SER A 904 -4.00 -46.42 -4.84
CA SER A 904 -5.11 -47.37 -4.77
C SER A 904 -6.46 -46.80 -5.26
N LEU A 905 -6.61 -45.48 -5.33
CA LEU A 905 -7.84 -44.78 -5.74
C LEU A 905 -7.83 -44.33 -7.21
N LYS A 906 -6.68 -44.40 -7.89
CA LYS A 906 -6.43 -43.92 -9.26
C LYS A 906 -7.54 -44.18 -10.29
N GLU A 907 -8.12 -45.38 -10.31
CA GLU A 907 -9.21 -45.73 -11.24
C GLU A 907 -10.55 -45.04 -10.89
N GLN A 908 -10.77 -44.77 -9.60
CA GLN A 908 -12.00 -44.18 -9.05
C GLN A 908 -12.03 -42.66 -9.18
N LEU A 909 -10.90 -41.98 -8.95
CA LEU A 909 -10.81 -40.52 -8.92
C LEU A 909 -11.16 -39.89 -10.27
N LYS A 910 -11.94 -38.81 -10.22
CA LYS A 910 -12.37 -38.00 -11.37
C LYS A 910 -12.11 -36.52 -11.14
N GLU A 911 -12.08 -36.08 -9.89
CA GLU A 911 -11.83 -34.68 -9.49
C GLU A 911 -10.74 -34.64 -8.42
N VAL A 912 -9.71 -33.85 -8.67
CA VAL A 912 -8.55 -33.69 -7.78
C VAL A 912 -8.29 -32.21 -7.56
N ASP A 913 -8.42 -31.77 -6.31
CA ASP A 913 -7.95 -30.45 -5.88
C ASP A 913 -6.72 -30.60 -4.98
N LEU A 914 -5.58 -30.14 -5.49
CA LEU A 914 -4.30 -30.03 -4.81
C LEU A 914 -3.84 -28.56 -4.76
N SER A 915 -4.75 -27.60 -4.60
CA SER A 915 -4.35 -26.21 -4.35
C SER A 915 -3.68 -26.06 -2.98
N ASP A 916 -2.69 -25.16 -2.87
CA ASP A 916 -2.01 -24.81 -1.61
C ASP A 916 -1.25 -25.96 -0.88
N ILE A 917 -1.09 -27.14 -1.50
CA ILE A 917 -0.63 -28.37 -0.82
C ILE A 917 0.83 -28.39 -0.36
N VAL A 918 1.64 -27.40 -0.73
CA VAL A 918 3.04 -27.24 -0.29
C VAL A 918 3.35 -25.85 0.26
N ALA A 919 2.34 -25.00 0.41
CA ALA A 919 2.57 -23.59 0.72
C ALA A 919 3.27 -23.42 2.09
N GLY A 920 4.40 -22.71 2.08
CA GLY A 920 5.26 -22.52 3.26
C GLY A 920 6.30 -23.62 3.51
N ARG A 921 6.41 -24.65 2.66
CA ARG A 921 7.53 -25.61 2.67
C ARG A 921 8.77 -25.00 1.98
N PRO A 922 10.00 -25.43 2.34
CA PRO A 922 11.21 -25.20 1.55
C PRO A 922 11.07 -25.73 0.11
N GLU A 923 11.80 -25.15 -0.84
CA GLU A 923 11.65 -25.47 -2.27
C GLU A 923 11.88 -26.95 -2.57
N ASP A 924 12.96 -27.55 -2.06
CA ASP A 924 13.27 -28.96 -2.32
C ASP A 924 12.25 -29.92 -1.70
N GLU A 925 11.73 -29.58 -0.51
CA GLU A 925 10.66 -30.36 0.15
C GLU A 925 9.35 -30.27 -0.64
N ALA A 926 8.98 -29.06 -1.07
CA ALA A 926 7.81 -28.81 -1.91
C ALA A 926 7.89 -29.57 -3.23
N LEU A 927 9.04 -29.52 -3.92
CA LEU A 927 9.24 -30.20 -5.20
C LEU A 927 9.19 -31.73 -5.07
N GLU A 928 9.68 -32.30 -3.97
CA GLU A 928 9.58 -33.75 -3.75
C GLU A 928 8.15 -34.17 -3.40
N VAL A 929 7.44 -33.41 -2.55
CA VAL A 929 6.00 -33.61 -2.29
C VAL A 929 5.20 -33.55 -3.59
N MET A 930 5.47 -32.59 -4.48
CA MET A 930 4.84 -32.53 -5.81
C MET A 930 5.15 -33.78 -6.64
N ARG A 931 6.40 -34.28 -6.66
CA ARG A 931 6.77 -35.52 -7.40
C ARG A 931 6.04 -36.75 -6.86
N ILE A 932 5.94 -36.90 -5.53
CA ILE A 932 5.23 -38.00 -4.88
C ILE A 932 3.75 -38.00 -5.27
N PHE A 933 3.06 -36.86 -5.14
CA PHE A 933 1.66 -36.71 -5.55
C PHE A 933 1.45 -36.91 -7.07
N SER A 934 2.38 -36.39 -7.87
CA SER A 934 2.40 -36.52 -9.33
C SER A 934 2.54 -37.98 -9.79
N SER A 935 3.37 -38.78 -9.11
CA SER A 935 3.54 -40.21 -9.39
C SER A 935 2.33 -41.02 -8.89
N ALA A 936 1.87 -40.78 -7.67
CA ALA A 936 0.73 -41.49 -7.07
C ALA A 936 -0.59 -41.31 -7.86
N LEU A 937 -0.73 -40.19 -8.58
CA LEU A 937 -1.89 -39.86 -9.39
C LEU A 937 -1.62 -39.99 -10.92
N GLU A 938 -0.43 -40.41 -11.34
CA GLU A 938 -0.10 -40.64 -12.75
C GLU A 938 -1.11 -41.64 -13.35
N GLY A 939 -1.78 -41.27 -14.44
CA GLY A 939 -2.74 -42.14 -15.12
C GLY A 939 -4.14 -42.17 -14.49
N CYS A 940 -4.45 -41.30 -13.53
CA CYS A 940 -5.86 -41.01 -13.20
C CYS A 940 -6.57 -40.47 -14.45
N VAL A 941 -7.83 -40.84 -14.67
CA VAL A 941 -8.66 -40.26 -15.74
C VAL A 941 -9.52 -39.14 -15.13
N LEU A 942 -8.95 -37.93 -15.05
CA LEU A 942 -9.59 -36.78 -14.40
C LEU A 942 -10.41 -35.92 -15.36
N ARG A 943 -11.45 -35.28 -14.82
CA ARG A 943 -12.22 -34.20 -15.46
C ARG A 943 -11.89 -32.82 -14.87
N TYR A 944 -11.47 -32.77 -13.62
CA TYR A 944 -11.11 -31.55 -12.88
C TYR A 944 -9.73 -31.72 -12.24
N LEU A 945 -8.85 -30.75 -12.46
CA LEU A 945 -7.56 -30.64 -11.79
C LEU A 945 -7.27 -29.20 -11.37
N ASN A 946 -7.11 -28.97 -10.06
CA ASN A 946 -6.65 -27.70 -9.50
C ASN A 946 -5.26 -27.88 -8.88
N LEU A 947 -4.29 -27.08 -9.33
CA LEU A 947 -2.92 -27.02 -8.82
C LEU A 947 -2.55 -25.60 -8.36
N SER A 948 -3.53 -24.73 -8.12
CA SER A 948 -3.31 -23.29 -7.80
C SER A 948 -2.58 -23.07 -6.47
N ASP A 949 -2.01 -21.89 -6.29
CA ASP A 949 -1.40 -21.41 -5.02
C ASP A 949 -0.21 -22.24 -4.51
N ASN A 950 0.39 -23.07 -5.37
CA ASN A 950 1.56 -23.91 -5.06
C ASN A 950 2.91 -23.30 -5.46
N ALA A 951 2.91 -22.06 -5.99
CA ALA A 951 4.13 -21.35 -6.44
C ALA A 951 5.04 -22.16 -7.38
N LEU A 952 4.43 -22.95 -8.28
CA LEU A 952 5.10 -23.98 -9.10
C LEU A 952 6.37 -23.51 -9.82
N GLY A 953 6.34 -22.34 -10.47
CA GLY A 953 7.36 -21.95 -11.45
C GLY A 953 7.60 -23.04 -12.52
N GLU A 954 8.79 -23.11 -13.10
CA GLU A 954 9.13 -24.18 -14.06
C GLU A 954 9.32 -25.54 -13.34
N LYS A 955 10.07 -25.55 -12.24
CA LYS A 955 10.46 -26.77 -11.51
C LYS A 955 9.24 -27.54 -10.98
N GLY A 956 8.25 -26.85 -10.42
CA GLY A 956 7.03 -27.46 -9.88
C GLY A 956 6.09 -27.94 -10.97
N VAL A 957 6.01 -27.25 -12.10
CA VAL A 957 5.34 -27.76 -13.30
C VAL A 957 6.00 -29.06 -13.78
N ARG A 958 7.35 -29.14 -13.80
CA ARG A 958 8.06 -30.39 -14.11
C ARG A 958 7.89 -31.48 -13.05
N ALA A 959 7.76 -31.12 -11.77
CA ALA A 959 7.45 -32.08 -10.70
C ALA A 959 6.07 -32.72 -10.90
N PHE A 960 5.05 -31.94 -11.28
CA PHE A 960 3.75 -32.43 -11.74
C PHE A 960 3.76 -33.08 -13.14
N GLY A 961 4.93 -33.43 -13.68
CA GLY A 961 5.08 -33.99 -15.03
C GLY A 961 4.42 -35.35 -15.28
N ALA A 962 4.45 -36.28 -14.32
CA ALA A 962 3.78 -37.59 -14.44
C ALA A 962 2.25 -37.44 -14.36
N LEU A 963 1.79 -36.63 -13.40
CA LEU A 963 0.55 -35.84 -13.41
C LEU A 963 0.11 -35.46 -14.83
N LEU A 964 0.65 -34.36 -15.35
CA LEU A 964 0.15 -33.68 -16.54
C LEU A 964 0.25 -34.54 -17.83
N LYS A 965 1.34 -35.29 -18.03
CA LYS A 965 1.54 -36.14 -19.22
C LYS A 965 0.50 -37.24 -19.38
N SER A 966 -0.12 -37.67 -18.28
CA SER A 966 -1.13 -38.72 -18.30
C SER A 966 -2.55 -38.24 -18.62
N GLN A 967 -2.80 -36.92 -18.55
CA GLN A 967 -4.16 -36.37 -18.62
C GLN A 967 -4.63 -36.11 -20.05
N ASN A 968 -5.71 -36.79 -20.45
CA ASN A 968 -6.30 -36.71 -21.80
C ASN A 968 -7.80 -36.32 -21.79
N SER A 969 -8.39 -36.14 -20.61
CA SER A 969 -9.83 -36.00 -20.38
C SER A 969 -10.23 -34.76 -19.57
N LEU A 970 -9.29 -33.85 -19.29
CA LEU A 970 -9.55 -32.68 -18.46
C LEU A 970 -10.58 -31.75 -19.11
N GLU A 971 -11.63 -31.44 -18.34
CA GLU A 971 -12.64 -30.44 -18.67
C GLU A 971 -12.35 -29.11 -17.95
N GLU A 972 -11.75 -29.15 -16.76
CA GLU A 972 -11.44 -27.96 -15.96
C GLU A 972 -9.99 -28.02 -15.43
N VAL A 973 -9.23 -26.95 -15.67
CA VAL A 973 -7.83 -26.81 -15.25
C VAL A 973 -7.59 -25.45 -14.59
N TYR A 974 -7.10 -25.48 -13.35
CA TYR A 974 -6.82 -24.28 -12.55
C TYR A 974 -5.33 -24.21 -12.18
N LEU A 975 -4.67 -23.15 -12.65
CA LEU A 975 -3.23 -22.86 -12.52
C LEU A 975 -3.02 -21.42 -12.05
N MET A 976 -3.78 -21.02 -11.03
CA MET A 976 -3.79 -19.64 -10.52
C MET A 976 -2.68 -19.45 -9.47
N ASN A 977 -2.13 -18.24 -9.36
CA ASN A 977 -1.17 -17.85 -8.33
C ASN A 977 0.05 -18.78 -8.20
N ASN A 978 0.58 -19.24 -9.35
CA ASN A 978 1.61 -20.28 -9.41
C ASN A 978 2.98 -19.78 -9.87
N GLY A 979 3.14 -18.47 -10.07
CA GLY A 979 4.41 -17.88 -10.49
C GLY A 979 4.90 -18.40 -11.86
N ILE A 980 3.98 -18.82 -12.73
CA ILE A 980 4.33 -19.39 -14.03
C ILE A 980 5.02 -18.32 -14.90
N SER A 981 6.29 -18.56 -15.24
CA SER A 981 7.13 -17.79 -16.16
C SER A 981 6.95 -18.24 -17.62
N GLU A 982 7.73 -17.67 -18.55
CA GLU A 982 7.83 -18.14 -19.94
C GLU A 982 8.18 -19.63 -20.01
N GLU A 983 9.24 -20.07 -19.33
CA GLU A 983 9.75 -21.44 -19.37
C GLU A 983 8.74 -22.41 -18.77
N ALA A 984 8.06 -21.99 -17.70
CA ALA A 984 6.99 -22.75 -17.08
C ALA A 984 5.74 -22.87 -17.97
N ALA A 985 5.37 -21.81 -18.71
CA ALA A 985 4.26 -21.84 -19.66
C ALA A 985 4.57 -22.71 -20.89
N ASN A 986 5.81 -22.62 -21.41
CA ASN A 986 6.30 -23.53 -22.45
C ASN A 986 6.31 -24.99 -21.97
N THR A 987 6.69 -25.22 -20.71
CA THR A 987 6.65 -26.55 -20.09
C THR A 987 5.22 -27.06 -19.92
N LEU A 988 4.25 -26.23 -19.50
CA LEU A 988 2.84 -26.63 -19.48
C LEU A 988 2.35 -27.07 -20.87
N ASN A 989 2.75 -26.35 -21.92
CA ASN A 989 2.43 -26.68 -23.30
C ASN A 989 3.13 -27.99 -23.80
N GLU A 990 4.34 -28.29 -23.31
CA GLU A 990 5.07 -29.57 -23.51
C GLU A 990 4.37 -30.75 -22.79
N LEU A 991 3.96 -30.55 -21.55
CA LEU A 991 3.50 -31.61 -20.66
C LEU A 991 2.04 -32.02 -20.88
N VAL A 992 1.15 -31.10 -21.28
CA VAL A 992 -0.27 -31.41 -21.46
C VAL A 992 -0.54 -31.94 -22.87
N PRO A 993 -0.90 -33.24 -23.04
CA PRO A 993 -0.96 -33.87 -24.36
C PRO A 993 -2.19 -33.45 -25.17
N SER A 994 -3.35 -33.27 -24.53
CA SER A 994 -4.58 -32.80 -25.16
C SER A 994 -5.40 -31.90 -24.24
N THR A 995 -6.01 -30.87 -24.83
CA THR A 995 -6.99 -29.99 -24.19
C THR A 995 -8.29 -29.89 -25.00
N GLU A 996 -8.55 -30.86 -25.89
CA GLU A 996 -9.73 -30.86 -26.76
C GLU A 996 -11.06 -30.81 -25.98
N ASN A 997 -11.09 -31.44 -24.79
CA ASN A 997 -12.23 -31.47 -23.89
C ASN A 997 -12.29 -30.31 -22.89
N ALA A 998 -11.28 -29.42 -22.87
CA ALA A 998 -11.18 -28.36 -21.87
C ALA A 998 -12.29 -27.32 -22.05
N LYS A 999 -13.11 -27.15 -21.02
CA LYS A 999 -14.20 -26.17 -20.90
C LYS A 999 -13.77 -24.97 -20.06
N ILE A 1000 -12.93 -25.17 -19.04
CA ILE A 1000 -12.42 -24.09 -18.18
C ILE A 1000 -10.89 -24.16 -18.11
N LEU A 1001 -10.23 -23.05 -18.42
CA LEU A 1001 -8.79 -22.85 -18.23
C LEU A 1001 -8.55 -21.53 -17.49
N HIS A 1002 -8.14 -21.63 -16.22
CA HIS A 1002 -7.87 -20.48 -15.36
C HIS A 1002 -6.37 -20.33 -15.08
N PHE A 1003 -5.79 -19.25 -15.59
CA PHE A 1003 -4.37 -18.92 -15.58
C PHE A 1003 -4.19 -17.48 -15.04
N HIS A 1004 -4.60 -17.25 -13.80
CA HIS A 1004 -4.59 -15.92 -13.14
C HIS A 1004 -3.37 -15.73 -12.23
N ASN A 1005 -2.87 -14.50 -12.12
CA ASN A 1005 -1.81 -14.10 -11.17
C ASN A 1005 -0.50 -14.88 -11.39
N ASN A 1006 0.02 -14.80 -12.61
CA ASN A 1006 1.27 -15.44 -13.04
C ASN A 1006 2.23 -14.39 -13.61
N MET A 1007 3.44 -14.80 -14.00
CA MET A 1007 4.53 -13.91 -14.40
C MET A 1007 5.03 -14.25 -15.81
N SER A 1008 4.10 -14.56 -16.72
CA SER A 1008 4.38 -15.24 -17.98
C SER A 1008 4.91 -14.33 -19.08
N GLY A 1009 4.60 -13.02 -19.06
CA GLY A 1009 4.98 -12.10 -20.13
C GLY A 1009 4.30 -12.41 -21.47
N ASP A 1010 4.81 -11.82 -22.55
CA ASP A 1010 4.29 -12.01 -23.91
C ASP A 1010 4.71 -13.38 -24.47
N GLU A 1011 5.92 -13.82 -24.16
CA GLU A 1011 6.52 -15.07 -24.58
C GLU A 1011 5.83 -16.28 -23.93
N GLY A 1012 5.52 -16.20 -22.62
CA GLY A 1012 4.73 -17.20 -21.94
C GLY A 1012 3.25 -17.19 -22.37
N ALA A 1013 2.69 -16.03 -22.74
CA ALA A 1013 1.37 -15.98 -23.37
C ALA A 1013 1.36 -16.69 -24.72
N ALA A 1014 2.41 -16.56 -25.54
CA ALA A 1014 2.53 -17.28 -26.80
C ALA A 1014 2.56 -18.81 -26.61
N ALA A 1015 3.08 -19.32 -25.49
CA ALA A 1015 2.97 -20.74 -25.12
C ALA A 1015 1.52 -21.13 -24.74
N ILE A 1016 0.82 -20.34 -23.93
CA ILE A 1016 -0.60 -20.55 -23.60
C ILE A 1016 -1.49 -20.50 -24.86
N CYS A 1017 -1.14 -19.67 -25.85
CA CYS A 1017 -1.82 -19.62 -27.14
C CYS A 1017 -1.79 -20.96 -27.91
N GLN A 1018 -0.74 -21.77 -27.75
CA GLN A 1018 -0.66 -23.12 -28.34
C GLN A 1018 -1.54 -24.15 -27.59
N ILE A 1019 -1.93 -23.85 -26.35
CA ILE A 1019 -2.94 -24.61 -25.60
C ILE A 1019 -4.34 -24.17 -26.05
N LEU A 1020 -4.60 -22.86 -26.14
CA LEU A 1020 -5.89 -22.31 -26.63
C LEU A 1020 -6.24 -22.81 -28.04
N LYS A 1021 -5.27 -22.80 -28.97
CA LYS A 1021 -5.43 -23.31 -30.34
C LYS A 1021 -5.75 -24.83 -30.39
N ARG A 1022 -5.55 -25.56 -29.29
CA ARG A 1022 -5.94 -26.98 -29.10
C ARG A 1022 -7.23 -27.18 -28.29
N SER A 1023 -7.93 -26.11 -27.89
CA SER A 1023 -9.05 -26.12 -26.93
C SER A 1023 -10.41 -25.65 -27.51
N PRO A 1024 -10.96 -26.29 -28.57
CA PRO A 1024 -12.20 -25.83 -29.22
C PRO A 1024 -13.48 -25.98 -28.37
N ALA A 1025 -13.41 -26.71 -27.25
CA ALA A 1025 -14.52 -26.86 -26.31
C ALA A 1025 -14.62 -25.75 -25.25
N LEU A 1026 -13.68 -24.80 -25.23
CA LEU A 1026 -13.50 -23.84 -24.14
C LEU A 1026 -14.71 -22.91 -23.97
N GLU A 1027 -15.27 -22.89 -22.75
CA GLU A 1027 -16.41 -22.06 -22.34
C GLU A 1027 -15.99 -20.93 -21.38
N GLY A 1028 -14.91 -21.11 -20.60
CA GLY A 1028 -14.35 -20.10 -19.70
C GLY A 1028 -12.84 -20.02 -19.79
N PHE A 1029 -12.32 -18.80 -20.03
CA PHE A 1029 -10.89 -18.50 -20.05
C PHE A 1029 -10.58 -17.30 -19.17
N ARG A 1030 -9.54 -17.45 -18.34
CA ARG A 1030 -9.03 -16.38 -17.47
C ARG A 1030 -7.51 -16.28 -17.58
N CYS A 1031 -7.01 -15.14 -18.02
CA CYS A 1031 -5.59 -14.80 -18.15
C CYS A 1031 -5.27 -13.46 -17.45
N SER A 1032 -6.03 -13.11 -16.41
CA SER A 1032 -5.91 -11.81 -15.72
C SER A 1032 -4.68 -11.75 -14.80
N SER A 1033 -4.03 -10.59 -14.67
CA SER A 1033 -2.82 -10.41 -13.86
C SER A 1033 -1.68 -11.34 -14.30
N THR A 1034 -1.31 -11.31 -15.59
CA THR A 1034 -0.28 -12.21 -16.17
C THR A 1034 0.92 -11.48 -16.77
N ARG A 1035 0.91 -10.13 -16.70
CA ARG A 1035 1.93 -9.22 -17.25
C ARG A 1035 2.10 -9.32 -18.77
N VAL A 1036 1.03 -9.69 -19.47
CA VAL A 1036 1.01 -9.73 -20.93
C VAL A 1036 1.02 -8.30 -21.47
N GLY A 1037 1.90 -8.04 -22.42
CA GLY A 1037 2.05 -6.80 -23.15
C GLY A 1037 1.27 -6.80 -24.47
N SER A 1038 1.84 -6.18 -25.50
CA SER A 1038 1.20 -6.06 -26.81
C SER A 1038 1.37 -7.32 -27.66
N GLU A 1039 2.56 -7.95 -27.69
CA GLU A 1039 2.81 -9.06 -28.62
C GLU A 1039 2.05 -10.32 -28.22
N GLY A 1040 2.00 -10.62 -26.93
CA GLY A 1040 1.20 -11.68 -26.34
C GLY A 1040 -0.29 -11.33 -26.33
N GLY A 1041 -0.65 -10.05 -26.20
CA GLY A 1041 -2.03 -9.58 -26.35
C GLY A 1041 -2.59 -9.82 -27.76
N ILE A 1042 -1.78 -9.58 -28.80
CA ILE A 1042 -2.10 -9.95 -30.19
C ILE A 1042 -2.21 -11.48 -30.32
N ALA A 1043 -1.21 -12.22 -29.84
CA ALA A 1043 -1.19 -13.68 -29.95
C ALA A 1043 -2.39 -14.35 -29.25
N LEU A 1044 -2.79 -13.86 -28.07
CA LEU A 1044 -4.00 -14.29 -27.35
C LEU A 1044 -5.26 -13.97 -28.16
N SER A 1045 -5.35 -12.76 -28.73
CA SER A 1045 -6.48 -12.35 -29.56
C SER A 1045 -6.66 -13.27 -30.79
N GLU A 1046 -5.56 -13.63 -31.47
CA GLU A 1046 -5.58 -14.60 -32.56
C GLU A 1046 -5.92 -16.03 -32.09
N ALA A 1047 -5.39 -16.46 -30.94
CA ALA A 1047 -5.65 -17.79 -30.41
C ALA A 1047 -7.10 -17.98 -29.95
N LEU A 1048 -7.71 -16.93 -29.38
CA LEU A 1048 -9.10 -16.93 -28.95
C LEU A 1048 -10.08 -17.09 -30.12
N GLU A 1049 -9.71 -16.78 -31.36
CA GLU A 1049 -10.57 -16.99 -32.53
C GLU A 1049 -11.02 -18.46 -32.72
N THR A 1050 -10.24 -19.43 -32.23
CA THR A 1050 -10.63 -20.86 -32.28
C THR A 1050 -11.66 -21.23 -31.21
N CYS A 1051 -11.75 -20.45 -30.14
CA CYS A 1051 -12.55 -20.72 -28.94
C CYS A 1051 -14.01 -20.24 -29.09
N THR A 1052 -14.66 -20.59 -30.21
CA THR A 1052 -16.01 -20.06 -30.58
C THR A 1052 -17.14 -20.38 -29.59
N ARG A 1053 -16.92 -21.29 -28.63
CA ARG A 1053 -17.85 -21.65 -27.54
C ARG A 1053 -17.68 -20.82 -26.27
N LEU A 1054 -16.72 -19.90 -26.24
CA LEU A 1054 -16.36 -19.11 -25.06
C LEU A 1054 -17.55 -18.25 -24.59
N LYS A 1055 -17.95 -18.44 -23.33
CA LYS A 1055 -19.00 -17.72 -22.61
C LYS A 1055 -18.40 -16.65 -21.69
N LYS A 1056 -17.26 -16.96 -21.06
CA LYS A 1056 -16.58 -16.08 -20.09
C LYS A 1056 -15.13 -15.82 -20.52
N LEU A 1057 -14.78 -14.55 -20.68
CA LEU A 1057 -13.42 -14.09 -21.00
C LEU A 1057 -12.96 -13.06 -19.96
N ASP A 1058 -11.89 -13.36 -19.22
CA ASP A 1058 -11.27 -12.44 -18.27
C ASP A 1058 -9.78 -12.23 -18.56
N LEU A 1059 -9.43 -11.04 -19.04
CA LEU A 1059 -8.08 -10.63 -19.43
C LEU A 1059 -7.54 -9.47 -18.57
N ARG A 1060 -8.24 -9.10 -17.49
CA ARG A 1060 -7.96 -7.90 -16.67
C ARG A 1060 -6.51 -7.80 -16.20
N ASP A 1061 -6.03 -6.57 -15.96
CA ASP A 1061 -4.71 -6.33 -15.36
C ASP A 1061 -3.55 -6.90 -16.22
N ASN A 1062 -3.46 -6.38 -17.44
CA ASN A 1062 -2.40 -6.63 -18.43
C ASN A 1062 -2.17 -5.35 -19.27
N ILE A 1063 -1.06 -5.23 -19.99
CA ILE A 1063 -0.65 -3.97 -20.66
C ILE A 1063 -0.73 -4.15 -22.20
N PHE A 1064 -1.93 -4.43 -22.70
CA PHE A 1064 -2.18 -4.77 -24.11
C PHE A 1064 -1.79 -3.66 -25.09
N GLY A 1065 -2.05 -2.39 -24.75
CA GLY A 1065 -1.66 -1.26 -25.61
C GLY A 1065 -2.34 -1.25 -26.99
N VAL A 1066 -1.74 -0.50 -27.93
CA VAL A 1066 -2.42 0.00 -29.14
C VAL A 1066 -2.69 -1.07 -30.22
N ASP A 1067 -1.83 -2.07 -30.36
CA ASP A 1067 -2.01 -3.09 -31.42
C ASP A 1067 -2.87 -4.27 -30.95
N ALA A 1068 -2.65 -4.75 -29.71
CA ALA A 1068 -3.46 -5.84 -29.15
C ALA A 1068 -4.94 -5.45 -28.99
N ARG A 1069 -5.27 -4.19 -28.64
CA ARG A 1069 -6.67 -3.73 -28.59
C ARG A 1069 -7.37 -3.81 -29.95
N ILE A 1070 -6.64 -3.52 -31.03
CA ILE A 1070 -7.13 -3.65 -32.41
C ILE A 1070 -7.29 -5.13 -32.80
N ALA A 1071 -6.37 -6.01 -32.39
CA ALA A 1071 -6.51 -7.45 -32.59
C ALA A 1071 -7.76 -8.00 -31.86
N LEU A 1072 -7.89 -7.70 -30.57
CA LEU A 1072 -9.00 -8.15 -29.72
C LEU A 1072 -10.37 -7.70 -30.23
N SER A 1073 -10.48 -6.47 -30.75
CA SER A 1073 -11.72 -5.98 -31.37
C SER A 1073 -12.19 -6.84 -32.55
N LYS A 1074 -11.27 -7.39 -33.34
CA LYS A 1074 -11.59 -8.28 -34.47
C LYS A 1074 -12.04 -9.66 -33.98
N THR A 1075 -11.42 -10.17 -32.91
CA THR A 1075 -11.74 -11.45 -32.28
C THR A 1075 -13.18 -11.52 -31.77
N PHE A 1076 -13.72 -10.44 -31.19
CA PHE A 1076 -15.09 -10.43 -30.67
C PHE A 1076 -16.15 -10.79 -31.71
N GLY A 1077 -15.94 -10.43 -32.99
CA GLY A 1077 -16.84 -10.81 -34.09
C GLY A 1077 -16.98 -12.32 -34.32
N LYS A 1078 -16.08 -13.14 -33.78
CA LYS A 1078 -16.11 -14.62 -33.82
C LYS A 1078 -16.63 -15.25 -32.53
N LEU A 1079 -16.56 -14.53 -31.40
CA LEU A 1079 -16.91 -15.03 -30.06
C LEU A 1079 -18.39 -14.84 -29.71
N VAL A 1080 -19.28 -15.22 -30.64
CA VAL A 1080 -20.74 -14.98 -30.54
C VAL A 1080 -21.42 -15.63 -29.31
N SER A 1081 -20.76 -16.59 -28.66
CA SER A 1081 -21.24 -17.31 -27.48
C SER A 1081 -21.02 -16.57 -26.15
N LEU A 1082 -20.31 -15.42 -26.16
CA LEU A 1082 -19.96 -14.69 -24.94
C LEU A 1082 -21.19 -14.17 -24.18
N THR A 1083 -21.10 -14.28 -22.86
CA THR A 1083 -22.05 -13.76 -21.86
C THR A 1083 -21.36 -12.86 -20.84
N GLU A 1084 -20.06 -13.04 -20.59
CA GLU A 1084 -19.29 -12.25 -19.64
C GLU A 1084 -17.93 -11.84 -20.21
N VAL A 1085 -17.62 -10.54 -20.16
CA VAL A 1085 -16.39 -9.96 -20.73
C VAL A 1085 -15.75 -9.01 -19.72
N TYR A 1086 -14.53 -9.36 -19.28
CA TYR A 1086 -13.75 -8.59 -18.31
C TYR A 1086 -12.42 -8.11 -18.91
N LEU A 1087 -12.33 -6.81 -19.13
CA LEU A 1087 -11.27 -6.11 -19.88
C LEU A 1087 -10.70 -4.89 -19.13
N SER A 1088 -10.96 -4.80 -17.83
CA SER A 1088 -10.52 -3.70 -16.97
C SER A 1088 -8.98 -3.68 -16.81
N TYR A 1089 -8.38 -2.49 -16.78
CA TYR A 1089 -6.92 -2.30 -16.73
C TYR A 1089 -6.19 -3.03 -17.87
N LEU A 1090 -6.49 -2.61 -19.12
CA LEU A 1090 -5.84 -3.10 -20.35
C LEU A 1090 -5.13 -2.01 -21.18
N ASN A 1091 -5.18 -0.75 -20.73
CA ASN A 1091 -4.70 0.43 -21.48
C ASN A 1091 -5.36 0.54 -22.88
N LEU A 1092 -6.69 0.36 -22.92
CA LEU A 1092 -7.45 0.38 -24.18
C LEU A 1092 -7.64 1.78 -24.76
N GLU A 1093 -7.70 2.83 -23.94
CA GLU A 1093 -7.95 4.22 -24.34
C GLU A 1093 -9.25 4.37 -25.17
N ASP A 1094 -9.52 5.58 -25.67
CA ASP A 1094 -10.73 5.86 -26.46
C ASP A 1094 -10.85 4.99 -27.71
N GLU A 1095 -9.80 4.88 -28.55
CA GLU A 1095 -9.92 4.18 -29.84
C GLU A 1095 -10.07 2.67 -29.67
N GLY A 1096 -9.42 2.07 -28.67
CA GLY A 1096 -9.56 0.64 -28.37
C GLY A 1096 -10.96 0.31 -27.86
N VAL A 1097 -11.51 1.13 -26.96
CA VAL A 1097 -12.86 0.94 -26.45
C VAL A 1097 -13.92 1.25 -27.52
N ILE A 1098 -13.73 2.26 -28.37
CA ILE A 1098 -14.61 2.49 -29.53
C ILE A 1098 -14.59 1.28 -30.49
N ALA A 1099 -13.43 0.70 -30.79
CA ALA A 1099 -13.34 -0.48 -31.66
C ALA A 1099 -14.03 -1.71 -31.03
N ILE A 1100 -13.78 -1.97 -29.74
CA ILE A 1100 -14.40 -3.07 -28.99
C ILE A 1100 -15.91 -2.87 -28.84
N ALA A 1101 -16.39 -1.66 -28.52
CA ALA A 1101 -17.81 -1.35 -28.41
C ALA A 1101 -18.55 -1.55 -29.74
N ASN A 1102 -17.95 -1.13 -30.87
CA ASN A 1102 -18.52 -1.38 -32.20
C ASN A 1102 -18.54 -2.88 -32.55
N ALA A 1103 -17.47 -3.61 -32.26
CA ALA A 1103 -17.42 -5.06 -32.50
C ALA A 1103 -18.44 -5.81 -31.64
N LEU A 1104 -18.56 -5.45 -30.35
CA LEU A 1104 -19.57 -5.99 -29.45
C LEU A 1104 -20.97 -5.66 -29.96
N LYS A 1105 -21.28 -4.39 -30.30
CA LYS A 1105 -22.58 -3.95 -30.85
C LYS A 1105 -23.05 -4.89 -31.98
N GLN A 1106 -22.18 -5.17 -32.95
CA GLN A 1106 -22.46 -6.01 -34.13
C GLN A 1106 -22.51 -7.53 -33.85
N SER A 1107 -21.90 -8.00 -32.76
CA SER A 1107 -21.79 -9.43 -32.42
C SER A 1107 -22.41 -9.71 -31.04
N VAL A 1108 -21.89 -10.70 -30.29
CA VAL A 1108 -22.20 -11.03 -28.88
C VAL A 1108 -23.57 -10.56 -28.39
N HIS A 1109 -24.64 -11.23 -28.81
CA HIS A 1109 -26.02 -10.80 -28.49
C HIS A 1109 -26.45 -11.16 -27.06
N SER A 1110 -25.76 -12.09 -26.41
CA SER A 1110 -26.08 -12.65 -25.09
C SER A 1110 -25.27 -12.05 -23.92
N LEU A 1111 -24.66 -10.87 -24.13
CA LEU A 1111 -23.80 -10.23 -23.12
C LEU A 1111 -24.63 -9.80 -21.89
N ASP A 1112 -24.25 -10.32 -20.72
CA ASP A 1112 -24.82 -10.04 -19.40
C ASP A 1112 -23.86 -9.18 -18.55
N VAL A 1113 -22.56 -9.45 -18.61
CA VAL A 1113 -21.53 -8.70 -17.84
C VAL A 1113 -20.49 -8.08 -18.76
N LEU A 1114 -20.24 -6.78 -18.59
CA LEU A 1114 -19.16 -6.04 -19.25
C LEU A 1114 -18.39 -5.17 -18.24
N GLU A 1115 -17.10 -5.47 -18.01
CA GLU A 1115 -16.23 -4.67 -17.12
C GLU A 1115 -15.02 -4.10 -17.88
N ILE A 1116 -15.00 -2.78 -18.13
CA ILE A 1116 -13.92 -2.05 -18.83
C ILE A 1116 -13.39 -0.89 -17.95
N ALA A 1117 -13.35 -1.08 -16.64
CA ALA A 1117 -12.80 -0.11 -15.69
C ALA A 1117 -11.30 0.17 -15.92
N GLY A 1118 -10.77 1.32 -15.48
CA GLY A 1118 -9.32 1.55 -15.45
C GLY A 1118 -8.63 1.57 -16.81
N ASN A 1119 -9.26 2.12 -17.85
CA ASN A 1119 -8.80 2.00 -19.24
C ASN A 1119 -8.50 3.33 -19.95
N GLU A 1120 -8.48 4.45 -19.21
CA GLU A 1120 -8.27 5.80 -19.76
C GLU A 1120 -9.34 6.19 -20.80
N ILE A 1121 -10.58 5.73 -20.58
CA ILE A 1121 -11.75 6.04 -21.42
C ILE A 1121 -12.21 7.48 -21.13
N THR A 1122 -12.30 8.34 -22.14
CA THR A 1122 -12.81 9.70 -21.97
C THR A 1122 -14.24 9.84 -22.49
N ALA A 1123 -14.84 11.03 -22.34
CA ALA A 1123 -16.10 11.40 -22.96
C ALA A 1123 -16.18 11.08 -24.49
N LYS A 1124 -15.04 11.02 -25.21
CA LYS A 1124 -15.00 10.71 -26.65
C LYS A 1124 -15.49 9.31 -27.00
N ALA A 1125 -15.24 8.32 -26.15
CA ALA A 1125 -15.76 6.96 -26.33
C ALA A 1125 -17.24 6.82 -25.88
N GLY A 1126 -17.78 7.82 -25.17
CA GLY A 1126 -19.16 7.87 -24.67
C GLY A 1126 -20.24 7.49 -25.70
N PRO A 1127 -20.24 8.03 -26.93
CA PRO A 1127 -21.23 7.65 -27.96
C PRO A 1127 -21.18 6.17 -28.35
N ALA A 1128 -19.99 5.62 -28.59
CA ALA A 1128 -19.82 4.22 -28.98
C ALA A 1128 -20.20 3.26 -27.84
N LEU A 1129 -19.88 3.61 -26.60
CA LEU A 1129 -20.32 2.88 -25.41
C LEU A 1129 -21.85 2.95 -25.25
N ALA A 1130 -22.46 4.13 -25.40
CA ALA A 1130 -23.90 4.32 -25.33
C ALA A 1130 -24.65 3.50 -26.40
N GLU A 1131 -24.19 3.51 -27.65
CA GLU A 1131 -24.73 2.68 -28.73
C GLU A 1131 -24.57 1.17 -28.47
N CYS A 1132 -23.40 0.75 -27.96
CA CYS A 1132 -23.17 -0.64 -27.57
C CYS A 1132 -24.15 -1.07 -26.47
N VAL A 1133 -24.22 -0.32 -25.35
CA VAL A 1133 -25.12 -0.60 -24.22
C VAL A 1133 -26.57 -0.63 -24.67
N GLY A 1134 -27.02 0.34 -25.48
CA GLY A 1134 -28.38 0.37 -26.04
C GLY A 1134 -28.73 -0.88 -26.87
N SER A 1135 -27.74 -1.46 -27.57
CA SER A 1135 -27.91 -2.72 -28.32
C SER A 1135 -27.94 -3.97 -27.43
N LYS A 1136 -27.30 -3.95 -26.25
CA LYS A 1136 -27.15 -5.12 -25.36
C LYS A 1136 -28.27 -5.22 -24.34
N GLN A 1137 -29.50 -5.41 -24.82
CA GLN A 1137 -30.72 -5.53 -24.01
C GLN A 1137 -30.75 -6.69 -22.99
N LEU A 1138 -29.72 -7.55 -22.95
CA LEU A 1138 -29.54 -8.60 -21.93
C LEU A 1138 -28.48 -8.27 -20.87
N LEU A 1139 -27.79 -7.13 -20.99
CA LEU A 1139 -26.71 -6.71 -20.09
C LEU A 1139 -27.26 -6.43 -18.67
N GLY A 1140 -26.97 -7.29 -17.70
CA GLY A 1140 -27.31 -7.11 -16.29
C GLY A 1140 -26.32 -6.25 -15.51
N LYS A 1141 -25.02 -6.26 -15.89
CA LYS A 1141 -23.95 -5.50 -15.22
C LYS A 1141 -23.01 -4.77 -16.20
N LEU A 1142 -22.77 -3.48 -15.91
CA LEU A 1142 -21.81 -2.63 -16.60
C LEU A 1142 -20.87 -1.97 -15.58
N ASN A 1143 -19.57 -2.23 -15.69
CA ASN A 1143 -18.55 -1.52 -14.92
C ASN A 1143 -17.65 -0.68 -15.85
N LEU A 1144 -17.65 0.63 -15.61
CA LEU A 1144 -16.85 1.65 -16.27
C LEU A 1144 -16.05 2.50 -15.27
N SER A 1145 -15.82 2.02 -14.04
CA SER A 1145 -15.12 2.75 -12.98
C SER A 1145 -13.67 3.15 -13.36
N GLU A 1146 -13.10 4.12 -12.66
CA GLU A 1146 -11.69 4.55 -12.82
C GLU A 1146 -11.36 4.95 -14.27
N ASN A 1147 -12.16 5.87 -14.82
CA ASN A 1147 -12.04 6.41 -16.17
C ASN A 1147 -12.24 7.94 -16.14
N GLU A 1148 -12.39 8.59 -17.31
CA GLU A 1148 -12.49 10.04 -17.47
C GLU A 1148 -13.74 10.42 -18.30
N LEU A 1149 -14.86 9.71 -18.13
CA LEU A 1149 -16.10 9.89 -18.90
C LEU A 1149 -16.76 11.27 -18.73
N LYS A 1150 -16.55 11.94 -17.58
CA LYS A 1150 -17.14 13.24 -17.22
C LYS A 1150 -18.68 13.26 -17.32
N ASP A 1151 -19.28 14.44 -17.24
CA ASP A 1151 -20.73 14.60 -17.34
C ASP A 1151 -21.26 14.27 -18.74
N GLU A 1152 -20.49 14.54 -19.80
CA GLU A 1152 -20.89 14.27 -21.19
C GLU A 1152 -21.05 12.77 -21.44
N GLY A 1153 -20.04 11.97 -21.04
CA GLY A 1153 -20.11 10.51 -21.13
C GLY A 1153 -21.19 9.92 -20.22
N ALA A 1154 -21.30 10.42 -18.98
CA ALA A 1154 -22.34 9.99 -18.05
C ALA A 1154 -23.77 10.23 -18.57
N VAL A 1155 -24.03 11.38 -19.20
CA VAL A 1155 -25.33 11.70 -19.82
C VAL A 1155 -25.61 10.82 -21.04
N LEU A 1156 -24.60 10.50 -21.86
CA LEU A 1156 -24.78 9.59 -23.00
C LEU A 1156 -25.10 8.15 -22.55
N ILE A 1157 -24.43 7.65 -21.50
CA ILE A 1157 -24.78 6.37 -20.88
C ILE A 1157 -26.19 6.43 -20.28
N ALA A 1158 -26.55 7.49 -19.55
CA ALA A 1158 -27.90 7.66 -19.00
C ALA A 1158 -28.98 7.56 -20.09
N LYS A 1159 -28.81 8.27 -21.22
CA LYS A 1159 -29.74 8.22 -22.37
C LYS A 1159 -29.86 6.81 -22.97
N ALA A 1160 -28.75 6.08 -23.14
CA ALA A 1160 -28.80 4.69 -23.60
C ALA A 1160 -29.59 3.78 -22.65
N LEU A 1161 -29.56 4.07 -21.35
CA LEU A 1161 -30.29 3.32 -20.34
C LEU A 1161 -31.80 3.62 -20.32
N GLU A 1162 -32.30 4.73 -20.87
CA GLU A 1162 -33.75 5.00 -20.92
C GLU A 1162 -34.52 3.84 -21.57
N GLY A 1163 -34.03 3.35 -22.72
CA GLY A 1163 -34.59 2.21 -23.46
C GLY A 1163 -34.10 0.83 -23.00
N HIS A 1164 -33.25 0.74 -21.96
CA HIS A 1164 -32.66 -0.53 -21.50
C HIS A 1164 -33.45 -1.14 -20.34
N SER A 1165 -33.89 -2.40 -20.48
CA SER A 1165 -34.76 -3.04 -19.49
C SER A 1165 -34.06 -3.91 -18.44
N GLN A 1166 -32.91 -4.50 -18.75
CA GLN A 1166 -32.30 -5.57 -17.91
C GLN A 1166 -31.13 -5.12 -17.04
N LEU A 1167 -30.53 -3.94 -17.24
CA LEU A 1167 -29.36 -3.51 -16.46
C LEU A 1167 -29.76 -3.27 -15.00
N LYS A 1168 -28.99 -3.85 -14.08
CA LYS A 1168 -29.21 -3.78 -12.62
C LYS A 1168 -28.03 -3.14 -11.88
N GLU A 1169 -26.82 -3.31 -12.40
CA GLU A 1169 -25.61 -2.79 -11.81
C GLU A 1169 -24.89 -1.87 -12.82
N LEU A 1170 -24.68 -0.61 -12.44
CA LEU A 1170 -23.88 0.37 -13.13
C LEU A 1170 -22.82 0.91 -12.17
N ASP A 1171 -21.55 0.67 -12.47
CA ASP A 1171 -20.43 1.26 -11.74
C ASP A 1171 -19.73 2.33 -12.59
N LEU A 1172 -19.75 3.56 -12.06
CA LEU A 1172 -19.14 4.78 -12.57
C LEU A 1172 -18.34 5.49 -11.45
N ASN A 1173 -17.82 4.73 -10.48
CA ASN A 1173 -16.87 5.23 -9.49
C ASN A 1173 -15.67 5.91 -10.19
N THR A 1174 -15.19 7.04 -9.69
CA THR A 1174 -14.00 7.76 -10.19
C THR A 1174 -14.03 7.94 -11.71
N ASN A 1175 -14.95 8.81 -12.18
CA ASN A 1175 -15.16 9.12 -13.59
C ASN A 1175 -15.15 10.64 -13.90
N MET A 1176 -14.75 11.48 -12.93
CA MET A 1176 -14.83 12.94 -12.98
C MET A 1176 -16.25 13.50 -13.24
N ILE A 1177 -17.28 12.74 -12.86
CA ILE A 1177 -18.69 13.14 -12.96
C ILE A 1177 -18.94 14.29 -11.96
N ARG A 1178 -19.68 15.31 -12.39
CA ARG A 1178 -20.14 16.45 -11.60
C ARG A 1178 -21.67 16.35 -11.38
N ARG A 1179 -22.31 17.44 -10.97
CA ARG A 1179 -23.74 17.49 -10.62
C ARG A 1179 -24.67 17.07 -11.76
N ALA A 1180 -24.40 17.46 -13.02
CA ALA A 1180 -25.36 17.25 -14.11
C ALA A 1180 -25.39 15.80 -14.59
N GLY A 1181 -24.24 15.15 -14.73
CA GLY A 1181 -24.15 13.72 -15.06
C GLY A 1181 -24.77 12.86 -13.97
N ALA A 1182 -24.47 13.16 -12.70
CA ALA A 1182 -25.09 12.49 -11.55
C ALA A 1182 -26.62 12.64 -11.53
N ARG A 1183 -27.15 13.85 -11.81
CA ARG A 1183 -28.59 14.11 -11.92
C ARG A 1183 -29.25 13.23 -12.98
N CYS A 1184 -28.69 13.19 -14.19
CA CYS A 1184 -29.25 12.44 -15.31
C CYS A 1184 -29.22 10.92 -15.08
N LEU A 1185 -28.12 10.39 -14.52
CA LEU A 1185 -28.04 8.98 -14.10
C LEU A 1185 -29.13 8.64 -13.06
N ALA A 1186 -29.31 9.49 -12.05
CA ALA A 1186 -30.34 9.29 -11.03
C ALA A 1186 -31.77 9.34 -11.61
N GLN A 1187 -32.05 10.26 -12.54
CA GLN A 1187 -33.36 10.37 -13.19
C GLN A 1187 -33.73 9.09 -13.95
N VAL A 1188 -32.81 8.54 -14.75
CA VAL A 1188 -33.06 7.31 -15.54
C VAL A 1188 -33.14 6.08 -14.64
N VAL A 1189 -32.27 5.98 -13.62
CA VAL A 1189 -32.31 4.87 -12.64
C VAL A 1189 -33.57 4.91 -11.76
N SER A 1190 -34.10 6.10 -11.41
CA SER A 1190 -35.25 6.24 -10.52
C SER A 1190 -36.52 5.48 -10.96
N ASN A 1191 -36.63 5.16 -12.25
CA ASN A 1191 -37.80 4.50 -12.84
C ASN A 1191 -37.66 2.97 -13.01
N LYS A 1192 -36.48 2.38 -12.72
CA LYS A 1192 -36.15 0.97 -12.98
C LYS A 1192 -36.26 0.11 -11.73
N THR A 1193 -37.43 -0.49 -11.50
CA THR A 1193 -37.78 -1.23 -10.26
C THR A 1193 -36.81 -2.36 -9.86
N ASP A 1194 -36.10 -2.93 -10.84
CA ASP A 1194 -35.27 -4.12 -10.66
C ASP A 1194 -33.77 -3.77 -10.55
N PHE A 1195 -33.46 -2.46 -10.45
CA PHE A 1195 -32.10 -1.93 -10.37
C PHE A 1195 -31.52 -2.09 -8.96
N VAL A 1196 -30.25 -2.49 -8.88
CA VAL A 1196 -29.58 -2.93 -7.64
C VAL A 1196 -28.48 -1.98 -7.20
N LEU A 1197 -27.65 -1.48 -8.13
CA LEU A 1197 -26.48 -0.66 -7.80
C LEU A 1197 -26.21 0.44 -8.84
N LEU A 1198 -26.26 1.70 -8.41
CA LEU A 1198 -25.65 2.86 -9.07
C LEU A 1198 -24.46 3.30 -8.20
N ASN A 1199 -23.24 2.94 -8.59
CA ASN A 1199 -22.04 3.39 -7.89
C ASN A 1199 -21.47 4.64 -8.59
N ILE A 1200 -21.40 5.75 -7.86
CA ILE A 1200 -20.86 7.05 -8.32
C ILE A 1200 -19.88 7.66 -7.30
N ASN A 1201 -19.29 6.83 -6.43
CA ASN A 1201 -18.25 7.25 -5.48
C ASN A 1201 -17.02 7.88 -6.17
N GLY A 1202 -16.19 8.64 -5.45
CA GLY A 1202 -14.92 9.18 -6.02
C GLY A 1202 -15.10 10.19 -7.16
N ASN A 1203 -16.29 10.79 -7.27
CA ASN A 1203 -16.63 11.80 -8.29
C ASN A 1203 -16.75 13.20 -7.67
N ALA A 1204 -16.70 14.23 -8.52
CA ALA A 1204 -16.73 15.65 -8.14
C ALA A 1204 -18.16 16.19 -7.98
N ILE A 1205 -18.97 15.51 -7.15
CA ILE A 1205 -20.39 15.80 -6.98
C ILE A 1205 -20.60 16.49 -5.61
N SER A 1206 -20.87 17.79 -5.63
CA SER A 1206 -21.10 18.59 -4.41
C SER A 1206 -22.23 18.04 -3.53
N GLU A 1207 -22.25 18.42 -2.24
CA GLU A 1207 -23.29 17.98 -1.30
C GLU A 1207 -24.72 18.28 -1.83
N GLU A 1208 -24.93 19.40 -2.52
CA GLU A 1208 -26.21 19.69 -3.17
C GLU A 1208 -26.57 18.67 -4.25
N GLY A 1209 -25.62 18.33 -5.14
CA GLY A 1209 -25.84 17.33 -6.19
C GLY A 1209 -26.12 15.94 -5.62
N ILE A 1210 -25.41 15.56 -4.57
CA ILE A 1210 -25.66 14.30 -3.84
C ILE A 1210 -27.03 14.29 -3.14
N ASN A 1211 -27.51 15.42 -2.63
CA ASN A 1211 -28.86 15.52 -2.08
C ASN A 1211 -29.94 15.51 -3.18
N GLU A 1212 -29.70 16.19 -4.30
CA GLU A 1212 -30.58 16.17 -5.49
C GLU A 1212 -30.74 14.74 -6.04
N VAL A 1213 -29.64 13.99 -6.20
CA VAL A 1213 -29.65 12.55 -6.56
C VAL A 1213 -30.51 11.74 -5.59
N LYS A 1214 -30.39 11.96 -4.28
CA LYS A 1214 -31.16 11.24 -3.26
C LYS A 1214 -32.66 11.58 -3.33
N GLU A 1215 -33.04 12.83 -3.55
CA GLU A 1215 -34.46 13.21 -3.71
C GLU A 1215 -35.05 12.70 -5.03
N ILE A 1216 -34.28 12.71 -6.13
CA ILE A 1216 -34.71 12.14 -7.43
C ILE A 1216 -34.99 10.63 -7.28
N LEU A 1217 -34.11 9.89 -6.62
CA LEU A 1217 -34.35 8.46 -6.35
C LEU A 1217 -35.60 8.25 -5.49
N LYS A 1218 -35.74 8.98 -4.36
CA LYS A 1218 -36.93 8.93 -3.48
C LYS A 1218 -38.26 9.26 -4.18
N ALA A 1219 -38.23 10.16 -5.17
CA ALA A 1219 -39.41 10.57 -5.93
C ALA A 1219 -39.80 9.55 -7.02
N GLY A 1220 -38.89 8.65 -7.38
CA GLY A 1220 -39.13 7.56 -8.31
C GLY A 1220 -39.74 6.32 -7.67
N LYS A 1221 -39.48 5.16 -8.30
CA LYS A 1221 -39.92 3.83 -7.83
C LYS A 1221 -38.85 3.11 -7.01
N ASN A 1222 -37.62 3.60 -7.03
CA ASN A 1222 -36.47 2.98 -6.35
C ASN A 1222 -36.19 3.62 -4.99
N SER A 1223 -35.56 2.85 -4.11
CA SER A 1223 -35.08 3.40 -2.84
C SER A 1223 -33.69 4.01 -2.98
N VAL A 1224 -33.28 4.88 -2.05
CA VAL A 1224 -31.89 5.37 -1.95
C VAL A 1224 -30.89 4.21 -1.74
N GLY A 1225 -31.35 3.02 -1.33
CA GLY A 1225 -30.53 1.82 -1.17
C GLY A 1225 -29.96 1.24 -2.47
N VAL A 1226 -30.36 1.74 -3.66
CA VAL A 1226 -29.67 1.40 -4.92
C VAL A 1226 -28.38 2.21 -5.11
N LEU A 1227 -28.16 3.27 -4.32
CA LEU A 1227 -26.98 4.13 -4.44
C LEU A 1227 -25.80 3.48 -3.71
N GLY A 1228 -24.64 3.41 -4.37
CA GLY A 1228 -23.40 2.88 -3.80
C GLY A 1228 -22.84 3.74 -2.66
N PRO A 1229 -21.64 3.38 -2.14
CA PRO A 1229 -20.90 4.24 -1.22
C PRO A 1229 -20.71 5.65 -1.79
N LEU A 1230 -20.61 6.65 -0.92
CA LEU A 1230 -20.31 8.05 -1.28
C LEU A 1230 -19.22 8.62 -0.35
N ASP A 1231 -18.49 7.74 0.34
CA ASP A 1231 -17.54 8.09 1.41
C ASP A 1231 -16.31 8.87 0.89
N GLU A 1232 -16.11 8.90 -0.44
CA GLU A 1232 -14.97 9.50 -1.14
C GLU A 1232 -15.40 10.52 -2.22
N THR A 1233 -16.67 10.96 -2.22
CA THR A 1233 -17.16 12.06 -3.06
C THR A 1233 -16.68 13.41 -2.53
N ASP A 1234 -16.24 14.32 -3.41
CA ASP A 1234 -15.73 15.64 -2.98
C ASP A 1234 -16.87 16.59 -2.58
N PRO A 1235 -16.96 17.04 -1.30
CA PRO A 1235 -18.02 17.93 -0.86
C PRO A 1235 -17.84 19.38 -1.37
N GLU A 1236 -16.62 19.83 -1.67
CA GLU A 1236 -16.31 21.20 -2.12
C GLU A 1236 -16.48 21.34 -3.65
N GLY A 1237 -17.47 20.66 -4.23
CA GLY A 1237 -17.75 20.56 -5.67
C GLY A 1237 -18.24 21.84 -6.36
N GLU A 1238 -17.78 23.02 -5.93
CA GLU A 1238 -17.70 24.22 -6.76
C GLU A 1238 -16.42 24.11 -7.60
N GLY A 1239 -16.53 23.56 -8.81
CA GLY A 1239 -15.44 23.67 -9.77
C GLY A 1239 -15.25 25.14 -10.18
N GLU A 1240 -14.00 25.63 -10.16
CA GLU A 1240 -13.66 26.94 -10.72
C GLU A 1240 -14.19 27.04 -12.16
N GLU A 1241 -14.71 28.20 -12.54
CA GLU A 1241 -15.33 28.40 -13.86
C GLU A 1241 -14.27 28.32 -14.96
N GLU A 1242 -14.15 27.15 -15.60
CA GLU A 1242 -13.52 26.98 -16.92
C GLU A 1242 -14.36 27.73 -17.97
N VAL A 1243 -14.24 29.05 -18.00
CA VAL A 1243 -14.88 29.93 -18.99
C VAL A 1243 -14.19 29.76 -20.34
N GLU A 1244 -14.64 28.78 -21.13
CA GLU A 1244 -14.41 28.83 -22.58
C GLU A 1244 -15.12 30.08 -23.15
N GLU A 1245 -14.36 31.00 -23.74
CA GLU A 1245 -14.91 32.25 -24.30
C GLU A 1245 -15.76 32.00 -25.55
N ALA A 1246 -17.05 31.74 -25.35
CA ALA A 1246 -18.07 31.88 -26.37
C ALA A 1246 -18.61 33.31 -26.40
N GLU A 1247 -18.38 34.05 -27.49
CA GLU A 1247 -18.67 35.50 -27.58
C GLU A 1247 -20.14 35.89 -27.32
N GLY A 1248 -20.41 36.36 -26.10
CA GLY A 1248 -21.29 37.51 -25.84
C GLY A 1248 -22.80 37.28 -25.80
N LYS A 1249 -23.34 37.18 -24.58
CA LYS A 1249 -24.53 37.94 -24.16
C LYS A 1249 -24.65 38.10 -22.65
N GLU A 1250 -25.49 39.05 -22.25
CA GLU A 1250 -25.66 39.49 -20.86
C GLU A 1250 -26.28 38.40 -19.97
N GLY A 1251 -25.78 38.28 -18.74
CA GLY A 1251 -26.00 37.11 -17.90
C GLY A 1251 -27.37 37.00 -17.23
N VAL A 1252 -27.79 35.76 -17.00
CA VAL A 1252 -28.87 35.35 -16.10
C VAL A 1252 -28.37 34.16 -15.26
N SER A 1253 -28.75 34.10 -13.98
CA SER A 1253 -28.29 33.09 -13.05
C SER A 1253 -28.91 31.71 -13.30
N GLY A 1254 -28.08 30.76 -13.77
CA GLY A 1254 -28.29 29.31 -13.64
C GLY A 1254 -29.29 28.67 -14.61
N ASP A 1255 -28.79 27.80 -15.49
CA ASP A 1255 -29.60 26.73 -16.09
C ASP A 1255 -28.75 25.49 -16.41
N GLY A 1256 -29.21 24.31 -15.98
CA GLY A 1256 -28.65 23.02 -16.43
C GLY A 1256 -29.15 22.62 -17.83
N GLY A 1257 -30.20 23.29 -18.30
CA GLY A 1257 -30.84 23.07 -19.59
C GLY A 1257 -29.96 23.38 -20.79
N GLU A 1258 -28.90 24.18 -20.69
CA GLU A 1258 -28.07 24.50 -21.86
C GLU A 1258 -27.28 23.29 -22.37
N LEU A 1259 -26.71 22.48 -21.47
CA LEU A 1259 -26.07 21.20 -21.83
C LEU A 1259 -27.11 20.21 -22.35
N GLU A 1260 -28.30 20.19 -21.72
CA GLU A 1260 -29.43 19.33 -22.07
C GLU A 1260 -29.96 19.64 -23.49
N LEU A 1261 -30.01 20.91 -23.88
CA LEU A 1261 -30.35 21.42 -25.21
C LEU A 1261 -29.24 21.14 -26.24
N LYS A 1262 -27.97 21.44 -25.91
CA LYS A 1262 -26.82 21.11 -26.78
C LYS A 1262 -26.78 19.60 -27.11
N LEU A 1263 -27.13 18.75 -26.15
CA LEU A 1263 -27.19 17.29 -26.30
C LEU A 1263 -28.53 16.76 -26.88
N GLN A 1264 -29.53 17.60 -27.19
CA GLN A 1264 -30.76 17.16 -27.90
C GLN A 1264 -30.56 16.97 -29.40
N HIS A 1265 -29.44 17.42 -29.97
CA HIS A 1265 -29.13 17.25 -31.40
C HIS A 1265 -28.29 16.00 -31.71
N LEU A 1266 -27.70 15.37 -30.68
CA LEU A 1266 -27.13 14.03 -30.79
C LEU A 1266 -28.26 12.98 -30.74
N LYS A 1267 -28.80 12.66 -31.92
CA LYS A 1267 -29.57 11.44 -32.10
C LYS A 1267 -28.64 10.24 -32.03
N VAL A 1268 -28.94 9.32 -31.11
CA VAL A 1268 -28.57 7.92 -31.28
C VAL A 1268 -29.59 7.35 -32.28
N ASP A 1269 -29.22 7.24 -33.55
CA ASP A 1269 -30.12 6.74 -34.59
C ASP A 1269 -30.43 5.25 -34.33
N GLN A 1270 -31.73 4.94 -34.32
CA GLN A 1270 -32.25 3.59 -34.10
C GLN A 1270 -32.45 2.88 -35.45
N GLU A 1271 -31.42 2.16 -35.89
CA GLU A 1271 -31.50 1.08 -36.90
C GLU A 1271 -31.06 -0.26 -36.30
#